data_AF-A0A0E0E5P5-F1
#
_entry.id   AF-A0A0E0E5P5-F1
#
_cell.length_a   1.000
_cell.length_b   1.000
_cell.length_c   1.000
_cell.angle_alpha   90.00
_cell.angle_beta   90.00
_cell.angle_gamma   90.00
#
_symmetry.space_group_name_H-M   'P 1'
#
loop_
_entity.id
_entity.type
_entity.pdbx_description
1 polymer ?
#
loop_
_entity_poly.entity_id
_entity_poly.type
_entity_poly.pdbx_seq_one_letter_code
_entity_poly.pdbx_strand_id
1 'polypeptide(L)'
;MGCHQVVVTGVLVLVLAASVSDRAAAFVEAEREALLSFLAEAAPPAGDGIVGDWQRSPDCCTWDGVGCGVDGEVTRLSLPGRGLGGTISPSIGNLTALVYLNLSGNGLSGPFPDVLFFLPNVTIVDVSYNCISDELPDMLPPPAADIVRGGLSLEVLDVSSNLLAGQFPSAIWEHTPRLVSLNASNNSFHGTIPSLCVSCPALAVLDLSVNMLTGAISPGFGNCSQLRVLSAGRNNLTGELPGDIFDVKSLQHLHLPSNQIEGRLDPECIAKLTNLVTLDLSYNLLAGELPESISQITKLEELRLIHNNLTGKLPPALSNWTSLRCLDLRSNRFVGDLTAIDFSGLDNLTIFDVDSNNFTGTIPPSIYSCTAMKALRVSHNLIGGQVAPEIGNLKELQFLSLTINSFVNISGMFWNLKGCTSLTALLVSYNFYGEALPDAGWVGDHIKSVRVIVMENCALTGMIPSWLSKLQDLNILNLSGNRLTGPIPSWLGGMSKLYYLDLSGNLLSGEIPPSLKEIRLLTSEQSMAEFNPGHLPLMFSVKPDRRAADRQGRGYYQLSGVAATLNLSDNGITGTISPEVGKLKTLQVFDVSYNNLSGGIPPELSSLARLQILDLRRNYLTGTIPPALNELNFLAIFNVAYNDLEGPIPTGGQFDAFPPRSFKGNPKLCGQVISVPCSSKFEARYHTSSKVVGKKVLIAIVLGVSFGLVILIVSLGCLVIAVRRVMSNGAVHDGGRGVDASLFDSMSSELYNDNDSSKDTIFFMSEVASEAAKAVTFVDVLKATNNFSPANIIGSGGYGLVFLAEMEDGTRLAVKKLNGDMCLVEREFQAEVEALSATRHENLKLNGDMCLVEREFQAEVEALSATRHENLVPLLGFCIRGRLRLLIYPYMANGSLEDWLHERHAGGGAPQQQLDWRARLNIARGASRGVLHIHEQCKPQIVHRDIKSSNILLDEAGEARVTDFGLARLILPDRTHVTTELVGTPGYIPPEYGQAWVATLRGDIYSFGVVLLELLTGRRPVETLPPPQGQQWELVRWVMQMRSQGRHAEVLDPQLRGNGDEAQMLNMLDLACLCVDSTPFSRPEIQDVVRWLDNVDTIGRSDLRVMLLLLLTFASPTSSFTEQEQSSLGFVAQLSPEHNGGLNMSWALGTDCCSWEGTNCRGENTVRDISLPSKGLAGSISPSLSNLAKLLHLNLSHNSLSGGLPMDSLLFSSIAVLDVSFNHLDGPLHELQSSNPSLSLPLQMQYFPKSRQLFHVESAQGWTHNVTGAIPNELFSYT
;
A
#
# COMPACT_ATOMS: atom_id res chain seq x y z
N MET A 1 -40.38 -71.83 -53.75
CA MET A 1 -40.65 -70.74 -52.79
C MET A 1 -39.33 -70.03 -52.48
N GLY A 2 -38.82 -69.17 -53.37
CA GLY A 2 -37.41 -68.73 -53.29
C GLY A 2 -37.11 -67.36 -53.90
N CYS A 3 -37.99 -66.37 -53.70
CA CYS A 3 -37.75 -64.98 -54.13
C CYS A 3 -38.19 -63.91 -53.12
N HIS A 4 -39.01 -64.23 -52.10
CA HIS A 4 -39.46 -63.23 -51.14
C HIS A 4 -38.51 -62.97 -49.95
N GLN A 5 -37.55 -63.86 -49.68
CA GLN A 5 -36.71 -63.73 -48.49
C GLN A 5 -35.47 -62.84 -48.71
N VAL A 6 -34.88 -62.85 -49.91
CA VAL A 6 -33.67 -62.06 -50.24
C VAL A 6 -33.97 -60.56 -50.32
N VAL A 7 -35.12 -60.17 -50.86
CA VAL A 7 -35.52 -58.76 -50.97
C VAL A 7 -35.77 -58.13 -49.59
N VAL A 8 -36.39 -58.88 -48.67
CA VAL A 8 -36.67 -58.37 -47.32
C VAL A 8 -35.38 -58.19 -46.52
N THR A 9 -34.42 -59.11 -46.58
CA THR A 9 -33.13 -58.95 -45.89
C THR A 9 -32.27 -57.85 -46.51
N GLY A 10 -32.25 -57.72 -47.85
CA GLY A 10 -31.53 -56.66 -48.55
C GLY A 10 -32.07 -55.26 -48.25
N VAL A 11 -33.40 -55.10 -48.22
CA VAL A 11 -34.05 -53.84 -47.83
C VAL A 11 -33.83 -53.55 -46.34
N LEU A 12 -33.86 -54.55 -45.45
CA LEU A 12 -33.60 -54.32 -44.02
C LEU A 12 -32.15 -53.87 -43.78
N VAL A 13 -31.17 -54.44 -44.48
CA VAL A 13 -29.76 -54.01 -44.40
C VAL A 13 -29.56 -52.61 -44.99
N LEU A 14 -30.22 -52.26 -46.09
CA LEU A 14 -30.18 -50.91 -46.66
C LEU A 14 -30.89 -49.87 -45.78
N VAL A 15 -32.00 -50.21 -45.14
CA VAL A 15 -32.71 -49.34 -44.19
C VAL A 15 -31.90 -49.19 -42.89
N LEU A 16 -31.24 -50.25 -42.41
CA LEU A 16 -30.33 -50.15 -41.28
C LEU A 16 -29.09 -49.30 -41.61
N ALA A 17 -28.45 -49.52 -42.77
CA ALA A 17 -27.32 -48.72 -43.22
C ALA A 17 -27.69 -47.24 -43.45
N ALA A 18 -28.85 -46.96 -44.04
CA ALA A 18 -29.39 -45.60 -44.13
C ALA A 18 -29.64 -45.00 -42.75
N SER A 19 -30.26 -45.73 -41.82
CA SER A 19 -30.50 -45.24 -40.45
C SER A 19 -29.24 -45.03 -39.62
N VAL A 20 -28.13 -45.70 -39.95
CA VAL A 20 -26.81 -45.46 -39.35
C VAL A 20 -26.14 -44.23 -39.98
N SER A 21 -26.27 -44.06 -41.30
CA SER A 21 -25.79 -42.87 -42.02
C SER A 21 -26.54 -41.59 -41.60
N ASP A 22 -27.86 -41.65 -41.45
CA ASP A 22 -28.69 -40.54 -40.95
C ASP A 22 -28.35 -40.20 -39.49
N ARG A 23 -28.03 -41.20 -38.66
CA ARG A 23 -27.59 -40.98 -37.27
C ARG A 23 -26.20 -40.35 -37.17
N ALA A 24 -25.26 -40.75 -38.02
CA ALA A 24 -23.94 -40.14 -38.06
C ALA A 24 -24.01 -38.67 -38.54
N ALA A 25 -24.80 -38.40 -39.59
CA ALA A 25 -25.04 -37.03 -40.05
C ALA A 25 -25.70 -36.16 -38.97
N ALA A 26 -26.72 -36.67 -38.26
CA ALA A 26 -27.39 -35.95 -37.18
C ALA A 26 -26.50 -35.69 -35.96
N PHE A 27 -25.48 -36.53 -35.71
CA PHE A 27 -24.52 -36.32 -34.61
C PHE A 27 -23.55 -35.17 -34.93
N VAL A 28 -22.98 -35.15 -36.13
CA VAL A 28 -22.11 -34.06 -36.61
C VAL A 28 -22.87 -32.73 -36.67
N GLU A 29 -24.15 -32.75 -37.05
CA GLU A 29 -24.99 -31.54 -37.05
C GLU A 29 -25.26 -31.02 -35.63
N ALA A 30 -25.38 -31.89 -34.61
CA ALA A 30 -25.53 -31.49 -33.22
C ALA A 30 -24.25 -30.88 -32.61
N GLU A 31 -23.07 -31.44 -32.90
CA GLU A 31 -21.78 -30.86 -32.47
C GLU A 31 -21.53 -29.50 -33.14
N ARG A 32 -21.88 -29.38 -34.43
CA ARG A 32 -21.81 -28.14 -35.20
C ARG A 32 -22.68 -27.02 -34.59
N GLU A 33 -23.94 -27.30 -34.26
CA GLU A 33 -24.82 -26.31 -33.62
C GLU A 33 -24.38 -25.98 -32.19
N ALA A 34 -23.81 -26.95 -31.44
CA ALA A 34 -23.23 -26.69 -30.12
C ALA A 34 -22.04 -25.71 -30.19
N LEU A 35 -21.13 -25.89 -31.15
CA LEU A 35 -20.02 -24.97 -31.39
C LEU A 35 -20.51 -23.57 -31.81
N LEU A 36 -21.52 -23.47 -32.69
CA LEU A 36 -22.09 -22.17 -33.09
C LEU A 36 -22.78 -21.45 -31.93
N SER A 37 -23.48 -22.18 -31.06
CA SER A 37 -24.08 -21.63 -29.83
C SER A 37 -23.00 -21.12 -28.87
N PHE A 38 -21.93 -21.90 -28.67
CA PHE A 38 -20.77 -21.47 -27.91
C PHE A 38 -20.13 -20.18 -28.47
N LEU A 39 -19.87 -20.11 -29.78
CA LEU A 39 -19.24 -18.94 -30.39
C LEU A 39 -20.14 -17.68 -30.32
N ALA A 40 -21.46 -17.85 -30.40
CA ALA A 40 -22.43 -16.76 -30.26
C ALA A 40 -22.41 -16.18 -28.83
N GLU A 41 -22.37 -17.03 -27.80
CA GLU A 41 -22.29 -16.59 -26.39
C GLU A 41 -20.90 -16.08 -25.99
N ALA A 42 -19.82 -16.63 -26.56
CA ALA A 42 -18.45 -16.20 -26.28
C ALA A 42 -18.11 -14.79 -26.80
N ALA A 43 -18.98 -14.20 -27.64
CA ALA A 43 -18.89 -12.83 -28.15
C ALA A 43 -17.49 -12.44 -28.69
N PRO A 44 -17.05 -13.03 -29.83
CA PRO A 44 -15.77 -12.70 -30.46
C PRO A 44 -15.70 -11.25 -30.96
N PRO A 45 -14.51 -10.61 -30.92
CA PRO A 45 -14.36 -9.21 -31.25
C PRO A 45 -14.54 -8.94 -32.75
N ALA A 46 -15.11 -7.77 -33.07
CA ALA A 46 -15.41 -7.36 -34.44
C ALA A 46 -14.13 -7.21 -35.29
N GLY A 47 -13.92 -8.16 -36.20
CA GLY A 47 -12.78 -8.18 -37.12
C GLY A 47 -11.86 -9.40 -37.00
N ASP A 48 -11.98 -10.22 -35.95
CA ASP A 48 -11.16 -11.44 -35.77
C ASP A 48 -11.43 -12.51 -36.85
N GLY A 49 -12.59 -12.45 -37.51
CA GLY A 49 -12.91 -13.29 -38.67
C GLY A 49 -13.40 -14.71 -38.33
N ILE A 50 -13.22 -15.18 -37.09
CA ILE A 50 -13.63 -16.53 -36.64
C ILE A 50 -15.10 -16.85 -36.94
N VAL A 51 -16.03 -15.91 -36.74
CA VAL A 51 -17.46 -16.07 -37.07
C VAL A 51 -17.67 -16.34 -38.57
N GLY A 52 -16.90 -15.66 -39.41
CA GLY A 52 -16.94 -15.86 -40.86
C GLY A 52 -16.25 -17.15 -41.30
N ASP A 53 -15.28 -17.65 -40.53
CA ASP A 53 -14.61 -18.92 -40.81
C ASP A 53 -15.49 -20.12 -40.47
N TRP A 54 -16.04 -20.15 -39.25
CA TRP A 54 -16.95 -21.20 -38.78
C TRP A 54 -18.27 -21.25 -39.59
N GLN A 55 -18.62 -20.18 -40.31
CA GLN A 55 -19.78 -20.17 -41.21
C GLN A 55 -19.47 -20.53 -42.68
N ARG A 56 -18.20 -20.68 -43.09
CA ARG A 56 -17.83 -21.05 -44.48
C ARG A 56 -18.05 -22.52 -44.81
N SER A 57 -17.80 -23.39 -43.84
CA SER A 57 -17.77 -24.85 -44.04
C SER A 57 -18.86 -25.52 -43.21
N PRO A 58 -19.65 -26.44 -43.78
CA PRO A 58 -20.55 -27.29 -43.00
C PRO A 58 -19.80 -28.34 -42.16
N ASP A 59 -18.50 -28.57 -42.44
CA ASP A 59 -17.64 -29.47 -41.69
C ASP A 59 -16.90 -28.69 -40.59
N CYS A 60 -17.33 -28.87 -39.34
CA CYS A 60 -16.74 -28.18 -38.19
C CYS A 60 -15.30 -28.61 -37.87
N CYS A 61 -14.84 -29.75 -38.39
CA CYS A 61 -13.46 -30.20 -38.24
C CYS A 61 -12.45 -29.38 -39.07
N THR A 62 -12.95 -28.48 -39.92
CA THR A 62 -12.14 -27.53 -40.71
C THR A 62 -12.04 -26.13 -40.09
N TRP A 63 -12.73 -25.88 -38.97
CA TRP A 63 -12.85 -24.57 -38.35
C TRP A 63 -11.63 -24.21 -37.49
N ASP A 64 -11.21 -22.94 -37.52
CA ASP A 64 -10.10 -22.45 -36.69
C ASP A 64 -10.32 -22.75 -35.19
N GLY A 65 -9.33 -23.38 -34.55
CA GLY A 65 -9.37 -23.81 -33.15
C GLY A 65 -10.10 -25.13 -32.86
N VAL A 66 -10.80 -25.73 -33.82
CA VAL A 66 -11.51 -27.02 -33.66
C VAL A 66 -10.63 -28.18 -34.14
N GLY A 67 -10.67 -29.31 -33.44
CA GLY A 67 -10.01 -30.55 -33.86
C GLY A 67 -10.88 -31.77 -33.61
N CYS A 68 -10.91 -32.67 -34.58
CA CYS A 68 -11.74 -33.87 -34.54
C CYS A 68 -10.92 -35.17 -34.45
N GLY A 69 -11.58 -36.23 -33.97
CA GLY A 69 -11.04 -37.59 -33.94
C GLY A 69 -11.12 -38.29 -35.29
N VAL A 70 -11.00 -39.63 -35.27
CA VAL A 70 -10.86 -40.44 -36.50
C VAL A 70 -12.20 -40.65 -37.21
N ASP A 71 -13.31 -40.67 -36.46
CA ASP A 71 -14.66 -40.91 -36.99
C ASP A 71 -15.44 -39.59 -37.23
N GLY A 72 -14.79 -38.43 -37.03
CA GLY A 72 -15.31 -37.09 -37.32
C GLY A 72 -15.84 -36.31 -36.12
N GLU A 73 -15.80 -36.88 -34.92
CA GLU A 73 -16.28 -36.30 -33.66
C GLU A 73 -15.34 -35.22 -33.10
N VAL A 74 -15.89 -34.16 -32.48
CA VAL A 74 -15.10 -33.04 -31.93
C VAL A 74 -14.36 -33.46 -30.65
N THR A 75 -13.03 -33.54 -30.71
CA THR A 75 -12.16 -33.95 -29.58
C THR A 75 -11.34 -32.82 -28.99
N ARG A 76 -11.22 -31.68 -29.68
CA ARG A 76 -10.43 -30.51 -29.24
C ARG A 76 -11.13 -29.20 -29.58
N LEU A 77 -11.16 -28.28 -28.63
CA LEU A 77 -11.46 -26.86 -28.83
C LEU A 77 -10.35 -26.01 -28.18
N SER A 78 -9.71 -25.13 -28.94
CA SER A 78 -8.52 -24.38 -28.51
C SER A 78 -8.51 -22.97 -29.11
N LEU A 79 -8.94 -21.97 -28.33
CA LEU A 79 -9.07 -20.56 -28.72
C LEU A 79 -8.38 -19.59 -27.74
N PRO A 80 -7.08 -19.77 -27.41
CA PRO A 80 -6.39 -18.89 -26.48
C PRO A 80 -6.14 -17.49 -27.09
N GLY A 81 -6.18 -16.44 -26.28
CA GLY A 81 -5.71 -15.10 -26.66
C GLY A 81 -6.53 -14.36 -27.73
N ARG A 82 -7.78 -14.78 -28.00
CA ARG A 82 -8.63 -14.25 -29.10
C ARG A 82 -9.42 -13.00 -28.73
N GLY A 83 -9.49 -12.64 -27.45
CA GLY A 83 -10.28 -11.51 -26.96
C GLY A 83 -11.79 -11.77 -26.94
N LEU A 84 -12.22 -13.03 -26.79
CA LEU A 84 -13.63 -13.41 -26.58
C LEU A 84 -14.17 -12.73 -25.31
N GLY A 85 -15.26 -11.96 -25.39
CA GLY A 85 -15.73 -11.11 -24.27
C GLY A 85 -17.03 -11.54 -23.59
N GLY A 86 -17.58 -12.70 -23.95
CA GLY A 86 -18.90 -13.15 -23.52
C GLY A 86 -18.88 -14.20 -22.41
N THR A 87 -19.70 -15.24 -22.52
CA THR A 87 -19.84 -16.34 -21.53
C THR A 87 -19.50 -17.70 -22.15
N ILE A 88 -19.12 -18.68 -21.32
CA ILE A 88 -18.94 -20.07 -21.79
C ILE A 88 -20.31 -20.76 -21.82
N SER A 89 -20.85 -20.99 -23.02
CA SER A 89 -22.16 -21.63 -23.19
C SER A 89 -22.21 -23.05 -22.63
N PRO A 90 -23.26 -23.43 -21.87
CA PRO A 90 -23.52 -24.82 -21.48
C PRO A 90 -23.71 -25.78 -22.67
N SER A 91 -23.94 -25.27 -23.88
CA SER A 91 -24.01 -26.08 -25.12
C SER A 91 -22.75 -26.91 -25.37
N ILE A 92 -21.60 -26.52 -24.81
CA ILE A 92 -20.35 -27.27 -24.85
C ILE A 92 -20.47 -28.70 -24.28
N GLY A 93 -21.45 -28.93 -23.40
CA GLY A 93 -21.80 -30.27 -22.88
C GLY A 93 -22.31 -31.26 -23.94
N ASN A 94 -22.71 -30.79 -25.13
CA ASN A 94 -23.08 -31.66 -26.26
C ASN A 94 -21.85 -32.26 -26.98
N LEU A 95 -20.65 -31.70 -26.78
CA LEU A 95 -19.41 -32.20 -27.38
C LEU A 95 -18.89 -33.40 -26.58
N THR A 96 -19.66 -34.50 -26.60
CA THR A 96 -19.43 -35.67 -25.74
C THR A 96 -18.09 -36.38 -25.98
N ALA A 97 -17.48 -36.17 -27.16
CA ALA A 97 -16.15 -36.68 -27.49
C ALA A 97 -14.99 -35.75 -27.08
N LEU A 98 -15.26 -34.56 -26.55
CA LEU A 98 -14.25 -33.56 -26.20
C LEU A 98 -13.24 -34.13 -25.18
N VAL A 99 -11.95 -33.94 -25.47
CA VAL A 99 -10.81 -34.37 -24.64
C VAL A 99 -10.04 -33.14 -24.12
N TYR A 100 -9.88 -32.12 -24.97
CA TYR A 100 -9.08 -30.93 -24.70
C TYR A 100 -9.88 -29.66 -24.93
N LEU A 101 -9.99 -28.83 -23.89
CA LEU A 101 -10.54 -27.47 -23.95
C LEU A 101 -9.49 -26.45 -23.51
N ASN A 102 -9.21 -25.45 -24.35
CA ASN A 102 -8.41 -24.28 -23.97
C ASN A 102 -9.10 -22.99 -24.44
N LEU A 103 -9.48 -22.13 -23.50
CA LEU A 103 -10.09 -20.82 -23.70
C LEU A 103 -9.31 -19.71 -22.97
N SER A 104 -8.04 -19.95 -22.66
CA SER A 104 -7.21 -19.05 -21.85
C SER A 104 -6.99 -17.67 -22.48
N GLY A 105 -6.86 -16.63 -21.67
CA GLY A 105 -6.47 -15.29 -22.16
C GLY A 105 -7.52 -14.58 -23.00
N ASN A 106 -8.77 -14.73 -22.60
CA ASN A 106 -9.88 -13.99 -23.16
C ASN A 106 -10.49 -13.09 -22.07
N GLY A 107 -11.61 -12.46 -22.35
CA GLY A 107 -12.42 -11.72 -21.37
C GLY A 107 -13.70 -12.46 -21.02
N LEU A 108 -13.68 -13.80 -21.01
CA LEU A 108 -14.88 -14.61 -20.75
C LEU A 108 -15.33 -14.44 -19.31
N SER A 109 -16.63 -14.27 -19.08
CA SER A 109 -17.23 -13.94 -17.79
C SER A 109 -18.39 -14.86 -17.43
N GLY A 110 -18.97 -14.66 -16.24
CA GLY A 110 -20.04 -15.51 -15.71
C GLY A 110 -19.52 -16.77 -15.02
N PRO A 111 -20.41 -17.69 -14.59
CA PRO A 111 -20.05 -18.85 -13.79
C PRO A 111 -19.30 -19.93 -14.59
N PHE A 112 -18.48 -20.72 -13.89
CA PHE A 112 -17.85 -21.91 -14.49
C PHE A 112 -18.92 -22.97 -14.87
N PRO A 113 -18.97 -23.47 -16.13
CA PRO A 113 -20.00 -24.43 -16.53
C PRO A 113 -19.81 -25.80 -15.87
N ASP A 114 -20.79 -26.22 -15.08
CA ASP A 114 -20.84 -27.52 -14.41
C ASP A 114 -20.74 -28.71 -15.39
N VAL A 115 -21.31 -28.58 -16.59
CA VAL A 115 -21.22 -29.57 -17.67
C VAL A 115 -19.78 -30.01 -18.00
N LEU A 116 -18.78 -29.15 -17.82
CA LEU A 116 -17.37 -29.48 -18.10
C LEU A 116 -16.81 -30.55 -17.15
N PHE A 117 -17.31 -30.62 -15.92
CA PHE A 117 -16.94 -31.68 -14.98
C PHE A 117 -17.57 -33.04 -15.32
N PHE A 118 -18.69 -33.05 -16.06
CA PHE A 118 -19.46 -34.25 -16.35
C PHE A 118 -19.21 -34.84 -17.76
N LEU A 119 -18.40 -34.17 -18.59
CA LEU A 119 -18.02 -34.69 -19.91
C LEU A 119 -17.16 -35.97 -19.76
N PRO A 120 -17.51 -37.08 -20.43
CA PRO A 120 -16.95 -38.40 -20.12
C PRO A 120 -15.48 -38.55 -20.53
N ASN A 121 -15.04 -37.81 -21.55
CA ASN A 121 -13.73 -37.95 -22.18
C ASN A 121 -12.78 -36.77 -21.92
N VAL A 122 -13.25 -35.70 -21.26
CA VAL A 122 -12.42 -34.50 -21.01
C VAL A 122 -11.28 -34.86 -20.06
N THR A 123 -10.05 -34.57 -20.49
CA THR A 123 -8.83 -34.73 -19.69
C THR A 123 -8.17 -33.40 -19.35
N ILE A 124 -8.27 -32.39 -20.23
CA ILE A 124 -7.66 -31.07 -20.02
C ILE A 124 -8.71 -29.97 -20.21
N VAL A 125 -8.87 -29.14 -19.18
CA VAL A 125 -9.63 -27.89 -19.21
C VAL A 125 -8.71 -26.75 -18.77
N ASP A 126 -8.46 -25.80 -19.67
CA ASP A 126 -7.75 -24.55 -19.41
C ASP A 126 -8.66 -23.37 -19.76
N VAL A 127 -9.08 -22.63 -18.72
CA VAL A 127 -9.88 -21.40 -18.84
C VAL A 127 -9.18 -20.23 -18.12
N SER A 128 -7.86 -20.34 -17.95
CA SER A 128 -7.05 -19.39 -17.19
C SER A 128 -7.06 -17.98 -17.78
N TYR A 129 -6.83 -16.96 -16.95
CA TYR A 129 -6.78 -15.55 -17.35
C TYR A 129 -8.04 -15.12 -18.13
N ASN A 130 -9.14 -15.09 -17.40
CA ASN A 130 -10.45 -14.65 -17.87
C ASN A 130 -11.13 -13.86 -16.72
N CYS A 131 -12.43 -13.61 -16.82
CA CYS A 131 -13.25 -12.94 -15.81
C CYS A 131 -14.36 -13.87 -15.26
N ILE A 132 -14.10 -15.18 -15.24
CA ILE A 132 -15.06 -16.19 -14.76
C ILE A 132 -15.27 -15.99 -13.25
N SER A 133 -16.53 -15.92 -12.84
CA SER A 133 -16.97 -15.55 -11.49
C SER A 133 -17.68 -16.69 -10.75
N ASP A 134 -18.19 -16.37 -9.57
CA ASP A 134 -18.99 -17.28 -8.73
C ASP A 134 -18.19 -18.48 -8.19
N GLU A 135 -18.88 -19.48 -7.64
CA GLU A 135 -18.24 -20.63 -6.98
C GLU A 135 -18.01 -21.78 -7.96
N LEU A 136 -16.97 -22.59 -7.74
CA LEU A 136 -16.80 -23.85 -8.47
C LEU A 136 -17.93 -24.84 -8.09
N PRO A 137 -18.63 -25.47 -9.05
CA PRO A 137 -19.75 -26.38 -8.78
C PRO A 137 -19.43 -27.53 -7.80
N ASP A 138 -20.09 -27.55 -6.63
CA ASP A 138 -20.05 -28.65 -5.66
C ASP A 138 -21.24 -29.62 -5.85
N MET A 139 -21.33 -30.22 -7.03
CA MET A 139 -22.46 -31.09 -7.44
C MET A 139 -22.01 -32.51 -7.76
N LEU A 140 -22.81 -33.49 -7.29
CA LEU A 140 -22.59 -34.92 -7.62
C LEU A 140 -23.12 -35.26 -9.03
N PRO A 141 -22.48 -36.19 -9.76
CA PRO A 141 -22.99 -36.65 -11.04
C PRO A 141 -24.39 -37.27 -10.92
N PRO A 142 -25.30 -37.03 -11.88
CA PRO A 142 -26.66 -37.58 -11.82
C PRO A 142 -26.65 -39.12 -11.88
N PRO A 143 -27.54 -39.81 -11.12
CA PRO A 143 -27.52 -41.27 -10.92
C PRO A 143 -27.86 -42.11 -12.16
N ALA A 144 -28.04 -41.49 -13.32
CA ALA A 144 -28.29 -42.13 -14.61
C ALA A 144 -27.03 -42.27 -15.50
N ALA A 145 -25.88 -41.74 -15.08
CA ALA A 145 -24.61 -41.93 -15.77
C ALA A 145 -23.88 -43.18 -15.24
N ASP A 146 -23.37 -44.03 -16.13
CA ASP A 146 -22.61 -45.27 -15.82
C ASP A 146 -21.19 -45.00 -15.24
N ILE A 147 -21.00 -43.92 -14.48
CA ILE A 147 -19.75 -43.50 -13.82
C ILE A 147 -19.33 -44.48 -12.69
N VAL A 148 -20.22 -45.42 -12.34
CA VAL A 148 -20.29 -46.26 -11.13
C VAL A 148 -19.05 -47.15 -10.83
N ARG A 149 -18.00 -47.17 -11.67
CA ARG A 149 -16.72 -47.86 -11.36
C ARG A 149 -15.42 -47.17 -11.80
N GLY A 150 -15.47 -46.03 -12.49
CA GLY A 150 -14.31 -45.50 -13.23
C GLY A 150 -13.70 -44.18 -12.75
N GLY A 151 -14.49 -43.34 -12.07
CA GLY A 151 -14.15 -41.92 -11.87
C GLY A 151 -14.26 -41.10 -13.16
N LEU A 152 -14.18 -39.78 -13.01
CA LEU A 152 -14.08 -38.80 -14.10
C LEU A 152 -12.72 -38.88 -14.79
N SER A 153 -12.66 -38.46 -16.06
CA SER A 153 -11.46 -38.54 -16.90
C SER A 153 -10.48 -37.36 -16.73
N LEU A 154 -10.84 -36.33 -15.96
CA LEU A 154 -10.08 -35.10 -15.80
C LEU A 154 -8.68 -35.33 -15.22
N GLU A 155 -7.65 -34.85 -15.94
CA GLU A 155 -6.23 -34.95 -15.57
C GLU A 155 -5.62 -33.58 -15.27
N VAL A 156 -6.04 -32.52 -15.98
CA VAL A 156 -5.56 -31.14 -15.80
C VAL A 156 -6.75 -30.18 -15.75
N LEU A 157 -6.80 -29.39 -14.69
CA LEU A 157 -7.70 -28.24 -14.57
C LEU A 157 -6.88 -26.98 -14.27
N ASP A 158 -6.94 -26.01 -15.18
CA ASP A 158 -6.43 -24.66 -14.98
C ASP A 158 -7.59 -23.64 -15.04
N VAL A 159 -7.86 -23.03 -13.88
CA VAL A 159 -8.84 -21.96 -13.69
C VAL A 159 -8.18 -20.70 -13.14
N SER A 160 -6.85 -20.60 -13.23
CA SER A 160 -6.08 -19.52 -12.61
C SER A 160 -6.36 -18.14 -13.22
N SER A 161 -6.09 -17.07 -12.49
CA SER A 161 -6.31 -15.68 -12.92
C SER A 161 -7.76 -15.44 -13.39
N ASN A 162 -8.70 -15.63 -12.46
CA ASN A 162 -10.14 -15.43 -12.66
C ASN A 162 -10.74 -14.73 -11.43
N LEU A 163 -12.08 -14.60 -11.40
CA LEU A 163 -12.84 -14.01 -10.30
C LEU A 163 -13.59 -15.07 -9.46
N LEU A 164 -13.17 -16.33 -9.53
CA LEU A 164 -13.83 -17.45 -8.84
C LEU A 164 -13.71 -17.28 -7.32
N ALA A 165 -14.79 -17.56 -6.62
CA ALA A 165 -14.89 -17.43 -5.17
C ALA A 165 -15.44 -18.74 -4.56
N GLY A 166 -15.96 -18.65 -3.33
CA GLY A 166 -16.44 -19.81 -2.59
C GLY A 166 -15.34 -20.56 -1.85
N GLN A 167 -15.73 -21.64 -1.18
CA GLN A 167 -14.79 -22.64 -0.69
C GLN A 167 -14.44 -23.59 -1.84
N PHE A 168 -13.33 -24.32 -1.72
CA PHE A 168 -13.10 -25.42 -2.65
C PHE A 168 -14.21 -26.46 -2.49
N PRO A 169 -14.86 -26.91 -3.59
CA PRO A 169 -15.87 -27.96 -3.54
C PRO A 169 -15.27 -29.24 -2.94
N SER A 170 -16.09 -30.13 -2.41
CA SER A 170 -15.62 -31.36 -1.76
C SER A 170 -16.09 -32.61 -2.50
N ALA A 171 -17.33 -32.60 -3.02
CA ALA A 171 -17.95 -33.76 -3.65
C ALA A 171 -17.33 -34.09 -5.03
N ILE A 172 -16.86 -33.07 -5.76
CA ILE A 172 -16.30 -33.28 -7.10
C ILE A 172 -14.96 -34.03 -7.07
N TRP A 173 -14.09 -33.72 -6.10
CA TRP A 173 -12.74 -34.31 -6.05
C TRP A 173 -12.75 -35.80 -5.70
N GLU A 174 -13.73 -36.27 -4.92
CA GLU A 174 -14.00 -37.70 -4.69
C GLU A 174 -14.17 -38.50 -6.00
N HIS A 175 -14.55 -37.80 -7.08
CA HIS A 175 -14.82 -38.38 -8.38
C HIS A 175 -13.71 -38.12 -9.41
N THR A 176 -12.61 -37.42 -9.08
CA THR A 176 -11.49 -37.12 -10.00
C THR A 176 -10.17 -37.84 -9.66
N PRO A 177 -10.12 -39.18 -9.56
CA PRO A 177 -8.91 -39.90 -9.11
C PRO A 177 -7.72 -39.83 -10.07
N ARG A 178 -7.93 -39.31 -11.29
CA ARG A 178 -6.90 -39.12 -12.33
C ARG A 178 -6.27 -37.74 -12.34
N LEU A 179 -6.74 -36.80 -11.52
CA LEU A 179 -6.27 -35.42 -11.53
C LEU A 179 -4.76 -35.38 -11.20
N VAL A 180 -3.97 -34.88 -12.16
CA VAL A 180 -2.51 -34.74 -12.11
C VAL A 180 -2.11 -33.29 -11.80
N SER A 181 -2.88 -32.32 -12.30
CA SER A 181 -2.60 -30.89 -12.12
C SER A 181 -3.87 -30.12 -11.80
N LEU A 182 -3.85 -29.37 -10.70
CA LEU A 182 -4.84 -28.36 -10.36
C LEU A 182 -4.13 -27.02 -10.19
N ASN A 183 -4.43 -26.07 -11.07
CA ASN A 183 -4.03 -24.68 -10.93
C ASN A 183 -5.29 -23.82 -10.76
N ALA A 184 -5.43 -23.24 -9.58
CA ALA A 184 -6.54 -22.36 -9.20
C ALA A 184 -6.00 -21.06 -8.55
N SER A 185 -4.76 -20.70 -8.91
CA SER A 185 -4.09 -19.51 -8.42
C SER A 185 -4.75 -18.20 -8.90
N ASN A 186 -4.47 -17.08 -8.22
CA ASN A 186 -4.95 -15.75 -8.61
C ASN A 186 -6.48 -15.69 -8.78
N ASN A 187 -7.19 -15.98 -7.69
CA ASN A 187 -8.65 -16.02 -7.60
C ASN A 187 -9.10 -15.48 -6.21
N SER A 188 -10.38 -15.67 -5.87
CA SER A 188 -11.00 -15.25 -4.62
C SER A 188 -11.48 -16.43 -3.75
N PHE A 189 -10.86 -17.61 -3.88
CA PHE A 189 -11.19 -18.79 -3.05
C PHE A 189 -10.86 -18.55 -1.58
N HIS A 190 -11.70 -19.04 -0.68
CA HIS A 190 -11.55 -18.87 0.77
C HIS A 190 -11.86 -20.16 1.54
N GLY A 191 -11.73 -20.14 2.87
CA GLY A 191 -11.81 -21.34 3.70
C GLY A 191 -10.48 -22.11 3.74
N THR A 192 -10.50 -23.38 4.12
CA THR A 192 -9.28 -24.20 4.28
C THR A 192 -8.83 -24.85 2.98
N ILE A 193 -7.54 -25.23 2.90
CA ILE A 193 -7.04 -26.07 1.80
C ILE A 193 -7.77 -27.43 1.82
N PRO A 194 -8.39 -27.87 0.71
CA PRO A 194 -9.09 -29.15 0.63
C PRO A 194 -8.13 -30.36 0.72
N SER A 195 -8.60 -31.47 1.29
CA SER A 195 -7.84 -32.72 1.38
C SER A 195 -7.85 -33.52 0.06
N LEU A 196 -7.29 -32.90 -0.99
CA LEU A 196 -7.26 -33.47 -2.35
C LEU A 196 -6.49 -34.80 -2.41
N CYS A 197 -5.49 -34.99 -1.55
CA CYS A 197 -4.59 -36.15 -1.60
C CYS A 197 -5.23 -37.50 -1.25
N VAL A 198 -6.40 -37.51 -0.60
CA VAL A 198 -7.18 -38.75 -0.39
C VAL A 198 -7.87 -39.15 -1.69
N SER A 199 -8.47 -38.18 -2.39
CA SER A 199 -9.33 -38.42 -3.54
C SER A 199 -8.60 -38.40 -4.90
N CYS A 200 -7.52 -37.62 -5.00
CA CYS A 200 -6.69 -37.41 -6.19
C CYS A 200 -5.25 -37.94 -5.98
N PRO A 201 -5.03 -39.26 -5.86
CA PRO A 201 -3.70 -39.84 -5.56
C PRO A 201 -2.68 -39.67 -6.71
N ALA A 202 -3.12 -39.27 -7.89
CA ALA A 202 -2.28 -38.98 -9.05
C ALA A 202 -1.70 -37.55 -9.06
N LEU A 203 -2.13 -36.68 -8.12
CA LEU A 203 -1.81 -35.25 -8.12
C LEU A 203 -0.29 -35.01 -8.02
N ALA A 204 0.24 -34.32 -9.02
CA ALA A 204 1.65 -33.97 -9.18
C ALA A 204 1.90 -32.46 -9.03
N VAL A 205 0.92 -31.63 -9.37
CA VAL A 205 0.98 -30.16 -9.27
C VAL A 205 -0.29 -29.66 -8.59
N LEU A 206 -0.12 -28.89 -7.52
CA LEU A 206 -1.19 -28.14 -6.86
C LEU A 206 -0.73 -26.68 -6.68
N ASP A 207 -1.40 -25.75 -7.36
CA ASP A 207 -1.21 -24.32 -7.16
C ASP A 207 -2.52 -23.64 -6.75
N LEU A 208 -2.51 -23.11 -5.53
CA LEU A 208 -3.59 -22.39 -4.85
C LEU A 208 -3.15 -20.96 -4.46
N SER A 209 -2.03 -20.47 -5.00
CA SER A 209 -1.43 -19.18 -4.63
C SER A 209 -2.31 -17.99 -5.01
N VAL A 210 -2.12 -16.84 -4.34
CA VAL A 210 -2.89 -15.60 -4.60
C VAL A 210 -4.41 -15.84 -4.48
N ASN A 211 -4.83 -16.17 -3.26
CA ASN A 211 -6.23 -16.42 -2.90
C ASN A 211 -6.49 -15.90 -1.46
N MET A 212 -7.68 -16.17 -0.91
CA MET A 212 -8.08 -15.83 0.47
C MET A 212 -8.18 -17.07 1.36
N LEU A 213 -7.39 -18.11 1.11
CA LEU A 213 -7.41 -19.34 1.91
C LEU A 213 -6.88 -19.07 3.33
N THR A 214 -7.50 -19.72 4.33
CA THR A 214 -7.34 -19.46 5.76
C THR A 214 -7.18 -20.74 6.56
N GLY A 215 -6.64 -20.60 7.78
CA GLY A 215 -6.54 -21.71 8.74
C GLY A 215 -5.30 -22.56 8.50
N ALA A 216 -5.17 -23.64 9.28
CA ALA A 216 -4.01 -24.51 9.21
C ALA A 216 -3.99 -25.37 7.94
N ILE A 217 -2.79 -25.62 7.42
CA ILE A 217 -2.57 -26.59 6.35
C ILE A 217 -2.87 -27.97 6.92
N SER A 218 -3.98 -28.57 6.48
CA SER A 218 -4.47 -29.84 7.02
C SER A 218 -3.52 -31.01 6.69
N PRO A 219 -3.35 -31.99 7.61
CA PRO A 219 -2.70 -33.25 7.28
C PRO A 219 -3.45 -34.02 6.18
N GLY A 220 -2.71 -34.84 5.43
CA GLY A 220 -3.22 -35.64 4.31
C GLY A 220 -2.31 -35.62 3.08
N PHE A 221 -1.38 -34.65 3.01
CA PHE A 221 -0.41 -34.52 1.91
C PHE A 221 0.47 -35.76 1.74
N GLY A 222 0.79 -36.48 2.82
CA GLY A 222 1.52 -37.76 2.77
C GLY A 222 0.87 -38.83 1.88
N ASN A 223 -0.41 -38.68 1.54
CA ASN A 223 -1.14 -39.58 0.63
C ASN A 223 -0.93 -39.25 -0.87
N CYS A 224 -0.53 -38.01 -1.22
CA CYS A 224 -0.17 -37.62 -2.59
C CYS A 224 1.24 -38.13 -2.96
N SER A 225 1.41 -39.43 -3.19
CA SER A 225 2.72 -40.03 -3.49
C SER A 225 3.43 -39.47 -4.75
N GLN A 226 2.72 -38.76 -5.64
CA GLN A 226 3.28 -38.19 -6.87
C GLN A 226 3.51 -36.67 -6.83
N LEU A 227 3.17 -35.98 -5.74
CA LEU A 227 3.21 -34.51 -5.65
C LEU A 227 4.64 -33.98 -5.79
N ARG A 228 4.84 -33.07 -6.75
CA ARG A 228 6.13 -32.43 -7.05
C ARG A 228 6.11 -30.94 -6.74
N VAL A 229 4.99 -30.28 -7.02
CA VAL A 229 4.78 -28.86 -6.78
C VAL A 229 3.62 -28.68 -5.82
N LEU A 230 3.88 -28.01 -4.70
CA LEU A 230 2.86 -27.48 -3.80
C LEU A 230 3.08 -25.98 -3.63
N SER A 231 2.19 -25.20 -4.23
CA SER A 231 2.17 -23.74 -4.16
C SER A 231 0.88 -23.26 -3.52
N ALA A 232 0.99 -22.45 -2.46
CA ALA A 232 -0.13 -21.76 -1.82
C ALA A 232 0.29 -20.41 -1.21
N GLY A 233 1.32 -19.78 -1.79
CA GLY A 233 1.78 -18.45 -1.36
C GLY A 233 0.73 -17.35 -1.56
N ARG A 234 0.88 -16.21 -0.89
CA ARG A 234 -0.06 -15.07 -0.91
C ARG A 234 -1.49 -15.51 -0.57
N ASN A 235 -1.64 -16.12 0.60
CA ASN A 235 -2.90 -16.50 1.22
C ASN A 235 -2.87 -16.04 2.69
N ASN A 236 -3.84 -16.47 3.49
CA ASN A 236 -3.95 -16.19 4.92
C ASN A 236 -3.87 -17.47 5.77
N LEU A 237 -3.03 -18.42 5.35
CA LEU A 237 -2.81 -19.71 6.01
C LEU A 237 -2.07 -19.51 7.34
N THR A 238 -2.44 -20.28 8.37
CA THR A 238 -1.92 -20.16 9.74
C THR A 238 -1.34 -21.50 10.24
N GLY A 239 -0.86 -21.55 11.49
CA GLY A 239 -0.40 -22.78 12.14
C GLY A 239 0.95 -23.30 11.63
N GLU A 240 1.34 -24.50 12.07
CA GLU A 240 2.61 -25.13 11.66
C GLU A 240 2.46 -25.94 10.35
N LEU A 241 3.59 -26.25 9.70
CA LEU A 241 3.62 -27.20 8.58
C LEU A 241 3.24 -28.61 9.07
N PRO A 242 2.25 -29.30 8.47
CA PRO A 242 1.77 -30.59 8.96
C PRO A 242 2.82 -31.67 8.75
N GLY A 243 3.09 -32.48 9.78
CA GLY A 243 4.25 -33.39 9.80
C GLY A 243 4.32 -34.43 8.67
N ASP A 244 3.19 -34.79 8.05
CA ASP A 244 3.14 -35.72 6.93
C ASP A 244 3.54 -35.09 5.57
N ILE A 245 3.61 -33.75 5.48
CA ILE A 245 4.16 -33.06 4.30
C ILE A 245 5.61 -33.48 4.04
N PHE A 246 6.35 -33.77 5.11
CA PHE A 246 7.75 -34.21 5.04
C PHE A 246 7.90 -35.66 4.57
N ASP A 247 6.84 -36.46 4.59
CA ASP A 247 6.86 -37.82 4.04
C ASP A 247 6.60 -37.86 2.52
N VAL A 248 6.25 -36.72 1.90
CA VAL A 248 6.07 -36.54 0.45
C VAL A 248 7.43 -36.47 -0.26
N LYS A 249 8.12 -37.62 -0.34
CA LYS A 249 9.48 -37.72 -0.91
C LYS A 249 9.59 -37.35 -2.39
N SER A 250 8.48 -37.25 -3.10
CA SER A 250 8.38 -36.81 -4.51
C SER A 250 8.45 -35.30 -4.68
N LEU A 251 8.28 -34.52 -3.60
CA LEU A 251 8.20 -33.07 -3.62
C LEU A 251 9.52 -32.44 -4.08
N GLN A 252 9.42 -31.51 -5.03
CA GLN A 252 10.53 -30.78 -5.66
C GLN A 252 10.43 -29.28 -5.37
N HIS A 253 9.21 -28.75 -5.31
CA HIS A 253 8.94 -27.33 -5.10
C HIS A 253 7.89 -27.18 -3.99
N LEU A 254 8.28 -26.51 -2.90
CA LEU A 254 7.39 -26.12 -1.82
C LEU A 254 7.41 -24.59 -1.70
N HIS A 255 6.31 -23.95 -2.10
CA HIS A 255 6.17 -22.50 -2.17
C HIS A 255 4.98 -22.04 -1.33
N LEU A 256 5.24 -21.59 -0.11
CA LEU A 256 4.23 -21.03 0.80
C LEU A 256 4.50 -19.58 1.22
N PRO A 257 5.12 -18.70 0.39
CA PRO A 257 5.50 -17.38 0.84
C PRO A 257 4.31 -16.45 1.06
N SER A 258 4.42 -15.43 1.90
CA SER A 258 3.34 -14.47 2.20
C SER A 258 2.10 -15.15 2.77
N ASN A 259 2.24 -15.71 3.96
CA ASN A 259 1.20 -16.33 4.77
C ASN A 259 1.44 -16.00 6.27
N GLN A 260 0.71 -16.63 7.18
CA GLN A 260 0.89 -16.53 8.64
C GLN A 260 1.36 -17.85 9.25
N ILE A 261 2.14 -18.66 8.51
CA ILE A 261 2.62 -19.98 8.97
C ILE A 261 3.64 -19.76 10.08
N GLU A 262 3.42 -20.42 11.22
CA GLU A 262 4.26 -20.37 12.42
C GLU A 262 4.97 -21.70 12.68
N GLY A 263 5.56 -21.85 13.87
CA GLY A 263 6.31 -23.04 14.26
C GLY A 263 7.77 -23.00 13.79
N ARG A 264 8.37 -24.19 13.69
CA ARG A 264 9.80 -24.39 13.40
C ARG A 264 10.02 -25.43 12.29
N LEU A 265 11.14 -25.34 11.59
CA LEU A 265 11.56 -26.41 10.68
C LEU A 265 12.03 -27.61 11.50
N ASP A 266 11.30 -28.72 11.44
CA ASP A 266 11.60 -29.91 12.23
C ASP A 266 12.89 -30.59 11.76
N PRO A 267 13.90 -30.78 12.63
CA PRO A 267 15.20 -31.31 12.24
C PRO A 267 15.16 -32.78 11.82
N GLU A 268 14.25 -33.61 12.35
CA GLU A 268 14.19 -35.03 11.98
C GLU A 268 13.38 -35.23 10.69
N CYS A 269 12.39 -34.38 10.45
CA CYS A 269 11.49 -34.53 9.31
C CYS A 269 11.97 -33.81 8.04
N ILE A 270 12.54 -32.60 8.11
CA ILE A 270 12.86 -31.81 6.90
C ILE A 270 13.81 -32.55 5.93
N ALA A 271 14.77 -33.32 6.47
CA ALA A 271 15.73 -34.10 5.68
C ALA A 271 15.13 -35.27 4.88
N LYS A 272 13.87 -35.66 5.16
CA LYS A 272 13.16 -36.68 4.37
C LYS A 272 12.87 -36.22 2.94
N LEU A 273 12.76 -34.90 2.70
CA LEU A 273 12.44 -34.29 1.41
C LEU A 273 13.64 -34.28 0.45
N THR A 274 14.25 -35.45 0.20
CA THR A 274 15.52 -35.60 -0.54
C THR A 274 15.46 -35.25 -2.03
N ASN A 275 14.26 -35.00 -2.58
CA ASN A 275 14.07 -34.51 -3.95
C ASN A 275 13.79 -33.00 -4.04
N LEU A 276 13.75 -32.28 -2.93
CA LEU A 276 13.42 -30.86 -2.91
C LEU A 276 14.51 -30.04 -3.63
N VAL A 277 14.07 -29.23 -4.59
CA VAL A 277 14.88 -28.35 -5.45
C VAL A 277 14.72 -26.90 -5.00
N THR A 278 13.51 -26.48 -4.63
CA THR A 278 13.26 -25.12 -4.12
C THR A 278 12.38 -25.15 -2.88
N LEU A 279 12.81 -24.46 -1.83
CA LEU A 279 12.03 -24.19 -0.63
C LEU A 279 11.86 -22.68 -0.46
N ASP A 280 10.63 -22.19 -0.61
CA ASP A 280 10.27 -20.80 -0.32
C ASP A 280 9.18 -20.73 0.74
N LEU A 281 9.55 -20.23 1.91
CA LEU A 281 8.65 -19.96 3.05
C LEU A 281 8.74 -18.48 3.48
N SER A 282 9.13 -17.59 2.57
CA SER A 282 9.34 -16.16 2.82
C SER A 282 8.08 -15.45 3.31
N TYR A 283 8.19 -14.36 4.09
CA TYR A 283 7.06 -13.60 4.63
C TYR A 283 6.07 -14.50 5.39
N ASN A 284 6.56 -15.09 6.48
CA ASN A 284 5.80 -15.94 7.40
C ASN A 284 6.25 -15.65 8.85
N LEU A 285 5.75 -16.44 9.82
CA LEU A 285 6.02 -16.30 11.25
C LEU A 285 6.94 -17.41 11.80
N LEU A 286 7.71 -18.08 10.92
CA LEU A 286 8.58 -19.20 11.32
C LEU A 286 9.65 -18.74 12.31
N ALA A 287 9.91 -19.56 13.33
CA ALA A 287 10.83 -19.28 14.42
C ALA A 287 11.71 -20.49 14.76
N GLY A 288 12.72 -20.25 15.60
CA GLY A 288 13.74 -21.25 15.93
C GLY A 288 14.92 -21.23 14.96
N GLU A 289 15.78 -22.23 15.06
CA GLU A 289 17.03 -22.30 14.30
C GLU A 289 16.86 -23.03 12.96
N LEU A 290 17.74 -22.72 11.99
CA LEU A 290 17.83 -23.51 10.76
C LEU A 290 18.52 -24.85 11.06
N PRO A 291 17.82 -26.00 10.97
CA PRO A 291 18.33 -27.26 11.52
C PRO A 291 19.47 -27.84 10.67
N GLU A 292 20.55 -28.33 11.30
CA GLU A 292 21.74 -28.89 10.62
C GLU A 292 21.40 -29.94 9.55
N SER A 293 20.34 -30.71 9.76
CA SER A 293 19.85 -31.76 8.86
C SER A 293 19.33 -31.24 7.51
N ILE A 294 19.00 -29.95 7.38
CA ILE A 294 18.61 -29.35 6.09
C ILE A 294 19.73 -29.47 5.04
N SER A 295 21.00 -29.56 5.49
CA SER A 295 22.17 -29.82 4.65
C SER A 295 22.13 -31.17 3.90
N GLN A 296 21.28 -32.10 4.33
CA GLN A 296 21.11 -33.41 3.69
C GLN A 296 20.28 -33.35 2.40
N ILE A 297 19.59 -32.23 2.16
CA ILE A 297 18.82 -31.96 0.94
C ILE A 297 19.78 -31.49 -0.17
N THR A 298 20.62 -32.41 -0.66
CA THR A 298 21.73 -32.09 -1.59
C THR A 298 21.29 -31.63 -2.98
N LYS A 299 20.01 -31.79 -3.33
CA LYS A 299 19.39 -31.30 -4.57
C LYS A 299 18.83 -29.87 -4.48
N LEU A 300 18.87 -29.25 -3.30
CA LEU A 300 18.33 -27.91 -3.10
C LEU A 300 19.13 -26.90 -3.92
N GLU A 301 18.47 -26.25 -4.89
CA GLU A 301 19.01 -25.17 -5.70
C GLU A 301 18.62 -23.80 -5.12
N GLU A 302 17.45 -23.67 -4.49
CA GLU A 302 17.01 -22.41 -3.88
C GLU A 302 16.45 -22.61 -2.47
N LEU A 303 16.97 -21.81 -1.52
CA LEU A 303 16.39 -21.63 -0.20
C LEU A 303 16.06 -20.14 0.03
N ARG A 304 14.77 -19.86 0.20
CA ARG A 304 14.23 -18.52 0.44
C ARG A 304 13.42 -18.52 1.73
N LEU A 305 13.91 -17.80 2.73
CA LEU A 305 13.31 -17.68 4.07
C LEU A 305 13.16 -16.21 4.48
N ILE A 306 13.02 -15.30 3.50
CA ILE A 306 12.97 -13.85 3.69
C ILE A 306 11.90 -13.48 4.72
N HIS A 307 12.12 -12.48 5.56
CA HIS A 307 11.11 -11.90 6.45
C HIS A 307 10.38 -12.95 7.32
N ASN A 308 11.13 -13.58 8.21
CA ASN A 308 10.64 -14.53 9.21
C ASN A 308 11.25 -14.18 10.58
N ASN A 309 10.96 -14.99 11.61
CA ASN A 309 11.47 -14.83 12.97
C ASN A 309 12.55 -15.89 13.30
N LEU A 310 13.28 -16.36 12.30
CA LEU A 310 14.32 -17.39 12.47
C LEU A 310 15.54 -16.84 13.21
N THR A 311 16.15 -17.68 14.03
CA THR A 311 17.24 -17.36 14.96
C THR A 311 18.40 -18.36 14.82
N GLY A 312 19.37 -18.29 15.73
CA GLY A 312 20.48 -19.23 15.77
C GLY A 312 21.56 -18.94 14.73
N LYS A 313 22.46 -19.89 14.55
CA LYS A 313 23.57 -19.80 13.59
C LYS A 313 23.23 -20.52 12.29
N LEU A 314 23.93 -20.18 11.22
CA LEU A 314 23.96 -21.04 10.04
C LEU A 314 24.68 -22.37 10.36
N PRO A 315 24.19 -23.50 9.84
CA PRO A 315 24.78 -24.81 10.11
C PRO A 315 26.14 -24.96 9.41
N PRO A 316 27.23 -25.42 10.07
CA PRO A 316 28.52 -25.62 9.42
C PRO A 316 28.48 -26.57 8.21
N ALA A 317 27.52 -27.51 8.18
CA ALA A 317 27.30 -28.41 7.04
C ALA A 317 26.71 -27.76 5.77
N LEU A 318 26.58 -26.42 5.71
CA LEU A 318 26.16 -25.68 4.51
C LEU A 318 26.92 -26.10 3.24
N SER A 319 28.20 -26.45 3.34
CA SER A 319 29.05 -26.92 2.22
C SER A 319 28.52 -28.15 1.48
N ASN A 320 27.58 -28.90 2.07
CA ASN A 320 26.98 -30.08 1.45
C ASN A 320 25.96 -29.75 0.34
N TRP A 321 25.46 -28.52 0.27
CA TRP A 321 24.49 -28.10 -0.75
C TRP A 321 25.15 -27.76 -2.09
N THR A 322 25.84 -28.73 -2.70
CA THR A 322 26.59 -28.56 -3.96
C THR A 322 25.72 -28.10 -5.15
N SER A 323 24.40 -28.26 -5.08
CA SER A 323 23.43 -27.78 -6.09
C SER A 323 22.99 -26.32 -5.88
N LEU A 324 23.27 -25.71 -4.73
CA LEU A 324 22.68 -24.43 -4.34
C LEU A 324 23.09 -23.28 -5.25
N ARG A 325 22.09 -22.52 -5.70
CA ARG A 325 22.22 -21.34 -6.56
C ARG A 325 21.78 -20.07 -5.87
N CYS A 326 20.78 -20.15 -4.99
CA CYS A 326 20.23 -19.02 -4.24
C CYS A 326 20.07 -19.35 -2.76
N LEU A 327 20.66 -18.53 -1.90
CA LEU A 327 20.42 -18.50 -0.46
C LEU A 327 19.99 -17.09 -0.06
N ASP A 328 18.70 -16.91 0.20
CA ASP A 328 18.12 -15.64 0.65
C ASP A 328 17.47 -15.80 2.02
N LEU A 329 18.14 -15.25 3.04
CA LEU A 329 17.78 -15.34 4.45
C LEU A 329 17.44 -13.96 5.04
N ARG A 330 17.11 -12.99 4.19
CA ARG A 330 16.93 -11.59 4.57
C ARG A 330 15.88 -11.36 5.65
N SER A 331 16.05 -10.28 6.42
CA SER A 331 15.07 -9.84 7.42
C SER A 331 14.69 -10.95 8.42
N ASN A 332 15.71 -11.51 9.06
CA ASN A 332 15.58 -12.53 10.12
C ASN A 332 16.39 -12.10 11.35
N ARG A 333 16.57 -13.00 12.32
CA ARG A 333 17.34 -12.79 13.55
C ARG A 333 18.50 -13.78 13.66
N PHE A 334 19.08 -14.19 12.53
CA PHE A 334 20.25 -15.06 12.52
C PHE A 334 21.46 -14.35 13.14
N VAL A 335 22.31 -15.12 13.80
CA VAL A 335 23.48 -14.67 14.57
C VAL A 335 24.72 -15.49 14.25
N GLY A 336 25.88 -15.01 14.71
CA GLY A 336 27.14 -15.75 14.68
C GLY A 336 28.11 -15.26 13.62
N ASP A 337 29.32 -15.82 13.66
CA ASP A 337 30.42 -15.44 12.79
C ASP A 337 30.37 -16.22 11.47
N LEU A 338 30.27 -15.52 10.34
CA LEU A 338 30.25 -16.16 9.01
C LEU A 338 31.55 -16.89 8.68
N THR A 339 32.67 -16.60 9.35
CA THR A 339 33.93 -17.35 9.19
C THR A 339 33.88 -18.78 9.73
N ALA A 340 32.84 -19.14 10.49
CA ALA A 340 32.58 -20.51 10.93
C ALA A 340 32.02 -21.41 9.80
N ILE A 341 31.65 -20.84 8.65
CA ILE A 341 31.02 -21.53 7.53
C ILE A 341 32.03 -21.74 6.40
N ASP A 342 32.08 -22.97 5.86
CA ASP A 342 32.82 -23.26 4.64
C ASP A 342 31.90 -23.19 3.42
N PHE A 343 32.21 -22.28 2.51
CA PHE A 343 31.54 -22.11 1.22
C PHE A 343 32.25 -22.85 0.08
N SER A 344 33.38 -23.52 0.34
CA SER A 344 34.22 -24.11 -0.71
C SER A 344 33.57 -25.23 -1.54
N GLY A 345 32.48 -25.84 -1.05
CA GLY A 345 31.67 -26.82 -1.79
C GLY A 345 30.50 -26.23 -2.59
N LEU A 346 30.29 -24.91 -2.56
CA LEU A 346 29.12 -24.23 -3.14
C LEU A 346 29.46 -23.61 -4.50
N ASP A 347 29.97 -24.43 -5.43
CA ASP A 347 30.44 -24.02 -6.76
C ASP A 347 29.35 -23.32 -7.61
N ASN A 348 28.08 -23.73 -7.44
CA ASN A 348 26.93 -23.22 -8.18
C ASN A 348 26.29 -21.96 -7.58
N LEU A 349 26.78 -21.45 -6.43
CA LEU A 349 26.11 -20.39 -5.69
C LEU A 349 26.19 -19.05 -6.44
N THR A 350 25.04 -18.59 -6.95
CA THR A 350 24.91 -17.35 -7.72
C THR A 350 24.47 -16.15 -6.87
N ILE A 351 23.63 -16.38 -5.86
CA ILE A 351 23.06 -15.35 -4.98
C ILE A 351 23.28 -15.78 -3.53
N PHE A 352 23.97 -14.93 -2.77
CA PHE A 352 24.04 -14.99 -1.31
C PHE A 352 23.52 -13.68 -0.74
N ASP A 353 22.35 -13.72 -0.11
CA ASP A 353 21.72 -12.57 0.52
C ASP A 353 21.33 -12.87 1.97
N VAL A 354 21.97 -12.16 2.89
CA VAL A 354 21.73 -12.23 4.34
C VAL A 354 21.40 -10.88 4.94
N ASP A 355 20.92 -9.93 4.13
CA ASP A 355 20.61 -8.57 4.58
C ASP A 355 19.61 -8.51 5.75
N SER A 356 19.80 -7.53 6.64
CA SER A 356 18.91 -7.32 7.80
C SER A 356 18.87 -8.53 8.74
N ASN A 357 20.04 -8.85 9.30
CA ASN A 357 20.26 -9.92 10.29
C ASN A 357 21.26 -9.42 11.36
N ASN A 358 21.72 -10.31 12.24
CA ASN A 358 22.65 -9.99 13.32
C ASN A 358 23.94 -10.86 13.25
N PHE A 359 24.42 -11.13 12.02
CA PHE A 359 25.70 -11.79 11.78
C PHE A 359 26.88 -10.91 12.17
N THR A 360 27.94 -11.52 12.67
CA THR A 360 29.18 -10.87 13.13
C THR A 360 30.39 -11.37 12.36
N GLY A 361 31.59 -10.88 12.70
CA GLY A 361 32.85 -11.40 12.17
C GLY A 361 33.31 -10.67 10.91
N THR A 362 33.76 -11.42 9.91
CA THR A 362 34.25 -10.89 8.63
C THR A 362 33.68 -11.71 7.45
N ILE A 363 33.80 -11.22 6.22
CA ILE A 363 33.42 -12.02 5.03
C ILE A 363 34.36 -13.24 4.95
N PRO A 364 33.83 -14.49 5.00
CA PRO A 364 34.65 -15.69 5.03
C PRO A 364 35.49 -15.85 3.75
N PRO A 365 36.81 -16.11 3.84
CA PRO A 365 37.64 -16.34 2.65
C PRO A 365 37.17 -17.47 1.74
N SER A 366 36.45 -18.46 2.27
CA SER A 366 35.85 -19.56 1.52
C SER A 366 34.76 -19.12 0.54
N ILE A 367 34.06 -18.00 0.78
CA ILE A 367 32.97 -17.52 -0.11
C ILE A 367 33.49 -17.09 -1.49
N TYR A 368 34.77 -16.72 -1.56
CA TYR A 368 35.42 -16.32 -2.81
C TYR A 368 35.75 -17.51 -3.72
N SER A 369 35.50 -18.75 -3.26
CA SER A 369 35.54 -19.97 -4.08
C SER A 369 34.28 -20.14 -4.94
N CYS A 370 33.16 -19.51 -4.57
CA CYS A 370 31.88 -19.56 -5.31
C CYS A 370 31.96 -18.75 -6.62
N THR A 371 32.77 -19.19 -7.59
CA THR A 371 33.10 -18.37 -8.78
C THR A 371 31.91 -18.01 -9.69
N ALA A 372 30.79 -18.75 -9.58
CA ALA A 372 29.52 -18.44 -10.23
C ALA A 372 28.70 -17.32 -9.54
N MET A 373 29.20 -16.74 -8.44
CA MET A 373 28.49 -15.72 -7.66
C MET A 373 28.30 -14.43 -8.46
N LYS A 374 27.02 -14.07 -8.67
CA LYS A 374 26.55 -12.86 -9.34
C LYS A 374 26.13 -11.78 -8.35
N ALA A 375 25.66 -12.17 -7.17
CA ALA A 375 25.22 -11.24 -6.13
C ALA A 375 25.70 -11.64 -4.74
N LEU A 376 26.34 -10.69 -4.06
CA LEU A 376 26.76 -10.79 -2.66
C LEU A 376 26.16 -9.62 -1.88
N ARG A 377 25.20 -9.91 -1.00
CA ARG A 377 24.62 -8.93 -0.07
C ARG A 377 24.74 -9.42 1.36
N VAL A 378 25.45 -8.62 2.16
CA VAL A 378 25.64 -8.84 3.61
C VAL A 378 25.20 -7.62 4.43
N SER A 379 24.32 -6.80 3.87
CA SER A 379 23.97 -5.48 4.39
C SER A 379 23.14 -5.52 5.69
N HIS A 380 23.08 -4.44 6.45
CA HIS A 380 22.37 -4.36 7.74
C HIS A 380 22.72 -5.53 8.68
N ASN A 381 24.00 -5.65 9.03
CA ASN A 381 24.55 -6.67 9.92
C ASN A 381 25.65 -6.07 10.81
N LEU A 382 26.33 -6.90 11.61
CA LEU A 382 27.46 -6.52 12.49
C LEU A 382 28.80 -7.06 11.94
N ILE A 383 28.93 -7.19 10.62
CA ILE A 383 30.14 -7.70 9.97
C ILE A 383 31.14 -6.55 9.81
N GLY A 384 32.42 -6.82 10.04
CA GLY A 384 33.48 -5.82 9.92
C GLY A 384 34.74 -6.34 9.24
N GLY A 385 35.85 -5.66 9.51
CA GLY A 385 37.13 -5.95 8.88
C GLY A 385 37.27 -5.34 7.49
N GLN A 386 38.06 -5.97 6.64
CA GLN A 386 38.37 -5.48 5.29
C GLN A 386 37.85 -6.47 4.24
N VAL A 387 37.46 -5.97 3.08
CA VAL A 387 37.20 -6.81 1.90
C VAL A 387 38.51 -7.45 1.47
N ALA A 388 38.57 -8.78 1.43
CA ALA A 388 39.81 -9.53 1.17
C ALA A 388 40.20 -9.53 -0.33
N PRO A 389 41.49 -9.67 -0.69
CA PRO A 389 41.94 -9.66 -2.09
C PRO A 389 41.36 -10.80 -2.94
N GLU A 390 40.97 -11.90 -2.30
CA GLU A 390 40.35 -13.06 -2.94
C GLU A 390 38.99 -12.73 -3.59
N ILE A 391 38.33 -11.62 -3.25
CA ILE A 391 37.09 -11.18 -3.92
C ILE A 391 37.25 -11.06 -5.44
N GLY A 392 38.47 -10.76 -5.92
CA GLY A 392 38.80 -10.74 -7.34
C GLY A 392 38.67 -12.09 -8.06
N ASN A 393 38.45 -13.20 -7.35
CA ASN A 393 38.09 -14.49 -7.93
C ASN A 393 36.64 -14.51 -8.44
N LEU A 394 35.75 -13.69 -7.86
CA LEU A 394 34.33 -13.59 -8.21
C LEU A 394 34.14 -12.75 -9.48
N LYS A 395 34.52 -13.31 -10.62
CA LYS A 395 34.51 -12.63 -11.93
C LYS A 395 33.10 -12.37 -12.46
N GLU A 396 32.13 -13.20 -12.10
CA GLU A 396 30.71 -13.03 -12.45
C GLU A 396 29.97 -12.07 -11.51
N LEU A 397 30.61 -11.58 -10.44
CA LEU A 397 29.98 -10.70 -9.45
C LEU A 397 29.54 -9.40 -10.12
N GLN A 398 28.23 -9.20 -10.15
CA GLN A 398 27.56 -8.03 -10.71
C GLN A 398 27.04 -7.10 -9.62
N PHE A 399 26.62 -7.64 -8.48
CA PHE A 399 26.01 -6.88 -7.39
C PHE A 399 26.76 -7.13 -6.07
N LEU A 400 27.32 -6.08 -5.48
CA LEU A 400 27.94 -6.12 -4.16
C LEU A 400 27.30 -5.08 -3.24
N SER A 401 26.74 -5.53 -2.10
CA SER A 401 26.18 -4.64 -1.08
C SER A 401 26.67 -4.96 0.32
N LEU A 402 27.44 -4.03 0.88
CA LEU A 402 28.02 -4.05 2.23
C LEU A 402 27.34 -3.05 3.19
N THR A 403 26.35 -2.30 2.71
CA THR A 403 25.61 -1.23 3.41
C THR A 403 25.28 -1.54 4.88
N ILE A 404 25.51 -0.59 5.79
CA ILE A 404 25.21 -0.70 7.24
C ILE A 404 25.88 -1.93 7.86
N ASN A 405 27.19 -1.78 8.09
CA ASN A 405 28.10 -2.75 8.70
C ASN A 405 29.27 -1.97 9.36
N SER A 406 30.39 -2.64 9.63
CA SER A 406 31.62 -2.05 10.20
C SER A 406 32.85 -2.29 9.31
N PHE A 407 32.71 -2.22 7.98
CA PHE A 407 33.84 -2.36 7.04
C PHE A 407 34.78 -1.15 7.07
N VAL A 408 36.08 -1.42 6.92
CA VAL A 408 37.17 -0.43 6.88
C VAL A 408 38.12 -0.67 5.71
N ASN A 409 38.98 0.30 5.40
CA ASN A 409 39.93 0.33 4.30
C ASN A 409 39.26 0.39 2.90
N ILE A 410 38.60 1.51 2.59
CA ILE A 410 37.93 1.76 1.31
C ILE A 410 38.90 1.71 0.12
N SER A 411 40.15 2.14 0.32
CA SER A 411 41.21 2.04 -0.68
C SER A 411 41.59 0.59 -0.97
N GLY A 412 41.69 -0.25 0.07
CA GLY A 412 41.89 -1.69 -0.06
C GLY A 412 40.74 -2.38 -0.78
N MET A 413 39.49 -2.02 -0.47
CA MET A 413 38.31 -2.53 -1.19
C MET A 413 38.42 -2.26 -2.71
N PHE A 414 38.62 -1.01 -3.14
CA PHE A 414 38.77 -0.70 -4.56
C PHE A 414 39.97 -1.40 -5.23
N TRP A 415 41.05 -1.63 -4.48
CA TRP A 415 42.20 -2.38 -5.00
C TRP A 415 41.85 -3.85 -5.23
N ASN A 416 41.15 -4.47 -4.27
CA ASN A 416 40.78 -5.88 -4.27
C ASN A 416 39.67 -6.21 -5.30
N LEU A 417 38.77 -5.27 -5.59
CA LEU A 417 37.73 -5.41 -6.62
C LEU A 417 38.27 -5.50 -8.06
N LYS A 418 39.58 -5.37 -8.31
CA LYS A 418 40.23 -5.44 -9.63
C LYS A 418 39.84 -6.67 -10.46
N GLY A 419 39.56 -7.81 -9.81
CA GLY A 419 39.19 -9.05 -10.49
C GLY A 419 37.70 -9.21 -10.78
N CYS A 420 36.83 -8.40 -10.18
CA CYS A 420 35.37 -8.45 -10.33
C CYS A 420 34.93 -7.78 -11.65
N THR A 421 35.33 -8.35 -12.79
CA THR A 421 35.19 -7.73 -14.12
C THR A 421 33.75 -7.50 -14.60
N SER A 422 32.76 -8.10 -13.93
CA SER A 422 31.33 -7.95 -14.23
C SER A 422 30.61 -6.98 -13.29
N LEU A 423 31.32 -6.35 -12.35
CA LEU A 423 30.71 -5.55 -11.29
C LEU A 423 29.92 -4.38 -11.89
N THR A 424 28.63 -4.34 -11.56
CA THR A 424 27.63 -3.43 -12.14
C THR A 424 27.01 -2.54 -11.05
N ALA A 425 26.89 -3.02 -9.81
CA ALA A 425 26.38 -2.26 -8.67
C ALA A 425 27.26 -2.43 -7.43
N LEU A 426 27.62 -1.31 -6.80
CA LEU A 426 28.44 -1.23 -5.59
C LEU A 426 27.73 -0.33 -4.55
N LEU A 427 27.21 -0.96 -3.50
CA LEU A 427 26.47 -0.28 -2.43
C LEU A 427 27.18 -0.50 -1.09
N VAL A 428 27.74 0.55 -0.51
CA VAL A 428 28.62 0.45 0.67
C VAL A 428 28.37 1.52 1.73
N SER A 429 27.19 2.16 1.69
CA SER A 429 26.75 3.20 2.62
C SER A 429 26.93 2.81 4.10
N TYR A 430 27.12 3.78 4.98
CA TYR A 430 27.29 3.57 6.43
C TYR A 430 28.45 2.61 6.80
N ASN A 431 29.57 2.69 6.07
CA ASN A 431 30.85 2.02 6.36
C ASN A 431 32.02 3.01 6.19
N PHE A 432 33.27 2.57 6.39
CA PHE A 432 34.49 3.34 6.06
C PHE A 432 34.57 4.71 6.75
N TYR A 433 34.06 4.79 7.98
CA TYR A 433 33.76 6.05 8.66
C TYR A 433 34.97 6.98 8.79
N GLY A 434 34.89 8.12 8.09
CA GLY A 434 35.92 9.17 8.14
C GLY A 434 37.16 8.91 7.28
N GLU A 435 37.19 7.81 6.51
CA GLU A 435 38.27 7.53 5.57
C GLU A 435 38.30 8.55 4.40
N ALA A 436 39.43 8.64 3.71
CA ALA A 436 39.57 9.45 2.51
C ALA A 436 39.18 8.65 1.27
N LEU A 437 38.29 9.19 0.43
CA LEU A 437 37.95 8.59 -0.85
C LEU A 437 39.18 8.75 -1.80
N PRO A 438 39.77 7.66 -2.32
CA PRO A 438 41.06 7.72 -3.00
C PRO A 438 40.93 8.40 -4.37
N ASP A 439 41.54 9.57 -4.56
CA ASP A 439 41.68 10.19 -5.89
C ASP A 439 42.86 9.59 -6.65
N ALA A 440 42.70 8.35 -7.10
CA ALA A 440 43.70 7.64 -7.87
C ALA A 440 43.09 6.98 -9.11
N GLY A 441 43.70 7.22 -10.27
CA GLY A 441 43.16 6.80 -11.57
C GLY A 441 42.94 5.29 -11.72
N TRP A 442 43.67 4.45 -10.96
CA TRP A 442 43.53 2.99 -10.98
C TRP A 442 42.18 2.51 -10.44
N VAL A 443 41.49 3.28 -9.59
CA VAL A 443 40.17 2.92 -9.05
C VAL A 443 39.17 2.76 -10.19
N GLY A 444 39.06 3.77 -11.05
CA GLY A 444 38.19 3.73 -12.22
C GLY A 444 38.59 2.68 -13.26
N ASP A 445 39.86 2.25 -13.29
CA ASP A 445 40.31 1.14 -14.15
C ASP A 445 39.85 -0.23 -13.61
N HIS A 446 39.72 -0.36 -12.29
CA HIS A 446 39.29 -1.59 -11.62
C HIS A 446 37.77 -1.79 -11.67
N ILE A 447 36.97 -0.71 -11.56
CA ILE A 447 35.49 -0.78 -11.50
C ILE A 447 34.77 -0.16 -12.72
N LYS A 448 35.43 -0.15 -13.88
CA LYS A 448 34.95 0.51 -15.11
C LYS A 448 33.53 0.15 -15.60
N SER A 449 33.02 -1.04 -15.24
CA SER A 449 31.71 -1.56 -15.64
C SER A 449 30.56 -1.13 -14.71
N VAL A 450 30.86 -0.46 -13.60
CA VAL A 450 29.86 -0.13 -12.58
C VAL A 450 28.89 0.94 -13.09
N ARG A 451 27.60 0.62 -12.98
CA ARG A 451 26.45 1.47 -13.30
C ARG A 451 25.84 2.15 -12.07
N VAL A 452 25.99 1.56 -10.89
CA VAL A 452 25.43 2.07 -9.63
C VAL A 452 26.50 2.17 -8.57
N ILE A 453 26.70 3.38 -8.02
CA ILE A 453 27.52 3.63 -6.83
C ILE A 453 26.66 4.32 -5.77
N VAL A 454 26.55 3.69 -4.59
CA VAL A 454 25.89 4.27 -3.41
C VAL A 454 26.86 4.18 -2.23
N MET A 455 27.34 5.33 -1.77
CA MET A 455 28.31 5.47 -0.66
C MET A 455 27.82 6.54 0.32
N GLU A 456 26.59 6.40 0.78
CA GLU A 456 25.89 7.37 1.60
C GLU A 456 26.27 7.26 3.10
N ASN A 457 26.34 8.40 3.81
CA ASN A 457 26.56 8.46 5.27
C ASN A 457 27.82 7.76 5.79
N CYS A 458 28.86 7.65 4.96
CA CYS A 458 30.17 7.09 5.32
C CYS A 458 31.11 8.14 5.96
N ALA A 459 30.69 9.39 6.12
CA ALA A 459 31.52 10.52 6.57
C ALA A 459 32.84 10.70 5.77
N LEU A 460 32.88 10.22 4.52
CA LEU A 460 34.09 10.18 3.68
C LEU A 460 34.66 11.57 3.44
N THR A 461 35.98 11.67 3.48
CA THR A 461 36.74 12.91 3.29
C THR A 461 37.46 12.94 1.93
N GLY A 462 37.94 14.13 1.54
CA GLY A 462 38.61 14.36 0.26
C GLY A 462 37.80 15.23 -0.68
N MET A 463 38.07 15.13 -1.98
CA MET A 463 37.30 15.78 -3.05
C MET A 463 36.53 14.72 -3.85
N ILE A 464 35.57 15.14 -4.69
CA ILE A 464 34.95 14.24 -5.67
C ILE A 464 36.05 13.79 -6.66
N PRO A 465 36.40 12.49 -6.70
CA PRO A 465 37.64 12.05 -7.31
C PRO A 465 37.57 11.96 -8.83
N SER A 466 38.70 12.22 -9.49
CA SER A 466 38.83 12.30 -10.94
C SER A 466 38.52 10.99 -11.68
N TRP A 467 38.71 9.83 -11.04
CA TRP A 467 38.50 8.52 -11.66
C TRP A 467 37.03 8.21 -11.99
N LEU A 468 36.07 8.90 -11.36
CA LEU A 468 34.64 8.76 -11.69
C LEU A 468 34.37 9.09 -13.17
N SER A 469 35.15 9.99 -13.76
CA SER A 469 35.08 10.32 -15.20
C SER A 469 35.36 9.12 -16.14
N LYS A 470 36.00 8.05 -15.64
CA LYS A 470 36.22 6.81 -16.41
C LYS A 470 34.98 5.93 -16.48
N LEU A 471 34.00 6.11 -15.59
CA LEU A 471 32.80 5.27 -15.50
C LEU A 471 31.73 5.76 -16.49
N GLN A 472 31.99 5.55 -17.78
CA GLN A 472 31.12 6.00 -18.87
C GLN A 472 29.77 5.27 -18.93
N ASP A 473 29.65 4.14 -18.22
CA ASP A 473 28.41 3.38 -18.03
C ASP A 473 27.68 3.71 -16.70
N LEU A 474 28.11 4.72 -15.94
CA LEU A 474 27.48 5.06 -14.66
C LEU A 474 26.09 5.72 -14.86
N ASN A 475 25.08 5.11 -14.25
CA ASN A 475 23.68 5.50 -14.27
C ASN A 475 23.29 6.30 -13.01
N ILE A 476 23.73 5.80 -11.85
CA ILE A 476 23.36 6.28 -10.51
C ILE A 476 24.61 6.51 -9.69
N LEU A 477 24.76 7.73 -9.16
CA LEU A 477 25.79 8.13 -8.21
C LEU A 477 25.15 8.80 -6.98
N ASN A 478 25.23 8.16 -5.81
CA ASN A 478 24.85 8.73 -4.52
C ASN A 478 26.08 8.76 -3.59
N LEU A 479 26.55 9.96 -3.26
CA LEU A 479 27.63 10.24 -2.30
C LEU A 479 27.15 11.11 -1.14
N SER A 480 25.86 11.07 -0.81
CA SER A 480 25.22 11.97 0.15
C SER A 480 25.67 11.75 1.60
N GLY A 481 25.63 12.79 2.44
CA GLY A 481 25.94 12.71 3.88
C GLY A 481 27.40 12.40 4.20
N ASN A 482 28.32 12.84 3.35
CA ASN A 482 29.76 12.66 3.57
C ASN A 482 30.41 14.00 3.98
N ARG A 483 31.74 14.06 3.95
CA ARG A 483 32.55 15.25 4.25
C ARG A 483 33.40 15.62 3.02
N LEU A 484 32.85 15.40 1.82
CA LEU A 484 33.53 15.71 0.57
C LEU A 484 33.60 17.23 0.38
N THR A 485 34.71 17.71 -0.17
CA THR A 485 35.07 19.13 -0.27
C THR A 485 35.44 19.52 -1.70
N GLY A 486 35.59 20.82 -1.94
CA GLY A 486 35.98 21.38 -3.24
C GLY A 486 34.80 21.52 -4.21
N PRO A 487 35.07 21.89 -5.48
CA PRO A 487 34.04 22.12 -6.48
C PRO A 487 33.45 20.84 -7.06
N ILE A 488 32.19 20.93 -7.49
CA ILE A 488 31.55 19.92 -8.34
C ILE A 488 32.32 19.86 -9.68
N PRO A 489 32.92 18.72 -10.07
CA PRO A 489 33.80 18.68 -11.23
C PRO A 489 33.07 18.82 -12.57
N SER A 490 33.64 19.61 -13.49
CA SER A 490 33.05 19.83 -14.81
C SER A 490 33.00 18.59 -15.71
N TRP A 491 33.82 17.57 -15.46
CA TRP A 491 33.81 16.32 -16.23
C TRP A 491 32.50 15.52 -16.06
N LEU A 492 31.66 15.82 -15.07
CA LEU A 492 30.31 15.25 -14.93
C LEU A 492 29.46 15.46 -16.19
N GLY A 493 29.68 16.56 -16.94
CA GLY A 493 29.02 16.81 -18.22
C GLY A 493 29.24 15.71 -19.27
N GLY A 494 30.40 15.04 -19.23
CA GLY A 494 30.73 13.95 -20.15
C GLY A 494 30.06 12.60 -19.81
N MET A 495 29.32 12.50 -18.69
CA MET A 495 28.74 11.23 -18.23
C MET A 495 27.43 10.93 -18.95
N SER A 496 27.55 10.44 -20.18
CA SER A 496 26.42 10.32 -21.13
C SER A 496 25.22 9.48 -20.65
N LYS A 497 25.43 8.55 -19.70
CA LYS A 497 24.41 7.63 -19.14
C LYS A 497 23.96 7.97 -17.71
N LEU A 498 24.50 9.03 -17.10
CA LEU A 498 24.13 9.43 -15.74
C LEU A 498 22.74 10.09 -15.77
N TYR A 499 21.84 9.65 -14.88
CA TYR A 499 20.52 10.28 -14.71
C TYR A 499 20.13 10.48 -13.24
N TYR A 500 20.79 9.83 -12.30
CA TYR A 500 20.64 10.09 -10.87
C TYR A 500 21.99 10.53 -10.27
N LEU A 501 22.04 11.76 -9.77
CA LEU A 501 23.18 12.32 -9.05
C LEU A 501 22.71 12.91 -7.71
N ASP A 502 23.18 12.32 -6.61
CA ASP A 502 23.00 12.86 -5.26
C ASP A 502 24.35 13.11 -4.59
N LEU A 503 24.62 14.38 -4.32
CA LEU A 503 25.81 14.89 -3.62
C LEU A 503 25.43 15.63 -2.32
N SER A 504 24.20 15.46 -1.85
CA SER A 504 23.64 16.25 -0.75
C SER A 504 24.34 16.03 0.60
N GLY A 505 24.25 16.98 1.53
CA GLY A 505 24.81 16.82 2.88
C GLY A 505 26.33 16.62 2.87
N ASN A 506 27.05 17.49 2.17
CA ASN A 506 28.50 17.47 2.04
C ASN A 506 29.11 18.87 2.35
N LEU A 507 30.40 19.04 2.11
CA LEU A 507 31.14 20.30 2.29
C LEU A 507 31.63 20.87 0.94
N LEU A 508 30.86 20.63 -0.14
CA LEU A 508 31.19 21.09 -1.48
C LEU A 508 31.08 22.62 -1.58
N SER A 509 31.86 23.21 -2.49
CA SER A 509 31.94 24.65 -2.70
C SER A 509 32.04 24.99 -4.20
N GLY A 510 32.32 26.25 -4.55
CA GLY A 510 32.34 26.68 -5.95
C GLY A 510 30.93 26.76 -6.55
N GLU A 511 30.83 26.76 -7.88
CA GLU A 511 29.56 26.96 -8.60
C GLU A 511 29.02 25.64 -9.19
N ILE A 512 27.72 25.61 -9.52
CA ILE A 512 27.13 24.51 -10.30
C ILE A 512 27.73 24.53 -11.72
N PRO A 513 28.45 23.49 -12.17
CA PRO A 513 29.21 23.56 -13.40
C PRO A 513 28.28 23.62 -14.63
N PRO A 514 28.45 24.59 -15.55
CA PRO A 514 27.62 24.72 -16.75
C PRO A 514 27.64 23.50 -17.68
N SER A 515 28.63 22.60 -17.54
CA SER A 515 28.73 21.38 -18.33
C SER A 515 27.70 20.31 -17.96
N LEU A 516 26.93 20.42 -16.85
CA LEU A 516 25.84 19.47 -16.56
C LEU A 516 24.84 19.36 -17.72
N LYS A 517 24.68 20.42 -18.52
CA LYS A 517 23.89 20.46 -19.78
C LYS A 517 24.38 19.50 -20.88
N GLU A 518 25.53 18.86 -20.72
CA GLU A 518 26.12 17.95 -21.70
C GLU A 518 25.73 16.48 -21.40
N ILE A 519 25.13 16.23 -20.24
CA ILE A 519 24.64 14.90 -19.83
C ILE A 519 23.49 14.48 -20.75
N ARG A 520 23.78 13.53 -21.65
CA ARG A 520 22.88 13.15 -22.75
C ARG A 520 21.52 12.64 -22.28
N LEU A 521 21.48 11.74 -21.28
CA LEU A 521 20.19 11.25 -20.79
C LEU A 521 19.34 12.36 -20.16
N LEU A 522 19.94 13.26 -19.37
CA LEU A 522 19.21 14.37 -18.77
C LEU A 522 18.68 15.38 -19.81
N THR A 523 19.30 15.49 -20.98
CA THR A 523 18.97 16.51 -22.00
C THR A 523 18.06 16.05 -23.14
N SER A 524 17.98 14.75 -23.41
CA SER A 524 17.26 14.19 -24.56
C SER A 524 16.19 13.19 -24.11
N GLU A 525 14.92 13.59 -24.19
CA GLU A 525 13.78 12.71 -23.88
C GLU A 525 13.77 11.45 -24.74
N GLN A 526 14.11 11.55 -26.03
CA GLN A 526 14.30 10.39 -26.90
C GLN A 526 15.41 9.47 -26.38
N SER A 527 16.59 10.02 -26.02
CA SER A 527 17.68 9.18 -25.49
C SER A 527 17.30 8.52 -24.18
N MET A 528 16.48 9.14 -23.33
CA MET A 528 15.94 8.53 -22.10
C MET A 528 14.89 7.46 -22.39
N ALA A 529 13.97 7.68 -23.33
CA ALA A 529 12.94 6.71 -23.70
C ALA A 529 13.51 5.46 -24.39
N GLU A 530 14.61 5.61 -25.13
CA GLU A 530 15.37 4.51 -25.75
C GLU A 530 16.37 3.84 -24.78
N PHE A 531 16.61 4.44 -23.60
CA PHE A 531 17.61 3.93 -22.67
C PHE A 531 17.08 2.76 -21.84
N ASN A 532 17.61 1.56 -22.11
CA ASN A 532 17.45 0.42 -21.23
C ASN A 532 18.61 0.40 -20.21
N PRO A 533 18.37 0.64 -18.91
CA PRO A 533 19.41 0.57 -17.88
C PRO A 533 19.91 -0.87 -17.63
N GLY A 534 19.15 -1.88 -18.05
CA GLY A 534 19.32 -3.30 -17.74
C GLY A 534 18.81 -3.66 -16.35
N HIS A 535 18.67 -4.96 -16.09
CA HIS A 535 18.32 -5.49 -14.77
C HIS A 535 19.59 -5.77 -13.95
N LEU A 536 19.46 -5.68 -12.63
CA LEU A 536 20.47 -6.13 -11.67
C LEU A 536 20.02 -7.47 -11.05
N PRO A 537 20.94 -8.34 -10.61
CA PRO A 537 20.58 -9.62 -9.98
C PRO A 537 19.71 -9.51 -8.71
N LEU A 538 19.72 -8.35 -8.04
CA LEU A 538 18.93 -8.09 -6.84
C LEU A 538 18.39 -6.65 -6.85
N MET A 539 17.16 -6.47 -6.37
CA MET A 539 16.57 -5.16 -6.10
C MET A 539 17.36 -4.39 -5.03
N PHE A 540 17.54 -3.09 -5.19
CA PHE A 540 18.30 -2.22 -4.27
C PHE A 540 17.50 -0.98 -3.93
N SER A 541 17.64 -0.39 -2.73
CA SER A 541 16.89 0.82 -2.36
C SER A 541 17.72 2.09 -2.54
N VAL A 542 17.20 3.06 -3.28
CA VAL A 542 17.65 4.47 -3.27
C VAL A 542 16.47 5.37 -2.97
N LYS A 543 16.62 6.29 -2.00
CA LYS A 543 15.61 7.29 -1.62
C LYS A 543 16.05 8.68 -2.12
N PRO A 544 15.19 9.46 -2.80
CA PRO A 544 15.56 10.78 -3.32
C PRO A 544 15.57 11.92 -2.28
N ASP A 545 15.06 11.71 -1.07
CA ASP A 545 15.09 12.71 0.03
C ASP A 545 15.09 12.05 1.42
N ARG A 546 16.00 12.46 2.29
CA ARG A 546 16.07 12.04 3.70
C ARG A 546 14.98 12.63 4.62
N ARG A 547 14.23 13.64 4.18
CA ARG A 547 13.31 14.41 5.05
C ARG A 547 11.83 14.28 4.68
N ALA A 548 11.48 13.97 3.42
CA ALA A 548 10.11 13.64 3.01
C ALA A 548 9.84 12.12 2.93
N ALA A 549 10.78 11.32 2.41
CA ALA A 549 10.52 9.90 2.10
C ALA A 549 10.49 8.97 3.33
N ASP A 550 11.11 9.36 4.45
CA ASP A 550 11.05 8.62 5.72
C ASP A 550 9.64 8.56 6.33
N ARG A 551 8.66 9.31 5.78
CA ARG A 551 7.24 9.23 6.16
C ARG A 551 6.44 8.19 5.37
N GLN A 552 7.00 7.57 4.33
CA GLN A 552 6.27 6.61 3.47
C GLN A 552 7.07 5.35 3.06
N GLY A 553 8.35 5.23 3.43
CA GLY A 553 9.15 4.01 3.19
C GLY A 553 9.50 3.71 1.73
N ARG A 554 8.98 4.48 0.75
CA ARG A 554 9.22 4.27 -0.68
C ARG A 554 10.70 4.56 -1.03
N GLY A 555 11.47 3.50 -1.26
CA GLY A 555 12.67 3.56 -2.08
C GLY A 555 12.35 3.19 -3.52
N TYR A 556 13.22 3.57 -4.47
CA TYR A 556 13.25 2.93 -5.78
C TYR A 556 13.95 1.58 -5.64
N TYR A 557 13.35 0.50 -6.19
CA TYR A 557 13.85 -0.88 -6.04
C TYR A 557 14.59 -1.44 -7.27
N GLN A 558 14.43 -0.80 -8.43
CA GLN A 558 14.97 -1.19 -9.74
C GLN A 558 15.43 0.06 -10.50
N LEU A 559 16.31 -0.11 -11.50
CA LEU A 559 16.91 1.01 -12.25
C LEU A 559 15.90 1.81 -13.08
N SER A 560 14.97 1.11 -13.75
CA SER A 560 13.95 1.67 -14.65
C SER A 560 12.95 2.61 -13.95
N GLY A 561 12.69 2.39 -12.66
CA GLY A 561 11.78 3.21 -11.86
C GLY A 561 12.41 4.45 -11.21
N VAL A 562 13.73 4.62 -11.26
CA VAL A 562 14.42 5.74 -10.58
C VAL A 562 14.19 7.06 -11.32
N ALA A 563 13.65 8.05 -10.60
CA ALA A 563 13.46 9.40 -11.14
C ALA A 563 14.79 10.07 -11.52
N ALA A 564 14.82 10.76 -12.66
CA ALA A 564 15.96 11.56 -13.08
C ALA A 564 16.20 12.72 -12.08
N THR A 565 17.32 12.68 -11.37
CA THR A 565 17.54 13.44 -10.13
C THR A 565 18.88 14.16 -10.15
N LEU A 566 18.87 15.43 -9.75
CA LEU A 566 20.04 16.23 -9.44
C LEU A 566 19.83 16.85 -8.04
N ASN A 567 20.38 16.19 -7.02
CA ASN A 567 20.33 16.63 -5.63
C ASN A 567 21.73 17.11 -5.19
N LEU A 568 21.84 18.41 -4.92
CA LEU A 568 23.06 19.11 -4.48
C LEU A 568 22.83 19.83 -3.14
N SER A 569 21.78 19.47 -2.41
CA SER A 569 21.34 20.18 -1.20
C SER A 569 22.31 20.07 -0.01
N ASP A 570 22.16 20.94 0.99
CA ASP A 570 22.89 20.89 2.27
C ASP A 570 24.43 20.86 2.05
N ASN A 571 24.92 21.92 1.38
CA ASN A 571 26.31 22.11 0.93
C ASN A 571 26.72 23.60 1.02
N GLY A 572 27.95 23.93 0.59
CA GLY A 572 28.48 25.31 0.54
C GLY A 572 28.58 25.90 -0.87
N ILE A 573 27.70 25.48 -1.81
CA ILE A 573 27.76 25.90 -3.22
C ILE A 573 27.39 27.39 -3.35
N THR A 574 28.14 28.12 -4.17
CA THR A 574 28.04 29.56 -4.42
C THR A 574 27.71 29.84 -5.90
N GLY A 575 27.70 31.12 -6.29
CA GLY A 575 27.38 31.55 -7.65
C GLY A 575 25.89 31.71 -7.89
N THR A 576 25.43 31.46 -9.11
CA THR A 576 24.03 31.58 -9.53
C THR A 576 23.51 30.26 -10.10
N ILE A 577 22.20 30.03 -10.05
CA ILE A 577 21.58 28.94 -10.82
C ILE A 577 21.77 29.27 -12.31
N SER A 578 22.40 28.38 -13.08
CA SER A 578 22.68 28.63 -14.49
C SER A 578 21.44 28.43 -15.37
N PRO A 579 21.11 29.35 -16.31
CA PRO A 579 20.07 29.14 -17.32
C PRO A 579 20.21 27.84 -18.11
N GLU A 580 21.45 27.36 -18.27
CA GLU A 580 21.74 26.11 -18.97
C GLU A 580 21.14 24.86 -18.29
N VAL A 581 20.76 24.96 -17.00
CA VAL A 581 20.00 23.90 -16.30
C VAL A 581 18.66 23.63 -16.99
N GLY A 582 18.03 24.63 -17.62
CA GLY A 582 16.80 24.47 -18.43
C GLY A 582 16.95 23.54 -19.65
N LYS A 583 18.17 23.13 -20.00
CA LYS A 583 18.43 22.14 -21.06
C LYS A 583 18.25 20.69 -20.58
N LEU A 584 18.16 20.44 -19.27
CA LEU A 584 18.01 19.10 -18.67
C LEU A 584 16.56 18.55 -18.77
N LYS A 585 16.01 18.47 -19.99
CA LYS A 585 14.59 18.18 -20.28
C LYS A 585 13.97 17.01 -19.53
N THR A 586 14.74 15.95 -19.23
CA THR A 586 14.19 14.75 -18.59
C THR A 586 14.20 14.81 -17.06
N LEU A 587 14.79 15.86 -16.47
CA LEU A 587 14.98 16.00 -15.03
C LEU A 587 13.63 16.07 -14.31
N GLN A 588 13.47 15.23 -13.28
CA GLN A 588 12.25 15.13 -12.46
C GLN A 588 12.47 15.73 -11.08
N VAL A 589 13.68 15.65 -10.53
CA VAL A 589 14.02 16.21 -9.21
C VAL A 589 15.23 17.13 -9.35
N PHE A 590 15.07 18.40 -8.96
CA PHE A 590 16.15 19.36 -8.82
C PHE A 590 16.11 19.98 -7.41
N ASP A 591 17.06 19.59 -6.57
CA ASP A 591 17.22 20.12 -5.21
C ASP A 591 18.60 20.75 -5.06
N VAL A 592 18.62 22.05 -4.78
CA VAL A 592 19.82 22.84 -4.44
C VAL A 592 19.63 23.61 -3.13
N SER A 593 18.71 23.14 -2.29
CA SER A 593 18.39 23.77 -1.02
C SER A 593 19.55 23.75 -0.03
N TYR A 594 19.51 24.62 0.99
CA TYR A 594 20.56 24.72 2.02
C TYR A 594 21.96 24.92 1.41
N ASN A 595 22.11 25.96 0.59
CA ASN A 595 23.37 26.35 -0.07
C ASN A 595 23.59 27.87 0.04
N ASN A 596 24.64 28.37 -0.60
CA ASN A 596 25.01 29.79 -0.67
C ASN A 596 24.78 30.36 -2.10
N LEU A 597 23.78 29.85 -2.84
CA LEU A 597 23.45 30.35 -4.18
C LEU A 597 22.85 31.75 -4.11
N SER A 598 23.04 32.53 -5.17
CA SER A 598 22.66 33.94 -5.26
C SER A 598 22.10 34.29 -6.64
N GLY A 599 21.67 35.54 -6.82
CA GLY A 599 21.08 36.02 -8.09
C GLY A 599 19.64 35.53 -8.30
N GLY A 600 19.14 35.70 -9.52
CA GLY A 600 17.76 35.36 -9.89
C GLY A 600 17.53 33.87 -10.12
N ILE A 601 16.29 33.43 -9.94
CA ILE A 601 15.82 32.13 -10.45
C ILE A 601 15.69 32.24 -11.99
N PRO A 602 16.36 31.40 -12.80
CA PRO A 602 16.30 31.51 -14.25
C PRO A 602 14.90 31.15 -14.81
N PRO A 603 14.30 31.96 -15.70
CA PRO A 603 13.04 31.60 -16.36
C PRO A 603 13.17 30.32 -17.21
N GLU A 604 14.36 29.98 -17.69
CA GLU A 604 14.63 28.79 -18.52
C GLU A 604 14.31 27.47 -17.80
N LEU A 605 14.21 27.47 -16.47
CA LEU A 605 13.75 26.31 -15.68
C LEU A 605 12.30 25.90 -16.03
N SER A 606 11.46 26.82 -16.55
CA SER A 606 10.12 26.51 -17.08
C SER A 606 10.13 25.47 -18.19
N SER A 607 11.26 25.34 -18.89
CA SER A 607 11.39 24.45 -20.04
C SER A 607 11.75 23.01 -19.67
N LEU A 608 11.76 22.68 -18.37
CA LEU A 608 11.97 21.34 -17.80
C LEU A 608 10.65 20.60 -17.65
N ALA A 609 9.98 20.29 -18.77
CA ALA A 609 8.59 19.83 -18.78
C ALA A 609 8.26 18.67 -17.82
N ARG A 610 9.23 17.76 -17.56
CA ARG A 610 9.08 16.58 -16.67
C ARG A 610 9.38 16.85 -15.18
N LEU A 611 9.72 18.08 -14.79
CA LEU A 611 10.13 18.42 -13.43
C LEU A 611 8.96 18.26 -12.44
N GLN A 612 9.19 17.48 -11.39
CA GLN A 612 8.24 17.18 -10.30
C GLN A 612 8.61 17.86 -8.99
N ILE A 613 9.91 17.99 -8.69
CA ILE A 613 10.42 18.61 -7.47
C ILE A 613 11.44 19.69 -7.84
N LEU A 614 11.19 20.91 -7.38
CA LEU A 614 12.10 22.06 -7.46
C LEU A 614 12.28 22.67 -6.07
N ASP A 615 13.42 22.39 -5.45
CA ASP A 615 13.73 22.89 -4.11
C ASP A 615 14.95 23.81 -4.10
N LEU A 616 14.69 25.07 -3.76
CA LEU A 616 15.63 26.19 -3.72
C LEU A 616 15.72 26.80 -2.31
N ARG A 617 15.08 26.19 -1.30
CA ARG A 617 14.94 26.79 0.03
C ARG A 617 16.29 27.01 0.73
N ARG A 618 16.41 28.05 1.55
CA ARG A 618 17.66 28.44 2.26
C ARG A 618 18.85 28.63 1.31
N ASN A 619 18.74 29.68 0.51
CA ASN A 619 19.81 30.25 -0.30
C ASN A 619 19.76 31.80 -0.16
N TYR A 620 20.54 32.52 -0.96
CA TYR A 620 20.55 33.99 -1.06
C TYR A 620 19.97 34.44 -2.42
N LEU A 621 18.97 33.73 -2.95
CA LEU A 621 18.33 34.06 -4.23
C LEU A 621 17.55 35.37 -4.11
N THR A 622 17.61 36.19 -5.15
CA THR A 622 17.05 37.56 -5.21
C THR A 622 16.19 37.76 -6.46
N GLY A 623 15.45 38.86 -6.53
CA GLY A 623 14.56 39.16 -7.65
C GLY A 623 13.25 38.37 -7.61
N THR A 624 12.55 38.29 -8.74
CA THR A 624 11.21 37.70 -8.85
C THR A 624 11.22 36.20 -9.07
N ILE A 625 10.20 35.51 -8.57
CA ILE A 625 9.87 34.15 -9.04
C ILE A 625 9.38 34.25 -10.50
N PRO A 626 10.01 33.57 -11.49
CA PRO A 626 9.62 33.69 -12.88
C PRO A 626 8.20 33.17 -13.14
N PRO A 627 7.29 33.96 -13.75
CA PRO A 627 5.93 33.51 -14.06
C PRO A 627 5.89 32.27 -14.97
N ALA A 628 6.89 32.10 -15.85
CA ALA A 628 7.01 30.95 -16.73
C ALA A 628 7.13 29.61 -15.98
N LEU A 629 7.55 29.59 -14.71
CA LEU A 629 7.55 28.35 -13.92
C LEU A 629 6.14 27.72 -13.78
N ASN A 630 5.08 28.50 -14.00
CA ASN A 630 3.72 28.00 -13.97
C ASN A 630 3.34 27.15 -15.21
N GLU A 631 4.19 27.11 -16.24
CA GLU A 631 4.04 26.25 -17.43
C GLU A 631 4.43 24.78 -17.16
N LEU A 632 5.09 24.52 -16.02
CA LEU A 632 5.48 23.18 -15.58
C LEU A 632 4.26 22.42 -15.06
N ASN A 633 3.77 21.44 -15.82
CA ASN A 633 2.53 20.70 -15.52
C ASN A 633 2.70 19.50 -14.56
N PHE A 634 3.94 19.06 -14.29
CA PHE A 634 4.21 17.91 -13.39
C PHE A 634 4.84 18.32 -12.04
N LEU A 635 5.15 19.61 -11.84
CA LEU A 635 5.79 20.18 -10.64
C LEU A 635 4.92 20.09 -9.37
N ALA A 636 4.88 18.92 -8.74
CA ALA A 636 4.15 18.65 -7.51
C ALA A 636 4.76 19.31 -6.25
N ILE A 637 6.07 19.57 -6.23
CA ILE A 637 6.76 20.20 -5.08
C ILE A 637 7.61 21.38 -5.55
N PHE A 638 7.24 22.57 -5.10
CA PHE A 638 8.04 23.79 -5.25
C PHE A 638 8.36 24.39 -3.88
N ASN A 639 9.61 24.82 -3.67
CA ASN A 639 10.01 25.45 -2.42
C ASN A 639 11.13 26.50 -2.63
N VAL A 640 10.86 27.73 -2.20
CA VAL A 640 11.80 28.87 -2.25
C VAL A 640 11.96 29.55 -0.88
N ALA A 641 11.54 28.87 0.20
CA ALA A 641 11.49 29.45 1.54
C ALA A 641 12.88 29.89 2.03
N TYR A 642 12.94 30.98 2.79
CA TYR A 642 14.17 31.58 3.34
C TYR A 642 15.19 31.94 2.23
N ASN A 643 14.78 32.84 1.35
CA ASN A 643 15.61 33.55 0.37
C ASN A 643 15.32 35.07 0.46
N ASP A 644 15.92 35.88 -0.42
CA ASP A 644 15.72 37.33 -0.53
C ASP A 644 14.86 37.73 -1.76
N LEU A 645 13.91 36.88 -2.15
CA LEU A 645 13.04 37.08 -3.31
C LEU A 645 12.02 38.21 -3.09
N GLU A 646 11.61 38.87 -4.18
CA GLU A 646 10.74 40.04 -4.17
C GLU A 646 9.71 40.05 -5.31
N GLY A 647 8.61 40.78 -5.11
CA GLY A 647 7.55 40.92 -6.12
C GLY A 647 6.45 39.87 -6.01
N PRO A 648 5.58 39.75 -7.04
CA PRO A 648 4.45 38.85 -7.01
C PRO A 648 4.88 37.37 -7.11
N ILE A 649 4.26 36.52 -6.30
CA ILE A 649 4.20 35.08 -6.54
C ILE A 649 3.32 34.85 -7.77
N PRO A 650 3.70 33.98 -8.73
CA PRO A 650 2.83 33.59 -9.84
C PRO A 650 1.51 33.00 -9.35
N THR A 651 0.44 33.17 -10.14
CA THR A 651 -0.93 32.73 -9.80
C THR A 651 -1.51 31.87 -10.92
N GLY A 652 -2.42 30.96 -10.58
CA GLY A 652 -2.96 29.93 -11.46
C GLY A 652 -2.11 28.65 -11.47
N GLY A 653 -2.60 27.59 -12.11
CA GLY A 653 -1.83 26.34 -12.31
C GLY A 653 -1.44 25.66 -10.99
N GLN A 654 -0.21 25.17 -10.90
CA GLN A 654 0.27 24.49 -9.68
C GLN A 654 0.72 25.47 -8.58
N PHE A 655 0.93 26.76 -8.91
CA PHE A 655 1.39 27.75 -7.95
C PHE A 655 0.37 28.06 -6.84
N ASP A 656 -0.92 27.94 -7.14
CA ASP A 656 -1.98 28.14 -6.16
C ASP A 656 -2.11 26.94 -5.19
N ALA A 657 -1.65 25.76 -5.58
CA ALA A 657 -1.65 24.53 -4.76
C ALA A 657 -0.39 24.40 -3.86
N PHE A 658 0.64 25.23 -4.05
CA PHE A 658 1.84 25.16 -3.21
C PHE A 658 1.58 25.77 -1.83
N PRO A 659 1.90 25.06 -0.73
CA PRO A 659 1.55 25.51 0.61
C PRO A 659 2.33 26.78 1.00
N PRO A 660 1.76 27.71 1.79
CA PRO A 660 2.40 28.99 2.13
C PRO A 660 3.81 28.86 2.74
N ARG A 661 4.10 27.73 3.39
CA ARG A 661 5.42 27.36 3.91
C ARG A 661 6.53 27.35 2.85
N SER A 662 6.20 27.12 1.58
CA SER A 662 7.14 27.09 0.45
C SER A 662 7.67 28.48 0.06
N PHE A 663 7.02 29.55 0.51
CA PHE A 663 7.42 30.94 0.23
C PHE A 663 7.92 31.69 1.47
N LYS A 664 7.67 31.13 2.66
CA LYS A 664 8.00 31.70 3.98
C LYS A 664 9.45 32.20 4.06
N GLY A 665 9.65 33.36 4.67
CA GLY A 665 10.98 33.92 4.92
C GLY A 665 11.52 34.83 3.81
N ASN A 666 10.77 35.04 2.72
CA ASN A 666 11.04 36.06 1.71
C ASN A 666 10.18 37.31 2.01
N PRO A 667 10.68 38.35 2.71
CA PRO A 667 9.84 39.43 3.25
C PRO A 667 9.31 40.41 2.21
N LYS A 668 9.80 40.35 0.96
CA LYS A 668 9.38 41.21 -0.15
C LYS A 668 8.47 40.50 -1.17
N LEU A 669 8.20 39.20 -1.00
CA LEU A 669 7.19 38.53 -1.82
C LEU A 669 5.79 39.03 -1.43
N CYS A 670 4.91 39.07 -2.42
CA CYS A 670 3.50 39.38 -2.26
C CYS A 670 2.67 38.45 -3.15
N GLY A 671 1.41 38.21 -2.81
CA GLY A 671 0.53 37.26 -3.50
C GLY A 671 -0.54 36.71 -2.58
N GLN A 672 -1.61 36.16 -3.16
CA GLN A 672 -2.74 35.60 -2.41
C GLN A 672 -2.30 34.40 -1.54
N VAL A 673 -1.43 33.53 -2.07
CA VAL A 673 -0.90 32.32 -1.40
C VAL A 673 -0.19 32.60 -0.06
N ILE A 674 0.26 33.83 0.20
CA ILE A 674 0.87 34.23 1.48
C ILE A 674 0.10 35.36 2.19
N SER A 675 -1.09 35.72 1.71
CA SER A 675 -1.94 36.80 2.25
C SER A 675 -1.25 38.19 2.30
N VAL A 676 -0.26 38.46 1.46
CA VAL A 676 0.47 39.75 1.40
C VAL A 676 0.08 40.50 0.11
N PRO A 677 -0.59 41.67 0.18
CA PRO A 677 -1.09 42.35 -1.02
C PRO A 677 0.01 43.10 -1.81
N CYS A 678 0.11 42.82 -3.11
CA CYS A 678 1.00 43.52 -4.03
C CYS A 678 0.52 44.94 -4.36
N SER A 679 0.95 45.94 -3.57
CA SER A 679 0.55 47.34 -3.76
C SER A 679 1.66 48.17 -4.42
N SER A 680 1.33 48.90 -5.48
CA SER A 680 2.29 49.77 -6.18
C SER A 680 2.63 51.04 -5.38
N LYS A 681 3.93 51.34 -5.26
CA LYS A 681 4.55 52.49 -4.58
C LYS A 681 4.48 52.50 -3.05
N PHE A 682 5.64 52.26 -2.43
CA PHE A 682 5.93 52.63 -1.04
C PHE A 682 6.05 54.17 -0.92
N GLU A 683 4.93 54.89 -0.88
CA GLU A 683 4.91 56.24 -0.29
C GLU A 683 4.61 56.12 1.21
N ALA A 684 5.56 56.58 2.03
CA ALA A 684 5.42 56.54 3.48
C ALA A 684 4.32 57.49 3.96
N ARG A 685 3.27 56.96 4.60
CA ARG A 685 2.40 57.75 5.49
C ARG A 685 2.16 57.04 6.82
N TYR A 686 2.68 57.68 7.86
CA TYR A 686 2.25 57.55 9.24
C TYR A 686 0.72 57.58 9.34
N HIS A 687 0.13 56.80 10.26
CA HIS A 687 -0.56 57.41 11.41
C HIS A 687 -0.81 56.42 12.57
N THR A 688 0.03 56.57 13.60
CA THR A 688 -0.29 56.50 15.04
C THR A 688 -1.66 55.96 15.51
N SER A 689 -1.61 54.94 16.37
CA SER A 689 -2.43 54.91 17.59
C SER A 689 -1.56 54.47 18.77
N SER A 690 -1.68 55.16 19.91
CA SER A 690 -0.76 55.05 21.05
C SER A 690 -1.35 54.26 22.22
N LYS A 691 -0.56 53.37 22.83
CA LYS A 691 -0.66 53.07 24.27
C LYS A 691 0.69 53.33 24.94
N VAL A 692 0.66 54.06 26.05
CA VAL A 692 1.84 54.61 26.72
C VAL A 692 2.36 53.63 27.77
N VAL A 693 3.67 53.37 27.76
CA VAL A 693 4.41 52.74 28.86
C VAL A 693 5.45 53.73 29.40
N GLY A 694 5.61 53.79 30.72
CA GLY A 694 6.21 54.93 31.42
C GLY A 694 7.71 55.16 31.21
N LYS A 695 8.07 56.43 31.00
CA LYS A 695 9.42 56.98 30.70
C LYS A 695 10.57 56.59 31.65
N LYS A 696 10.32 55.97 32.80
CA LYS A 696 11.37 55.61 33.79
C LYS A 696 12.09 54.29 33.47
N VAL A 697 11.43 53.33 32.83
CA VAL A 697 12.03 52.03 32.47
C VAL A 697 13.01 52.17 31.30
N LEU A 698 12.68 53.03 30.33
CA LEU A 698 13.49 53.25 29.13
C LEU A 698 14.87 53.87 29.44
N ILE A 699 14.96 54.76 30.44
CA ILE A 699 16.21 55.44 30.81
C ILE A 699 17.24 54.45 31.39
N ALA A 700 16.80 53.45 32.17
CA ALA A 700 17.69 52.45 32.74
C ALA A 700 18.32 51.53 31.67
N ILE A 701 17.53 51.14 30.65
CA ILE A 701 17.97 50.25 29.57
C ILE A 701 18.93 50.98 28.61
N VAL A 702 18.61 52.24 28.25
CA VAL A 702 19.44 53.03 27.32
C VAL A 702 20.85 53.30 27.88
N LEU A 703 20.96 53.61 29.19
CA LEU A 703 22.26 53.88 29.81
C LEU A 703 23.19 52.65 29.80
N GLY A 704 22.67 51.45 30.07
CA GLY A 704 23.46 50.21 30.04
C GLY A 704 23.98 49.84 28.65
N VAL A 705 23.13 49.95 27.62
CA VAL A 705 23.51 49.58 26.23
C VAL A 705 24.50 50.58 25.63
N SER A 706 24.38 51.87 25.98
CA SER A 706 25.24 52.92 25.42
C SER A 706 26.73 52.81 25.80
N PHE A 707 27.06 52.26 26.98
CA PHE A 707 28.46 52.14 27.42
C PHE A 707 29.22 50.99 26.73
N GLY A 708 28.56 49.87 26.45
CA GLY A 708 29.18 48.73 25.75
C GLY A 708 29.46 49.02 24.27
N LEU A 709 28.57 49.78 23.62
CA LEU A 709 28.66 50.04 22.17
C LEU A 709 29.83 50.97 21.80
N VAL A 710 30.16 51.96 22.65
CA VAL A 710 31.24 52.93 22.40
C VAL A 710 32.61 52.27 22.38
N ILE A 711 32.87 51.30 23.27
CA ILE A 711 34.16 50.58 23.34
C ILE A 711 34.38 49.75 22.06
N LEU A 712 33.32 49.14 21.53
CA LEU A 712 33.36 48.27 20.35
C LEU A 712 33.47 49.05 19.03
N ILE A 713 32.88 50.25 18.96
CA ILE A 713 33.01 51.15 17.80
C ILE A 713 34.43 51.73 17.66
N VAL A 714 35.08 52.07 18.79
CA VAL A 714 36.44 52.64 18.77
C VAL A 714 37.49 51.59 18.35
N SER A 715 37.33 50.32 18.73
CA SER A 715 38.25 49.25 18.30
C SER A 715 38.08 48.87 16.82
N LEU A 716 36.85 48.83 16.30
CA LEU A 716 36.60 48.58 14.88
C LEU A 716 37.05 49.74 13.97
N GLY A 717 36.86 50.99 14.42
CA GLY A 717 37.21 52.19 13.65
C GLY A 717 38.71 52.26 13.29
N CYS A 718 39.58 51.88 14.23
CA CYS A 718 41.03 51.84 13.99
C CYS A 718 41.45 50.79 12.95
N LEU A 719 40.71 49.68 12.82
CA LEU A 719 40.98 48.62 11.85
C LEU A 719 40.56 49.02 10.43
N VAL A 720 39.42 49.69 10.30
CA VAL A 720 38.84 50.11 9.00
C VAL A 720 39.64 51.26 8.36
N ILE A 721 40.23 52.16 9.16
CA ILE A 721 41.09 53.25 8.67
C ILE A 721 42.38 52.72 8.01
N ALA A 722 42.82 51.50 8.34
CA ALA A 722 44.09 50.95 7.88
C ALA A 722 44.07 50.27 6.49
N VAL A 723 42.90 49.86 5.95
CA VAL A 723 42.86 48.86 4.85
C VAL A 723 42.40 49.38 3.48
N ARG A 724 41.59 50.46 3.39
CA ARG A 724 41.32 51.22 2.12
C ARG A 724 40.85 52.64 2.45
N ARG A 725 41.71 53.65 2.59
CA ARG A 725 42.44 54.35 1.50
C ARG A 725 42.91 53.46 0.33
N VAL A 726 42.01 53.17 -0.62
CA VAL A 726 42.24 53.27 -2.08
C VAL A 726 40.85 53.39 -2.74
N MET A 727 40.73 54.42 -3.57
CA MET A 727 39.64 54.89 -4.45
C MET A 727 38.87 53.80 -5.24
N SER A 728 37.68 53.96 -5.84
CA SER A 728 36.55 54.91 -5.85
C SER A 728 35.89 54.94 -7.26
N ASN A 729 34.62 54.51 -7.37
CA ASN A 729 33.53 54.99 -8.26
C ASN A 729 33.59 54.99 -9.82
N GLY A 730 32.42 54.71 -10.43
CA GLY A 730 32.00 54.99 -11.82
C GLY A 730 31.29 53.79 -12.49
N ALA A 731 29.98 53.70 -12.79
CA ALA A 731 29.03 54.57 -13.54
C ALA A 731 29.28 54.55 -15.08
N VAL A 732 28.30 54.49 -16.03
CA VAL A 732 26.81 54.46 -16.03
C VAL A 732 26.27 54.20 -17.50
N HIS A 733 24.97 53.92 -17.70
CA HIS A 733 24.16 53.97 -18.99
C HIS A 733 24.41 52.92 -20.11
N ASP A 734 23.51 52.64 -21.09
CA ASP A 734 22.02 52.72 -21.25
C ASP A 734 21.57 52.17 -22.64
N GLY A 735 20.28 51.83 -22.82
CA GLY A 735 19.53 51.77 -24.11
C GLY A 735 19.74 50.56 -25.05
N GLY A 736 18.75 49.82 -25.56
CA GLY A 736 17.29 50.01 -25.67
C GLY A 736 16.77 49.67 -27.08
N ARG A 737 15.63 48.93 -27.18
CA ARG A 737 14.84 48.58 -28.40
C ARG A 737 15.54 47.60 -29.39
N GLY A 738 14.90 46.66 -30.09
CA GLY A 738 13.49 46.21 -30.30
C GLY A 738 13.47 45.29 -31.56
N VAL A 739 12.39 44.87 -32.24
CA VAL A 739 10.90 44.98 -32.19
C VAL A 739 10.31 43.81 -33.04
N ASP A 740 9.10 43.31 -32.72
CA ASP A 740 8.23 42.35 -33.47
C ASP A 740 8.76 40.90 -33.70
N ALA A 741 8.02 39.79 -33.48
CA ALA A 741 6.62 39.38 -33.70
C ALA A 741 6.36 38.66 -35.04
N SER A 742 6.17 37.34 -35.01
CA SER A 742 5.23 36.53 -35.84
C SER A 742 5.44 35.01 -35.63
N LEU A 743 4.42 34.23 -36.03
CA LEU A 743 4.36 32.75 -36.11
C LEU A 743 4.44 31.99 -34.75
N PHE A 744 3.39 31.40 -34.18
CA PHE A 744 1.95 31.28 -34.51
C PHE A 744 1.59 30.88 -35.95
N ASP A 745 2.24 29.84 -36.50
CA ASP A 745 1.73 29.13 -37.68
C ASP A 745 2.20 27.66 -37.80
N SER A 746 2.43 26.96 -36.68
CA SER A 746 2.96 25.58 -36.74
C SER A 746 2.53 24.69 -35.56
N MET A 747 1.22 24.44 -35.44
CA MET A 747 0.67 23.18 -34.85
C MET A 747 -0.85 23.01 -35.05
N SER A 748 -1.49 23.79 -35.93
CA SER A 748 -2.87 23.59 -36.40
C SER A 748 -3.01 22.45 -37.45
N SER A 749 -1.94 21.69 -37.71
CA SER A 749 -1.83 20.81 -38.89
C SER A 749 -1.99 19.29 -38.61
N GLU A 750 -2.14 18.84 -37.37
CA GLU A 750 -2.32 17.41 -37.03
C GLU A 750 -3.72 17.07 -36.47
N LEU A 751 -4.65 18.03 -36.48
CA LEU A 751 -6.01 17.89 -35.91
C LEU A 751 -7.14 18.00 -36.95
N TYR A 752 -6.81 17.99 -38.26
CA TYR A 752 -7.78 18.17 -39.36
C TYR A 752 -7.66 17.13 -40.49
N ASN A 753 -7.20 15.91 -40.19
CA ASN A 753 -7.21 14.78 -41.11
C ASN A 753 -7.65 13.48 -40.40
N ASP A 754 -8.92 13.38 -40.03
CA ASP A 754 -9.72 12.23 -40.49
C ASP A 754 -11.22 12.55 -40.48
N ASN A 755 -11.96 12.03 -41.47
CA ASN A 755 -13.39 12.28 -41.66
C ASN A 755 -14.23 11.07 -41.21
N ASP A 756 -14.53 10.96 -39.90
CA ASP A 756 -15.67 10.16 -39.42
C ASP A 756 -16.33 10.79 -38.19
N SER A 757 -17.40 11.55 -38.42
CA SER A 757 -18.03 12.43 -37.44
C SER A 757 -19.11 11.74 -36.59
N SER A 758 -18.86 10.53 -36.08
CA SER A 758 -19.91 9.71 -35.46
C SER A 758 -19.54 8.88 -34.21
N LYS A 759 -18.42 9.16 -33.52
CA LYS A 759 -18.01 8.44 -32.27
C LYS A 759 -17.53 9.31 -31.09
N ASP A 760 -17.84 10.61 -31.05
CA ASP A 760 -17.41 11.55 -29.99
C ASP A 760 -18.39 11.65 -28.79
N THR A 761 -18.85 10.51 -28.26
CA THR A 761 -19.94 10.48 -27.25
C THR A 761 -19.42 10.55 -25.81
N ILE A 762 -19.89 11.54 -25.03
CA ILE A 762 -19.82 11.52 -23.56
C ILE A 762 -20.98 10.66 -23.05
N PHE A 763 -20.71 9.72 -22.15
CA PHE A 763 -21.74 8.85 -21.56
C PHE A 763 -22.36 9.57 -20.36
N PHE A 764 -23.58 10.09 -20.54
CA PHE A 764 -24.36 10.74 -19.47
C PHE A 764 -25.18 9.72 -18.69
N MET A 765 -25.14 9.83 -17.37
CA MET A 765 -25.69 8.82 -16.45
C MET A 765 -27.12 9.12 -15.98
N SER A 766 -27.81 10.13 -16.53
CA SER A 766 -29.09 10.61 -15.96
C SER A 766 -30.07 11.25 -16.96
N GLU A 767 -31.36 10.90 -16.82
CA GLU A 767 -32.48 11.61 -17.47
C GLU A 767 -32.74 13.03 -16.91
N VAL A 768 -32.16 13.38 -15.75
CA VAL A 768 -32.42 14.67 -15.04
C VAL A 768 -31.30 15.69 -15.26
N ALA A 769 -30.27 15.37 -16.05
CA ALA A 769 -29.39 16.39 -16.60
C ALA A 769 -30.24 17.43 -17.38
N SER A 770 -29.96 18.72 -17.21
CA SER A 770 -30.68 19.78 -17.95
C SER A 770 -30.59 19.54 -19.46
N GLU A 771 -31.55 20.03 -20.24
CA GLU A 771 -31.50 19.86 -21.70
C GLU A 771 -30.20 20.44 -22.32
N ALA A 772 -29.60 21.45 -21.67
CA ALA A 772 -28.28 21.97 -22.02
C ALA A 772 -27.14 20.97 -21.73
N ALA A 773 -27.13 20.32 -20.55
CA ALA A 773 -26.09 19.35 -20.18
C ALA A 773 -26.10 18.08 -21.04
N LYS A 774 -27.27 17.65 -21.55
CA LYS A 774 -27.39 16.48 -22.45
C LYS A 774 -26.82 16.71 -23.86
N ALA A 775 -26.53 17.96 -24.23
CA ALA A 775 -25.99 18.31 -25.55
C ALA A 775 -24.45 18.48 -25.57
N VAL A 776 -23.79 18.35 -24.43
CA VAL A 776 -22.35 18.64 -24.29
C VAL A 776 -21.50 17.52 -24.93
N THR A 777 -20.73 17.87 -25.96
CA THR A 777 -19.77 16.96 -26.59
C THR A 777 -18.38 17.04 -25.98
N PHE A 778 -17.51 16.08 -26.31
CA PHE A 778 -16.08 16.15 -25.95
C PHE A 778 -15.40 17.43 -26.45
N VAL A 779 -15.80 17.94 -27.62
CA VAL A 779 -15.27 19.19 -28.19
C VAL A 779 -15.71 20.41 -27.37
N ASP A 780 -16.92 20.37 -26.80
CA ASP A 780 -17.43 21.46 -25.98
C ASP A 780 -16.79 21.45 -24.58
N VAL A 781 -16.53 20.28 -24.00
CA VAL A 781 -15.68 20.15 -22.80
C VAL A 781 -14.26 20.67 -23.06
N LEU A 782 -13.67 20.39 -24.22
CA LEU A 782 -12.37 20.95 -24.59
C LEU A 782 -12.41 22.48 -24.72
N LYS A 783 -13.44 23.06 -25.34
CA LYS A 783 -13.58 24.54 -25.40
C LYS A 783 -13.80 25.15 -24.01
N ALA A 784 -14.75 24.62 -23.24
CA ALA A 784 -15.14 25.11 -21.92
C ALA A 784 -14.02 25.00 -20.87
N THR A 785 -13.12 24.02 -21.01
CA THR A 785 -11.89 23.90 -20.19
C THR A 785 -10.69 24.65 -20.78
N ASN A 786 -10.85 25.34 -21.92
CA ASN A 786 -9.78 25.96 -22.70
C ASN A 786 -8.60 24.99 -22.97
N ASN A 787 -8.94 23.83 -23.55
CA ASN A 787 -8.06 22.70 -23.82
C ASN A 787 -7.35 22.15 -22.56
N PHE A 788 -8.12 21.97 -21.46
CA PHE A 788 -7.59 21.64 -20.13
C PHE A 788 -6.51 22.62 -19.65
N SER A 789 -6.78 23.92 -19.76
CA SER A 789 -5.84 24.97 -19.34
C SER A 789 -5.54 24.88 -17.83
N PRO A 790 -4.27 25.03 -17.40
CA PRO A 790 -3.91 25.10 -15.99
C PRO A 790 -4.60 26.24 -15.21
N ALA A 791 -5.03 27.30 -15.90
CA ALA A 791 -5.80 28.40 -15.31
C ALA A 791 -7.20 27.98 -14.81
N ASN A 792 -7.69 26.82 -15.27
CA ASN A 792 -8.97 26.27 -14.89
C ASN A 792 -8.86 25.14 -13.83
N ILE A 793 -7.68 24.83 -13.29
CA ILE A 793 -7.56 23.80 -12.26
C ILE A 793 -8.23 24.28 -10.96
N ILE A 794 -9.10 23.45 -10.41
CA ILE A 794 -9.86 23.69 -9.16
C ILE A 794 -9.62 22.62 -8.09
N GLY A 795 -8.80 21.60 -8.39
CA GLY A 795 -8.39 20.58 -7.43
C GLY A 795 -7.36 19.62 -8.02
N SER A 796 -6.52 19.05 -7.16
CA SER A 796 -5.48 18.08 -7.54
C SER A 796 -5.44 16.95 -6.52
N GLY A 797 -5.72 15.72 -6.96
CA GLY A 797 -5.65 14.50 -6.14
C GLY A 797 -4.42 13.66 -6.47
N GLY A 798 -4.25 12.53 -5.78
CA GLY A 798 -3.13 11.60 -6.02
C GLY A 798 -3.10 10.97 -7.42
N TYR A 799 -4.19 11.08 -8.18
CA TYR A 799 -4.47 10.29 -9.38
C TYR A 799 -4.94 11.10 -10.59
N GLY A 800 -5.16 12.41 -10.42
CA GLY A 800 -5.67 13.27 -11.49
C GLY A 800 -5.88 14.73 -11.08
N LEU A 801 -6.17 15.57 -12.08
CA LEU A 801 -6.45 16.99 -11.95
C LEU A 801 -7.93 17.28 -12.25
N VAL A 802 -8.55 18.17 -11.48
CA VAL A 802 -9.94 18.61 -11.67
C VAL A 802 -9.95 20.01 -12.27
N PHE A 803 -10.63 20.16 -13.40
CA PHE A 803 -10.74 21.42 -14.14
C PHE A 803 -12.16 21.98 -14.08
N LEU A 804 -12.29 23.29 -13.88
CA LEU A 804 -13.50 24.05 -14.15
C LEU A 804 -13.74 24.08 -15.67
N ALA A 805 -14.94 23.70 -16.08
CA ALA A 805 -15.44 23.93 -17.43
C ALA A 805 -16.59 24.95 -17.33
N GLU A 806 -16.44 26.10 -17.98
CA GLU A 806 -17.50 27.10 -18.09
C GLU A 806 -18.10 27.02 -19.50
N MET A 807 -19.35 26.56 -19.57
CA MET A 807 -20.09 26.36 -20.81
C MET A 807 -20.60 27.69 -21.38
N GLU A 808 -20.92 27.74 -22.68
CA GLU A 808 -21.40 28.96 -23.36
C GLU A 808 -22.72 29.52 -22.80
N ASP A 809 -23.50 28.70 -22.06
CA ASP A 809 -24.73 29.09 -21.37
C ASP A 809 -24.50 29.60 -19.92
N GLY A 810 -23.24 29.61 -19.45
CA GLY A 810 -22.86 29.96 -18.07
C GLY A 810 -22.90 28.78 -17.08
N THR A 811 -23.21 27.55 -17.53
CA THR A 811 -23.15 26.36 -16.69
C THR A 811 -21.70 26.05 -16.30
N ARG A 812 -21.43 25.85 -15.00
CA ARG A 812 -20.11 25.51 -14.46
C ARG A 812 -20.04 24.05 -14.04
N LEU A 813 -19.11 23.30 -14.62
CA LEU A 813 -18.87 21.88 -14.35
C LEU A 813 -17.45 21.66 -13.80
N ALA A 814 -17.25 20.58 -13.07
CA ALA A 814 -15.95 20.10 -12.62
C ALA A 814 -15.58 18.82 -13.38
N VAL A 815 -14.47 18.84 -14.11
CA VAL A 815 -14.02 17.74 -14.99
C VAL A 815 -12.72 17.16 -14.44
N LYS A 816 -12.80 15.99 -13.80
CA LYS A 816 -11.65 15.24 -13.27
C LYS A 816 -11.00 14.44 -14.39
N LYS A 817 -9.76 14.76 -14.73
CA LYS A 817 -8.91 14.09 -15.73
C LYS A 817 -7.88 13.24 -15.02
N LEU A 818 -7.89 11.93 -15.27
CA LEU A 818 -6.93 10.99 -14.67
C LEU A 818 -5.69 10.81 -15.56
N ASN A 819 -4.52 10.58 -14.95
CA ASN A 819 -3.22 10.65 -15.62
C ASN A 819 -2.73 9.28 -16.14
N GLY A 820 -2.90 9.01 -17.44
CA GLY A 820 -2.60 7.72 -18.08
C GLY A 820 -1.12 7.30 -18.26
N ASP A 821 -0.15 8.04 -17.70
CA ASP A 821 1.28 7.73 -17.83
C ASP A 821 1.81 6.77 -16.74
N MET A 822 0.96 6.37 -15.79
CA MET A 822 1.35 5.52 -14.65
C MET A 822 1.46 4.01 -14.97
N CYS A 823 1.10 3.59 -16.19
CA CYS A 823 1.03 2.17 -16.59
C CYS A 823 2.36 1.58 -17.11
N LEU A 824 3.51 2.16 -16.75
CA LEU A 824 4.84 1.65 -17.12
C LEU A 824 5.39 0.60 -16.12
N VAL A 825 4.72 0.40 -14.97
CA VAL A 825 5.23 -0.40 -13.85
C VAL A 825 4.99 -1.91 -13.99
N GLU A 826 4.01 -2.36 -14.80
CA GLU A 826 3.66 -3.79 -14.92
C GLU A 826 4.51 -4.57 -15.93
N ARG A 827 5.33 -3.91 -16.77
CA ARG A 827 6.18 -4.60 -17.77
C ARG A 827 7.31 -5.44 -17.19
N GLU A 828 7.75 -5.21 -15.95
CA GLU A 828 8.83 -6.01 -15.34
C GLU A 828 8.30 -7.23 -14.55
N PHE A 829 7.02 -7.27 -14.17
CA PHE A 829 6.40 -8.53 -13.71
C PHE A 829 6.22 -9.50 -14.90
N GLN A 830 5.78 -8.96 -16.04
CA GLN A 830 5.72 -9.70 -17.30
C GLN A 830 7.09 -10.27 -17.73
N ALA A 831 8.18 -9.52 -17.55
CA ALA A 831 9.53 -10.00 -17.87
C ALA A 831 10.04 -11.12 -16.95
N GLU A 832 9.63 -11.14 -15.67
CA GLU A 832 10.01 -12.18 -14.70
C GLU A 832 9.20 -13.48 -14.93
N VAL A 833 7.92 -13.35 -15.33
CA VAL A 833 7.09 -14.46 -15.81
C VAL A 833 7.58 -15.01 -17.16
N GLU A 834 8.00 -14.14 -18.10
CA GLU A 834 8.60 -14.55 -19.37
C GLU A 834 9.93 -15.29 -19.16
N ALA A 835 10.71 -14.95 -18.13
CA ALA A 835 11.92 -15.71 -17.76
C ALA A 835 11.62 -17.11 -17.20
N LEU A 836 10.51 -17.27 -16.44
CA LEU A 836 10.03 -18.56 -15.94
C LEU A 836 9.39 -19.44 -17.04
N SER A 837 8.99 -18.86 -18.18
CA SER A 837 8.41 -19.58 -19.33
C SER A 837 9.42 -20.46 -20.11
N ALA A 838 10.70 -20.49 -19.72
CA ALA A 838 11.81 -21.10 -20.45
C ALA A 838 11.80 -22.65 -20.54
N THR A 839 10.72 -23.34 -20.16
CA THR A 839 10.55 -24.80 -20.33
C THR A 839 9.24 -25.17 -21.02
N ARG A 840 9.20 -24.99 -22.36
CA ARG A 840 8.31 -25.64 -23.37
C ARG A 840 6.81 -25.73 -22.99
N HIS A 841 5.93 -24.93 -23.61
CA HIS A 841 5.50 -25.13 -25.00
C HIS A 841 4.91 -23.84 -25.61
N GLU A 842 4.94 -23.73 -26.95
CA GLU A 842 4.43 -22.56 -27.69
C GLU A 842 2.88 -22.52 -27.74
N ASN A 843 2.31 -21.31 -27.58
CA ASN A 843 0.90 -20.87 -27.81
C ASN A 843 0.08 -20.32 -26.63
N LEU A 844 0.70 -19.87 -25.53
CA LEU A 844 0.06 -18.96 -24.58
C LEU A 844 0.63 -17.55 -24.72
N LYS A 845 -0.07 -16.69 -25.46
CA LYS A 845 0.10 -15.24 -25.39
C LYS A 845 -1.05 -14.68 -24.58
N LEU A 846 -0.70 -14.08 -23.45
CA LEU A 846 -1.63 -13.64 -22.43
C LEU A 846 -1.43 -12.15 -22.16
N ASN A 847 -2.49 -11.36 -22.40
CA ASN A 847 -2.49 -9.93 -22.11
C ASN A 847 -2.75 -9.73 -20.62
N GLY A 848 -1.68 -9.49 -19.84
CA GLY A 848 -1.78 -9.22 -18.41
C GLY A 848 -2.30 -7.82 -18.07
N ASP A 849 -3.07 -7.80 -16.98
CA ASP A 849 -3.28 -6.74 -15.98
C ASP A 849 -3.75 -5.33 -16.36
N MET A 850 -4.73 -4.87 -15.57
CA MET A 850 -5.39 -3.58 -15.71
C MET A 850 -4.81 -2.55 -14.72
N CYS A 851 -4.17 -1.52 -15.28
CA CYS A 851 -3.46 -0.43 -14.62
C CYS A 851 -4.28 0.32 -13.55
N LEU A 852 -3.60 0.85 -12.50
CA LEU A 852 -4.18 1.56 -11.36
C LEU A 852 -5.22 2.64 -11.75
N VAL A 853 -4.90 3.46 -12.74
CA VAL A 853 -5.76 4.54 -13.25
C VAL A 853 -7.09 4.02 -13.79
N GLU A 854 -7.09 2.83 -14.38
CA GLU A 854 -8.29 2.18 -14.90
C GLU A 854 -9.12 1.60 -13.76
N ARG A 855 -8.48 1.06 -12.71
CA ARG A 855 -9.17 0.55 -11.51
C ARG A 855 -9.92 1.64 -10.76
N GLU A 856 -9.32 2.82 -10.63
CA GLU A 856 -9.93 3.97 -9.93
C GLU A 856 -11.03 4.63 -10.76
N PHE A 857 -10.80 4.80 -12.06
CA PHE A 857 -11.84 5.25 -12.99
C PHE A 857 -13.06 4.33 -12.92
N GLN A 858 -12.83 3.02 -12.97
CA GLN A 858 -13.89 2.01 -12.89
C GLN A 858 -14.59 2.04 -11.53
N ALA A 859 -13.85 2.09 -10.41
CA ALA A 859 -14.43 2.15 -9.07
C ALA A 859 -15.30 3.41 -8.85
N GLU A 860 -14.86 4.56 -9.33
CA GLU A 860 -15.59 5.83 -9.19
C GLU A 860 -16.85 5.86 -10.09
N VAL A 861 -16.78 5.28 -11.31
CA VAL A 861 -17.95 5.07 -12.18
C VAL A 861 -18.92 4.05 -11.59
N GLU A 862 -18.46 2.90 -11.10
CA GLU A 862 -19.30 1.86 -10.50
C GLU A 862 -20.01 2.36 -9.23
N ALA A 863 -19.28 2.98 -8.30
CA ALA A 863 -19.84 3.47 -7.05
C ALA A 863 -20.84 4.62 -7.24
N LEU A 864 -20.60 5.55 -8.18
CA LEU A 864 -21.49 6.68 -8.43
C LEU A 864 -22.57 6.43 -9.48
N SER A 865 -22.45 5.39 -10.31
CA SER A 865 -23.53 4.93 -11.19
C SER A 865 -24.66 4.25 -10.41
N ALA A 866 -24.32 3.55 -9.33
CA ALA A 866 -25.26 2.82 -8.48
C ALA A 866 -25.97 3.68 -7.42
N THR A 867 -25.57 4.94 -7.21
CA THR A 867 -25.96 5.72 -6.01
C THR A 867 -26.37 7.16 -6.33
N ARG A 868 -27.38 7.68 -5.61
CA ARG A 868 -27.89 9.06 -5.77
C ARG A 868 -28.47 9.58 -4.45
N HIS A 869 -27.84 10.59 -3.88
CA HIS A 869 -28.26 11.19 -2.60
C HIS A 869 -27.91 12.68 -2.55
N GLU A 870 -28.65 13.46 -1.75
CA GLU A 870 -28.45 14.91 -1.64
C GLU A 870 -27.08 15.29 -1.06
N ASN A 871 -26.57 14.49 -0.12
CA ASN A 871 -25.25 14.67 0.50
C ASN A 871 -24.11 13.88 -0.17
N LEU A 872 -24.27 13.49 -1.44
CA LEU A 872 -23.19 12.94 -2.27
C LEU A 872 -22.98 13.84 -3.50
N VAL A 873 -21.78 13.83 -4.07
CA VAL A 873 -21.51 14.49 -5.35
C VAL A 873 -21.98 13.58 -6.50
N PRO A 874 -22.99 13.99 -7.31
CA PRO A 874 -23.51 13.12 -8.38
C PRO A 874 -22.58 13.14 -9.60
N LEU A 875 -22.23 11.96 -10.11
CA LEU A 875 -21.57 11.81 -11.42
C LEU A 875 -22.56 12.14 -12.54
N LEU A 876 -22.27 13.18 -13.33
CA LEU A 876 -23.12 13.60 -14.45
C LEU A 876 -22.87 12.75 -15.69
N GLY A 877 -21.61 12.41 -15.94
CA GLY A 877 -21.18 11.57 -17.05
C GLY A 877 -19.67 11.34 -17.06
N PHE A 878 -19.21 10.51 -17.99
CA PHE A 878 -17.80 10.19 -18.17
C PHE A 878 -17.41 10.10 -19.64
N CYS A 879 -16.11 10.20 -19.93
CA CYS A 879 -15.57 10.06 -21.28
C CYS A 879 -14.30 9.18 -21.28
N ILE A 880 -14.26 8.27 -22.25
CA ILE A 880 -13.16 7.33 -22.51
C ILE A 880 -12.67 7.61 -23.94
N ARG A 881 -11.44 8.11 -24.11
CA ARG A 881 -10.86 8.41 -25.43
C ARG A 881 -9.39 8.00 -25.48
N GLY A 882 -9.11 6.82 -26.03
CA GLY A 882 -7.76 6.24 -26.01
C GLY A 882 -7.29 6.03 -24.57
N ARG A 883 -6.18 6.67 -24.16
CA ARG A 883 -5.69 6.66 -22.76
C ARG A 883 -6.29 7.76 -21.87
N LEU A 884 -7.14 8.62 -22.41
CA LEU A 884 -7.80 9.67 -21.64
C LEU A 884 -9.00 9.09 -20.88
N ARG A 885 -9.10 9.44 -19.60
CA ARG A 885 -10.23 9.14 -18.71
C ARG A 885 -10.71 10.44 -18.07
N LEU A 886 -11.98 10.78 -18.28
CA LEU A 886 -12.62 11.99 -17.73
C LEU A 886 -13.88 11.62 -16.96
N LEU A 887 -14.06 12.21 -15.78
CA LEU A 887 -15.28 12.17 -14.96
C LEU A 887 -15.84 13.58 -14.82
N ILE A 888 -17.16 13.74 -14.96
CA ILE A 888 -17.82 15.06 -15.03
C ILE A 888 -18.81 15.20 -13.87
N TYR A 889 -18.63 16.27 -13.09
CA TYR A 889 -19.36 16.59 -11.87
C TYR A 889 -19.95 18.01 -11.94
N PRO A 890 -20.98 18.33 -11.13
CA PRO A 890 -21.36 19.72 -10.90
C PRO A 890 -20.26 20.45 -10.09
N TYR A 891 -20.04 21.73 -10.38
CA TYR A 891 -19.06 22.54 -9.66
C TYR A 891 -19.53 22.91 -8.24
N MET A 892 -18.69 22.64 -7.23
CA MET A 892 -18.98 22.96 -5.82
C MET A 892 -18.38 24.31 -5.42
N ALA A 893 -19.18 25.36 -5.51
CA ALA A 893 -18.71 26.75 -5.41
C ALA A 893 -18.10 27.14 -4.04
N ASN A 894 -18.39 26.41 -2.96
CA ASN A 894 -17.87 26.74 -1.63
C ASN A 894 -16.61 25.95 -1.23
N GLY A 895 -16.07 25.07 -2.09
CA GLY A 895 -14.82 24.34 -1.83
C GLY A 895 -14.96 23.18 -0.83
N SER A 896 -13.85 22.74 -0.24
CA SER A 896 -13.79 21.63 0.73
C SER A 896 -13.92 22.10 2.17
N LEU A 897 -14.34 21.21 3.08
CA LEU A 897 -14.36 21.48 4.51
C LEU A 897 -12.96 21.77 5.08
N GLU A 898 -11.91 21.14 4.54
CA GLU A 898 -10.51 21.43 4.90
C GLU A 898 -10.16 22.92 4.66
N ASP A 899 -10.62 23.51 3.56
CA ASP A 899 -10.40 24.93 3.24
C ASP A 899 -10.98 25.86 4.31
N TRP A 900 -12.19 25.55 4.81
CA TRP A 900 -12.89 26.35 5.79
C TRP A 900 -12.38 26.19 7.23
N LEU A 901 -11.84 25.01 7.57
CA LEU A 901 -11.24 24.76 8.88
C LEU A 901 -9.81 25.27 8.98
N HIS A 902 -9.00 25.08 7.93
CA HIS A 902 -7.54 25.18 8.05
C HIS A 902 -6.84 26.17 7.10
N GLU A 903 -7.45 26.55 5.96
CA GLU A 903 -6.69 27.22 4.88
C GLU A 903 -7.15 28.65 4.54
N ARG A 904 -8.43 29.01 4.74
CA ARG A 904 -8.96 30.34 4.41
C ARG A 904 -8.46 31.47 5.34
N HIS A 905 -7.34 32.09 4.96
CA HIS A 905 -6.91 33.40 5.47
C HIS A 905 -6.72 34.46 4.36
N ALA A 906 -7.68 35.39 4.31
CA ALA A 906 -7.57 36.74 3.75
C ALA A 906 -7.26 36.92 2.24
N GLY A 907 -8.28 36.71 1.41
CA GLY A 907 -8.40 37.34 0.08
C GLY A 907 -9.70 38.15 -0.02
N GLY A 908 -9.62 39.48 0.07
CA GLY A 908 -10.77 40.39 -0.04
C GLY A 908 -11.25 40.97 1.30
N GLY A 909 -11.59 42.26 1.30
CA GLY A 909 -11.87 43.06 2.51
C GLY A 909 -13.24 42.86 3.18
N ALA A 910 -13.78 41.65 3.18
CA ALA A 910 -14.95 41.28 3.96
C ALA A 910 -14.54 40.68 5.32
N PRO A 911 -15.37 40.78 6.38
CA PRO A 911 -15.10 40.10 7.64
C PRO A 911 -14.95 38.59 7.45
N GLN A 912 -13.98 38.00 8.13
CA GLN A 912 -13.64 36.58 8.06
C GLN A 912 -14.83 35.73 8.56
N GLN A 913 -15.63 35.20 7.63
CA GLN A 913 -16.79 34.36 7.96
C GLN A 913 -16.31 32.94 8.29
N GLN A 914 -15.84 32.76 9.51
CA GLN A 914 -15.42 31.47 10.03
C GLN A 914 -16.65 30.59 10.29
N LEU A 915 -16.53 29.27 10.11
CA LEU A 915 -17.64 28.35 10.40
C LEU A 915 -17.97 28.39 11.90
N ASP A 916 -19.12 28.98 12.22
CA ASP A 916 -19.72 28.93 13.55
C ASP A 916 -20.14 27.50 13.90
N TRP A 917 -20.50 27.29 15.18
CA TRP A 917 -20.87 25.96 15.65
C TRP A 917 -22.06 25.37 14.88
N ARG A 918 -23.06 26.19 14.55
CA ARG A 918 -24.25 25.77 13.80
C ARG A 918 -23.90 25.26 12.41
N ALA A 919 -23.02 25.96 11.69
CA ALA A 919 -22.54 25.54 10.39
C ALA A 919 -21.74 24.23 10.49
N ARG A 920 -20.83 24.10 11.47
CA ARG A 920 -20.06 22.86 11.71
C ARG A 920 -20.95 21.66 12.03
N LEU A 921 -21.99 21.85 12.85
CA LEU A 921 -22.96 20.80 13.18
C LEU A 921 -23.82 20.40 11.98
N ASN A 922 -24.27 21.35 11.16
CA ASN A 922 -24.99 21.04 9.92
C ASN A 922 -24.12 20.27 8.91
N ILE A 923 -22.84 20.64 8.77
CA ILE A 923 -21.89 19.91 7.91
C ILE A 923 -21.70 18.47 8.41
N ALA A 924 -21.60 18.24 9.72
CA ALA A 924 -21.56 16.89 10.28
C ALA A 924 -22.85 16.09 10.00
N ARG A 925 -24.03 16.71 10.08
CA ARG A 925 -25.32 16.09 9.75
C ARG A 925 -25.41 15.72 8.27
N GLY A 926 -25.03 16.63 7.37
CA GLY A 926 -25.02 16.38 5.92
C GLY A 926 -24.05 15.24 5.55
N ALA A 927 -22.79 15.33 5.98
CA ALA A 927 -21.79 14.32 5.68
C ALA A 927 -22.17 12.93 6.24
N SER A 928 -22.68 12.85 7.48
CA SER A 928 -23.11 11.56 8.07
C SER A 928 -24.31 10.94 7.34
N ARG A 929 -25.24 11.74 6.80
CA ARG A 929 -26.32 11.24 5.92
C ARG A 929 -25.79 10.74 4.57
N GLY A 930 -24.76 11.38 4.02
CA GLY A 930 -24.05 10.88 2.84
C GLY A 930 -23.43 9.49 3.09
N VAL A 931 -22.73 9.33 4.22
CA VAL A 931 -22.14 8.04 4.64
C VAL A 931 -23.23 6.99 4.92
N LEU A 932 -24.34 7.39 5.56
CA LEU A 932 -25.50 6.51 5.80
C LEU A 932 -26.09 5.96 4.51
N HIS A 933 -26.18 6.77 3.44
CA HIS A 933 -26.69 6.30 2.16
C HIS A 933 -25.80 5.20 1.58
N ILE A 934 -24.49 5.43 1.51
CA ILE A 934 -23.54 4.46 0.92
C ILE A 934 -23.38 3.18 1.75
N HIS A 935 -23.52 3.25 3.07
CA HIS A 935 -23.45 2.08 3.95
C HIS A 935 -24.76 1.27 4.00
N GLU A 936 -25.93 1.91 4.11
CA GLU A 936 -27.19 1.19 4.43
C GLU A 936 -28.22 1.16 3.29
N GLN A 937 -28.17 2.12 2.37
CA GLN A 937 -29.22 2.30 1.35
C GLN A 937 -28.78 1.82 -0.04
N CYS A 938 -27.48 1.74 -0.28
CA CYS A 938 -26.90 1.24 -1.53
C CYS A 938 -26.80 -0.30 -1.51
N LYS A 939 -27.06 -0.93 -2.66
CA LYS A 939 -26.93 -2.38 -2.84
C LYS A 939 -26.22 -2.67 -4.18
N PRO A 940 -24.98 -3.21 -4.17
CA PRO A 940 -24.13 -3.49 -3.00
C PRO A 940 -23.85 -2.26 -2.12
N GLN A 941 -23.55 -2.50 -0.83
CA GLN A 941 -23.10 -1.48 0.11
C GLN A 941 -21.73 -0.94 -0.35
N ILE A 942 -21.36 0.28 -0.01
CA ILE A 942 -20.10 0.89 -0.48
C ILE A 942 -19.27 1.39 0.70
N VAL A 943 -18.04 0.88 0.83
CA VAL A 943 -17.03 1.42 1.74
C VAL A 943 -16.18 2.43 0.98
N HIS A 944 -16.06 3.64 1.51
CA HIS A 944 -15.43 4.79 0.84
C HIS A 944 -13.89 4.80 1.00
N ARG A 945 -13.37 4.35 2.14
CA ARG A 945 -11.92 4.16 2.43
C ARG A 945 -11.04 5.41 2.47
N ASP A 946 -11.56 6.61 2.17
CA ASP A 946 -10.83 7.88 2.26
C ASP A 946 -11.74 9.06 2.68
N ILE A 947 -12.56 8.85 3.70
CA ILE A 947 -13.39 9.90 4.31
C ILE A 947 -12.48 10.86 5.10
N LYS A 948 -12.40 12.11 4.65
CA LYS A 948 -11.57 13.17 5.25
C LYS A 948 -12.17 14.55 4.92
N SER A 949 -11.69 15.61 5.59
CA SER A 949 -12.22 16.96 5.41
C SER A 949 -11.98 17.55 3.99
N SER A 950 -10.95 17.12 3.26
CA SER A 950 -10.77 17.45 1.83
C SER A 950 -11.83 16.85 0.91
N ASN A 951 -12.34 15.65 1.26
CA ASN A 951 -13.31 14.89 0.46
C ASN A 951 -14.78 15.15 0.88
N ILE A 952 -15.00 16.20 1.68
CA ILE A 952 -16.33 16.73 2.01
C ILE A 952 -16.41 18.14 1.41
N LEU A 953 -17.10 18.27 0.28
CA LEU A 953 -17.30 19.54 -0.41
C LEU A 953 -18.57 20.23 0.08
N LEU A 954 -18.59 21.56 0.00
CA LEU A 954 -19.77 22.38 0.30
C LEU A 954 -20.36 22.94 -0.99
N ASP A 955 -21.68 22.78 -1.18
CA ASP A 955 -22.39 23.36 -2.32
C ASP A 955 -22.75 24.84 -2.09
N GLU A 956 -23.46 25.46 -3.04
CA GLU A 956 -23.85 26.89 -2.97
C GLU A 956 -24.72 27.24 -1.75
N ALA A 957 -25.45 26.27 -1.17
CA ALA A 957 -26.23 26.47 0.06
C ALA A 957 -25.39 26.28 1.34
N GLY A 958 -24.16 25.78 1.22
CA GLY A 958 -23.30 25.41 2.33
C GLY A 958 -23.56 24.00 2.86
N GLU A 959 -24.33 23.18 2.13
CA GLU A 959 -24.62 21.80 2.53
C GLU A 959 -23.49 20.86 2.13
N ALA A 960 -23.23 19.86 2.99
CA ALA A 960 -22.09 18.96 2.85
C ALA A 960 -22.37 17.82 1.85
N ARG A 961 -21.41 17.55 0.97
CA ARG A 961 -21.43 16.50 -0.05
C ARG A 961 -20.13 15.70 -0.06
N VAL A 962 -20.24 14.39 0.16
CA VAL A 962 -19.08 13.47 0.15
C VAL A 962 -18.66 13.15 -1.30
N THR A 963 -17.35 13.08 -1.56
CA THR A 963 -16.77 12.93 -2.91
C THR A 963 -15.50 12.06 -2.92
N ASP A 964 -14.97 11.79 -4.13
CA ASP A 964 -13.75 11.02 -4.42
C ASP A 964 -13.85 9.52 -4.11
N PHE A 965 -14.69 8.83 -4.89
CA PHE A 965 -14.92 7.38 -4.77
C PHE A 965 -13.86 6.51 -5.48
N GLY A 966 -12.74 7.07 -5.94
CA GLY A 966 -11.69 6.33 -6.66
C GLY A 966 -11.08 5.16 -5.88
N LEU A 967 -11.10 5.21 -4.54
CA LEU A 967 -10.64 4.13 -3.66
C LEU A 967 -11.76 3.24 -3.12
N ALA A 968 -13.02 3.53 -3.47
CA ALA A 968 -14.19 2.86 -2.91
C ALA A 968 -14.28 1.37 -3.29
N ARG A 969 -14.96 0.58 -2.47
CA ARG A 969 -15.21 -0.85 -2.72
C ARG A 969 -16.67 -1.21 -2.46
N LEU A 970 -17.24 -1.98 -3.39
CA LEU A 970 -18.57 -2.55 -3.28
C LEU A 970 -18.54 -3.81 -2.40
N ILE A 971 -19.49 -3.90 -1.49
CA ILE A 971 -19.67 -4.99 -0.51
C ILE A 971 -21.05 -5.61 -0.73
N LEU A 972 -21.08 -6.91 -1.03
CA LEU A 972 -22.32 -7.68 -1.12
C LEU A 972 -22.96 -7.81 0.28
N PRO A 973 -24.31 -7.82 0.41
CA PRO A 973 -25.00 -7.76 1.69
C PRO A 973 -24.61 -8.82 2.74
N ASP A 974 -24.04 -9.93 2.28
CA ASP A 974 -23.69 -11.10 3.10
C ASP A 974 -22.22 -11.08 3.58
N ARG A 975 -21.43 -10.09 3.15
CA ARG A 975 -20.03 -9.87 3.59
C ARG A 975 -19.95 -8.57 4.39
N THR A 976 -19.25 -8.59 5.52
CA THR A 976 -19.07 -7.38 6.36
C THR A 976 -17.82 -6.56 6.01
N HIS A 977 -17.01 -7.07 5.09
CA HIS A 977 -15.66 -6.58 4.82
C HIS A 977 -15.10 -7.06 3.47
N VAL A 978 -14.05 -6.40 2.97
CA VAL A 978 -13.32 -6.75 1.74
C VAL A 978 -11.81 -6.60 1.98
N THR A 979 -11.02 -7.63 1.66
CA THR A 979 -9.56 -7.60 1.71
C THR A 979 -8.98 -6.73 0.58
N THR A 980 -8.06 -5.83 0.89
CA THR A 980 -7.55 -4.84 -0.08
C THR A 980 -6.31 -4.10 0.47
N GLU A 981 -5.54 -3.49 -0.43
CA GLU A 981 -4.32 -2.73 -0.11
C GLU A 981 -4.55 -1.62 0.94
N LEU A 982 -3.50 -1.31 1.71
CA LEU A 982 -3.45 -0.22 2.67
C LEU A 982 -3.44 1.13 1.92
N VAL A 983 -4.64 1.69 1.73
CA VAL A 983 -4.88 3.02 1.16
C VAL A 983 -5.66 3.88 2.16
N GLY A 984 -5.59 5.19 1.97
CA GLY A 984 -6.25 6.18 2.83
C GLY A 984 -5.28 7.26 3.32
N THR A 985 -5.81 8.38 3.78
CA THR A 985 -5.00 9.55 4.16
C THR A 985 -4.45 9.44 5.60
N PRO A 986 -3.12 9.56 5.84
CA PRO A 986 -2.53 9.44 7.17
C PRO A 986 -3.16 10.37 8.21
N GLY A 987 -3.58 9.79 9.34
CA GLY A 987 -4.34 10.48 10.39
C GLY A 987 -5.84 10.16 10.39
N TYR A 988 -6.39 9.68 9.26
CA TYR A 988 -7.76 9.17 9.13
C TYR A 988 -7.81 7.64 9.02
N ILE A 989 -6.69 6.99 8.65
CA ILE A 989 -6.60 5.53 8.50
C ILE A 989 -6.98 4.83 9.82
N PRO A 990 -7.96 3.91 9.81
CA PRO A 990 -8.38 3.21 11.02
C PRO A 990 -7.33 2.16 11.46
N PRO A 991 -7.15 1.91 12.77
CA PRO A 991 -6.08 1.05 13.29
C PRO A 991 -6.05 -0.36 12.69
N GLU A 992 -7.21 -0.94 12.38
CA GLU A 992 -7.31 -2.29 11.84
C GLU A 992 -6.83 -2.43 10.39
N TYR A 993 -6.82 -1.35 9.58
CA TYR A 993 -6.30 -1.42 8.20
C TYR A 993 -4.81 -1.75 8.17
N GLY A 994 -4.04 -1.24 9.13
CA GLY A 994 -2.60 -1.51 9.27
C GLY A 994 -2.26 -2.87 9.88
N GLN A 995 -3.26 -3.65 10.33
CA GLN A 995 -3.06 -4.95 10.99
C GLN A 995 -3.66 -6.12 10.18
N ALA A 996 -4.73 -5.87 9.43
CA ALA A 996 -5.49 -6.93 8.74
C ALA A 996 -5.66 -6.76 7.22
N TRP A 997 -5.33 -5.60 6.63
CA TRP A 997 -5.54 -5.32 5.19
C TRP A 997 -7.02 -5.48 4.75
N VAL A 998 -7.95 -5.09 5.62
CA VAL A 998 -9.39 -5.33 5.45
C VAL A 998 -10.17 -4.02 5.52
N ALA A 999 -10.83 -3.67 4.42
CA ALA A 999 -11.80 -2.57 4.37
C ALA A 999 -13.13 -2.98 5.00
N THR A 1000 -13.64 -2.16 5.92
CA THR A 1000 -14.91 -2.38 6.63
C THR A 1000 -15.72 -1.08 6.69
N LEU A 1001 -17.05 -1.21 6.81
CA LEU A 1001 -17.94 -0.08 7.10
C LEU A 1001 -17.52 0.63 8.42
N ARG A 1002 -17.03 -0.12 9.42
CA ARG A 1002 -16.53 0.43 10.70
C ARG A 1002 -15.25 1.25 10.56
N GLY A 1003 -14.46 1.04 9.50
CA GLY A 1003 -13.27 1.85 9.17
C GLY A 1003 -13.65 3.25 8.67
N ASP A 1004 -14.71 3.35 7.87
CA ASP A 1004 -15.32 4.62 7.48
C ASP A 1004 -15.88 5.38 8.69
N ILE A 1005 -16.48 4.69 9.68
CA ILE A 1005 -16.94 5.32 10.95
C ILE A 1005 -15.78 5.95 11.72
N TYR A 1006 -14.63 5.29 11.78
CA TYR A 1006 -13.43 5.85 12.43
C TYR A 1006 -12.94 7.10 11.69
N SER A 1007 -12.82 7.01 10.37
CA SER A 1007 -12.37 8.12 9.51
C SER A 1007 -13.31 9.33 9.65
N PHE A 1008 -14.63 9.08 9.68
CA PHE A 1008 -15.64 10.10 9.98
C PHE A 1008 -15.52 10.65 11.42
N GLY A 1009 -15.23 9.80 12.40
CA GLY A 1009 -14.94 10.20 13.78
C GLY A 1009 -13.78 11.18 13.88
N VAL A 1010 -12.73 11.01 13.07
CA VAL A 1010 -11.62 11.97 12.97
C VAL A 1010 -12.11 13.32 12.41
N VAL A 1011 -12.97 13.34 11.39
CA VAL A 1011 -13.59 14.57 10.86
C VAL A 1011 -14.45 15.27 11.94
N LEU A 1012 -15.19 14.52 12.77
CA LEU A 1012 -15.93 15.10 13.91
C LEU A 1012 -14.97 15.76 14.91
N LEU A 1013 -13.80 15.17 15.19
CA LEU A 1013 -12.77 15.78 16.04
C LEU A 1013 -12.15 17.02 15.41
N GLU A 1014 -11.93 17.06 14.08
CA GLU A 1014 -11.47 18.29 13.40
C GLU A 1014 -12.48 19.43 13.56
N LEU A 1015 -13.76 19.16 13.27
CA LEU A 1015 -14.86 20.13 13.41
C LEU A 1015 -14.94 20.70 14.84
N LEU A 1016 -14.73 19.85 15.85
CA LEU A 1016 -14.78 20.23 17.26
C LEU A 1016 -13.56 20.99 17.76
N THR A 1017 -12.36 20.68 17.23
CA THR A 1017 -11.08 21.18 17.78
C THR A 1017 -10.44 22.29 16.95
N GLY A 1018 -10.81 22.42 15.67
CA GLY A 1018 -10.15 23.32 14.72
C GLY A 1018 -8.69 22.95 14.44
N ARG A 1019 -8.31 21.67 14.64
CA ARG A 1019 -6.94 21.16 14.49
C ARG A 1019 -6.87 20.05 13.46
N ARG A 1020 -5.77 20.01 12.70
CA ARG A 1020 -5.47 18.94 11.75
C ARG A 1020 -5.19 17.61 12.49
N PRO A 1021 -5.51 16.43 11.92
CA PRO A 1021 -5.30 15.14 12.59
C PRO A 1021 -3.83 14.83 12.89
N VAL A 1022 -2.92 15.28 12.04
CA VAL A 1022 -1.47 15.13 12.20
C VAL A 1022 -0.79 16.48 11.99
N GLU A 1023 0.01 16.91 12.96
CA GLU A 1023 0.77 18.17 12.89
C GLU A 1023 2.22 17.94 13.34
N THR A 1024 3.19 18.65 12.73
CA THR A 1024 4.61 18.55 13.10
C THR A 1024 5.08 19.85 13.75
N LEU A 1025 5.27 19.85 15.07
CA LEU A 1025 5.73 21.03 15.80
C LEU A 1025 7.24 21.31 15.60
N PRO A 1026 7.69 22.59 15.63
CA PRO A 1026 9.12 22.91 15.51
C PRO A 1026 9.96 22.44 16.72
N PRO A 1027 11.29 22.29 16.56
CA PRO A 1027 12.20 21.99 17.67
C PRO A 1027 12.14 23.04 18.80
N PRO A 1028 12.38 22.67 20.07
CA PRO A 1028 13.22 21.54 20.50
C PRO A 1028 12.48 20.29 20.99
N GLN A 1029 11.13 20.24 20.96
CA GLN A 1029 10.39 19.13 21.61
C GLN A 1029 10.05 17.93 20.72
N GLY A 1030 10.17 18.04 19.39
CA GLY A 1030 10.36 16.90 18.47
C GLY A 1030 9.28 15.81 18.43
N GLN A 1031 8.16 15.96 19.12
CA GLN A 1031 7.14 14.92 19.26
C GLN A 1031 6.03 15.10 18.22
N GLN A 1032 5.68 14.02 17.53
CA GLN A 1032 4.60 13.99 16.54
C GLN A 1032 3.25 14.20 17.24
N TRP A 1033 2.43 15.12 16.71
CA TRP A 1033 1.08 15.34 17.19
C TRP A 1033 0.09 14.44 16.44
N GLU A 1034 -0.78 13.78 17.18
CA GLU A 1034 -1.85 12.91 16.70
C GLU A 1034 -3.13 13.27 17.44
N LEU A 1035 -4.13 13.76 16.70
CA LEU A 1035 -5.33 14.37 17.27
C LEU A 1035 -6.14 13.39 18.14
N VAL A 1036 -6.37 12.16 17.65
CA VAL A 1036 -7.12 11.12 18.37
C VAL A 1036 -6.45 10.80 19.71
N ARG A 1037 -5.15 10.56 19.69
CA ARG A 1037 -4.35 10.24 20.89
C ARG A 1037 -4.35 11.38 21.91
N TRP A 1038 -4.22 12.62 21.45
CA TRP A 1038 -4.30 13.78 22.35
C TRP A 1038 -5.69 13.96 22.96
N VAL A 1039 -6.77 13.84 22.17
CA VAL A 1039 -8.14 13.96 22.68
C VAL A 1039 -8.43 12.88 23.73
N MET A 1040 -8.03 11.63 23.47
CA MET A 1040 -8.20 10.53 24.43
C MET A 1040 -7.39 10.74 25.72
N GLN A 1041 -6.17 11.27 25.63
CA GLN A 1041 -5.37 11.64 26.80
C GLN A 1041 -5.99 12.80 27.61
N MET A 1042 -6.56 13.81 26.95
CA MET A 1042 -7.26 14.90 27.64
C MET A 1042 -8.56 14.41 28.28
N ARG A 1043 -9.25 13.44 27.66
CA ARG A 1043 -10.45 12.80 28.20
C ARG A 1043 -10.16 11.98 29.46
N SER A 1044 -9.11 11.15 29.46
CA SER A 1044 -8.72 10.35 30.64
C SER A 1044 -8.24 11.21 31.82
N GLN A 1045 -7.71 12.40 31.56
CA GLN A 1045 -7.37 13.39 32.59
C GLN A 1045 -8.58 14.20 33.12
N GLY A 1046 -9.80 13.95 32.63
CA GLY A 1046 -10.99 14.74 32.98
C GLY A 1046 -11.03 16.15 32.37
N ARG A 1047 -10.14 16.43 31.39
CA ARG A 1047 -9.91 17.75 30.78
C ARG A 1047 -10.46 17.85 29.35
N HIS A 1048 -11.43 17.02 28.99
CA HIS A 1048 -12.00 16.94 27.65
C HIS A 1048 -12.60 18.28 27.16
N ALA A 1049 -13.16 19.12 28.03
CA ALA A 1049 -13.63 20.46 27.64
C ALA A 1049 -12.49 21.38 27.13
N GLU A 1050 -11.23 21.08 27.46
CA GLU A 1050 -10.07 21.82 26.98
C GLU A 1050 -9.66 21.48 25.54
N VAL A 1051 -10.28 20.48 24.88
CA VAL A 1051 -9.97 20.18 23.46
C VAL A 1051 -10.75 21.02 22.47
N LEU A 1052 -11.92 21.54 22.85
CA LEU A 1052 -12.85 22.28 21.98
C LEU A 1052 -12.19 23.53 21.38
N ASP A 1053 -12.50 23.87 20.14
CA ASP A 1053 -12.00 25.06 19.44
C ASP A 1053 -12.18 26.32 20.32
N PRO A 1054 -11.10 27.01 20.74
CA PRO A 1054 -11.19 28.20 21.59
C PRO A 1054 -12.04 29.34 21.02
N GLN A 1055 -12.25 29.38 19.69
CA GLN A 1055 -13.05 30.40 19.01
C GLN A 1055 -14.57 30.13 19.08
N LEU A 1056 -14.97 28.90 19.40
CA LEU A 1056 -16.38 28.51 19.59
C LEU A 1056 -16.82 28.55 21.08
N ARG A 1057 -15.87 28.59 22.02
CA ARG A 1057 -16.16 28.63 23.46
C ARG A 1057 -16.78 29.96 23.90
N GLY A 1058 -17.59 29.91 24.96
CA GLY A 1058 -18.27 31.08 25.53
C GLY A 1058 -19.52 31.56 24.77
N ASN A 1059 -19.87 30.96 23.63
CA ASN A 1059 -21.06 31.33 22.84
C ASN A 1059 -22.37 30.69 23.35
N GLY A 1060 -22.29 29.70 24.26
CA GLY A 1060 -23.43 28.98 24.84
C GLY A 1060 -23.57 27.53 24.37
N ASP A 1061 -22.91 27.16 23.27
CA ASP A 1061 -23.06 25.87 22.61
C ASP A 1061 -22.23 24.72 23.22
N GLU A 1062 -21.43 24.99 24.25
CA GLU A 1062 -20.44 24.05 24.80
C GLU A 1062 -21.05 22.70 25.24
N ALA A 1063 -22.32 22.67 25.65
CA ALA A 1063 -23.02 21.43 25.94
C ALA A 1063 -23.21 20.56 24.69
N GLN A 1064 -23.62 21.15 23.56
CA GLN A 1064 -23.76 20.46 22.28
C GLN A 1064 -22.40 19.99 21.74
N MET A 1065 -21.36 20.82 21.90
CA MET A 1065 -19.98 20.48 21.51
C MET A 1065 -19.43 19.30 22.32
N LEU A 1066 -19.62 19.31 23.64
CA LEU A 1066 -19.19 18.21 24.52
C LEU A 1066 -19.94 16.91 24.22
N ASN A 1067 -21.25 17.00 23.97
CA ASN A 1067 -22.03 15.87 23.53
C ASN A 1067 -21.40 15.27 22.24
N MET A 1068 -21.10 16.10 21.22
CA MET A 1068 -20.56 15.63 19.92
C MET A 1068 -19.14 15.08 20.07
N LEU A 1069 -18.38 15.58 21.05
CA LEU A 1069 -17.05 15.05 21.41
C LEU A 1069 -17.14 13.63 21.96
N ASP A 1070 -18.15 13.30 22.78
CA ASP A 1070 -18.35 11.93 23.26
C ASP A 1070 -18.75 10.99 22.12
N LEU A 1071 -19.61 11.41 21.17
CA LEU A 1071 -19.88 10.62 19.96
C LEU A 1071 -18.62 10.41 19.11
N ALA A 1072 -17.84 11.48 18.87
CA ALA A 1072 -16.60 11.39 18.11
C ALA A 1072 -15.60 10.42 18.76
N CYS A 1073 -15.51 10.43 20.10
CA CYS A 1073 -14.70 9.47 20.86
C CYS A 1073 -15.17 8.01 20.70
N LEU A 1074 -16.49 7.75 20.61
CA LEU A 1074 -17.01 6.41 20.31
C LEU A 1074 -16.70 5.98 18.86
N CYS A 1075 -16.73 6.93 17.92
CA CYS A 1075 -16.42 6.64 16.51
C CYS A 1075 -14.94 6.26 16.30
N VAL A 1076 -14.01 6.88 17.04
CA VAL A 1076 -12.55 6.62 16.90
C VAL A 1076 -12.01 5.55 17.86
N ASP A 1077 -12.85 4.68 18.41
CA ASP A 1077 -12.40 3.57 19.25
C ASP A 1077 -11.44 2.63 18.48
N SER A 1078 -10.40 2.13 19.14
CA SER A 1078 -9.45 1.19 18.52
C SER A 1078 -10.09 -0.15 18.13
N THR A 1079 -11.24 -0.49 18.72
CA THR A 1079 -11.99 -1.73 18.49
C THR A 1079 -13.11 -1.48 17.49
N PRO A 1080 -13.10 -2.09 16.28
CA PRO A 1080 -14.10 -1.78 15.25
C PRO A 1080 -15.55 -2.04 15.67
N PHE A 1081 -15.80 -3.03 16.53
CA PHE A 1081 -17.14 -3.39 17.02
C PHE A 1081 -17.67 -2.46 18.13
N SER A 1082 -16.79 -1.69 18.79
CA SER A 1082 -17.20 -0.69 19.79
C SER A 1082 -17.71 0.61 19.15
N ARG A 1083 -17.46 0.80 17.84
CA ARG A 1083 -17.88 1.99 17.09
C ARG A 1083 -19.37 1.90 16.74
N PRO A 1084 -20.16 2.98 16.90
CA PRO A 1084 -21.58 2.99 16.56
C PRO A 1084 -21.83 2.72 15.08
N GLU A 1085 -23.05 2.33 14.72
CA GLU A 1085 -23.47 2.29 13.31
C GLU A 1085 -23.71 3.70 12.79
N ILE A 1086 -23.51 3.92 11.49
CA ILE A 1086 -23.72 5.26 10.90
C ILE A 1086 -25.17 5.74 11.10
N GLN A 1087 -26.14 4.83 11.18
CA GLN A 1087 -27.52 5.15 11.53
C GLN A 1087 -27.65 5.73 12.95
N ASP A 1088 -26.88 5.24 13.92
CA ASP A 1088 -26.86 5.79 15.29
C ASP A 1088 -26.07 7.09 15.37
N VAL A 1089 -24.98 7.24 14.61
CA VAL A 1089 -24.25 8.50 14.43
C VAL A 1089 -25.18 9.60 13.90
N VAL A 1090 -25.96 9.33 12.85
CA VAL A 1090 -26.94 10.28 12.29
C VAL A 1090 -28.05 10.60 13.30
N ARG A 1091 -28.70 9.58 13.90
CA ARG A 1091 -29.72 9.78 14.95
C ARG A 1091 -29.21 10.67 16.08
N TRP A 1092 -27.98 10.44 16.51
CA TRP A 1092 -27.38 11.15 17.61
C TRP A 1092 -27.09 12.61 17.21
N LEU A 1093 -26.48 12.85 16.04
CA LEU A 1093 -26.19 14.19 15.52
C LEU A 1093 -27.47 15.03 15.30
N ASP A 1094 -28.55 14.41 14.83
CA ASP A 1094 -29.83 15.10 14.64
C ASP A 1094 -30.50 15.51 15.96
N ASN A 1095 -30.26 14.78 17.06
CA ASN A 1095 -30.85 15.10 18.36
C ASN A 1095 -30.00 16.03 19.25
N VAL A 1096 -28.76 16.39 18.86
CA VAL A 1096 -27.85 17.30 19.59
C VAL A 1096 -28.51 18.54 20.16
N ASP A 1097 -29.43 19.15 19.41
CA ASP A 1097 -30.12 20.39 19.79
C ASP A 1097 -31.12 20.23 20.95
N THR A 1098 -31.60 19.01 21.20
CA THR A 1098 -32.62 18.70 22.22
C THR A 1098 -32.04 18.16 23.53
N ILE A 1099 -30.74 17.82 23.54
CA ILE A 1099 -30.12 17.12 24.67
C ILE A 1099 -29.47 18.13 25.63
N GLY A 1100 -30.25 18.59 26.61
CA GLY A 1100 -29.70 19.27 27.78
C GLY A 1100 -28.73 18.35 28.56
N ARG A 1101 -27.88 18.92 29.42
CA ARG A 1101 -26.98 18.13 30.30
C ARG A 1101 -27.74 17.19 31.26
N SER A 1102 -29.03 17.44 31.48
CA SER A 1102 -30.00 16.55 32.14
C SER A 1102 -30.49 15.42 31.23
N ASP A 1103 -30.64 15.69 29.94
CA ASP A 1103 -31.35 14.83 29.01
C ASP A 1103 -30.46 13.80 28.31
N LEU A 1104 -29.13 13.88 28.44
CA LEU A 1104 -28.28 12.74 28.07
C LEU A 1104 -28.42 11.61 29.10
N ARG A 1105 -28.67 11.95 30.38
CA ARG A 1105 -29.16 10.97 31.36
C ARG A 1105 -30.59 10.55 31.06
N VAL A 1106 -31.52 11.47 30.73
CA VAL A 1106 -32.93 11.10 30.46
C VAL A 1106 -33.10 10.35 29.14
N MET A 1107 -32.26 10.51 28.12
CA MET A 1107 -32.34 9.81 26.83
C MET A 1107 -31.65 8.44 26.88
N LEU A 1108 -30.55 8.32 27.63
CA LEU A 1108 -30.03 7.02 28.06
C LEU A 1108 -31.06 6.31 28.96
N LEU A 1109 -31.77 7.04 29.84
CA LEU A 1109 -32.91 6.50 30.60
C LEU A 1109 -34.15 6.23 29.71
N LEU A 1110 -34.42 6.93 28.62
CA LEU A 1110 -35.60 6.69 27.77
C LEU A 1110 -35.45 5.43 26.93
N LEU A 1111 -34.21 5.06 26.60
CA LEU A 1111 -33.83 3.72 26.15
C LEU A 1111 -33.90 2.66 27.27
N LEU A 1112 -34.12 3.06 28.53
CA LEU A 1112 -34.28 2.20 29.72
C LEU A 1112 -35.67 2.27 30.40
N THR A 1113 -36.58 3.20 30.06
CA THR A 1113 -37.85 3.42 30.81
C THR A 1113 -39.08 2.71 30.28
N PHE A 1114 -38.96 1.82 29.28
CA PHE A 1114 -40.01 0.83 29.00
C PHE A 1114 -39.92 -0.39 29.94
N ALA A 1115 -39.72 -0.14 31.24
CA ALA A 1115 -40.06 -1.05 32.33
C ALA A 1115 -40.19 -0.26 33.66
N SER A 1116 -41.24 -0.54 34.42
CA SER A 1116 -41.44 -0.09 35.81
C SER A 1116 -42.55 -0.94 36.44
N PRO A 1117 -42.60 -1.10 37.77
CA PRO A 1117 -41.46 -1.50 38.62
C PRO A 1117 -41.88 -2.56 39.66
N THR A 1118 -40.98 -3.47 40.06
CA THR A 1118 -41.10 -4.12 41.39
C THR A 1118 -39.74 -4.61 41.90
N SER A 1119 -39.42 -4.23 43.13
CA SER A 1119 -38.28 -4.73 43.88
C SER A 1119 -38.50 -6.16 44.39
N SER A 1120 -37.62 -7.08 44.02
CA SER A 1120 -37.31 -8.28 44.79
C SER A 1120 -35.85 -8.66 44.54
N PHE A 1121 -35.12 -8.97 45.61
CA PHE A 1121 -33.71 -9.41 45.56
C PHE A 1121 -33.48 -10.41 44.42
N THR A 1122 -32.52 -10.12 43.54
CA THR A 1122 -32.21 -10.98 42.40
C THR A 1122 -31.04 -11.91 42.71
N GLU A 1123 -31.09 -13.15 42.21
CA GLU A 1123 -29.97 -14.10 42.33
C GLU A 1123 -28.68 -13.57 41.68
N GLN A 1124 -28.79 -12.63 40.74
CA GLN A 1124 -27.67 -12.00 40.03
C GLN A 1124 -26.80 -11.13 40.94
N GLU A 1125 -27.40 -10.37 41.86
CA GLU A 1125 -26.67 -9.55 42.84
C GLU A 1125 -25.87 -10.44 43.81
N GLN A 1126 -26.49 -11.47 44.38
CA GLN A 1126 -25.82 -12.42 45.28
C GLN A 1126 -24.70 -13.18 44.58
N SER A 1127 -24.92 -13.58 43.31
CA SER A 1127 -23.94 -14.33 42.53
C SER A 1127 -22.72 -13.49 42.15
N SER A 1128 -22.95 -12.24 41.77
CA SER A 1128 -21.89 -11.29 41.44
C SER A 1128 -21.08 -10.87 42.69
N LEU A 1129 -21.73 -10.72 43.85
CA LEU A 1129 -21.03 -10.54 45.14
C LEU A 1129 -20.29 -11.82 45.57
N GLY A 1130 -20.79 -13.00 45.20
CA GLY A 1130 -20.13 -14.30 45.39
C GLY A 1130 -18.85 -14.47 44.57
N PHE A 1131 -18.66 -13.68 43.50
CA PHE A 1131 -17.38 -13.55 42.79
C PHE A 1131 -16.39 -12.70 43.58
N VAL A 1132 -16.79 -11.48 43.99
CA VAL A 1132 -15.94 -10.56 44.76
C VAL A 1132 -15.52 -11.18 46.10
N ALA A 1133 -16.38 -11.98 46.73
CA ALA A 1133 -16.08 -12.68 47.98
C ALA A 1133 -15.03 -13.81 47.87
N GLN A 1134 -14.68 -14.27 46.65
CA GLN A 1134 -13.56 -15.21 46.43
C GLN A 1134 -12.24 -14.53 46.02
N LEU A 1135 -12.27 -13.21 45.80
CA LEU A 1135 -11.05 -12.43 45.59
C LEU A 1135 -10.33 -12.19 46.93
N SER A 1136 -9.01 -12.09 46.88
CA SER A 1136 -8.16 -11.87 48.04
C SER A 1136 -8.50 -10.52 48.69
N PRO A 1137 -8.74 -10.44 50.01
CA PRO A 1137 -9.17 -9.19 50.66
C PRO A 1137 -8.24 -7.99 50.47
N GLU A 1138 -6.95 -8.25 50.25
CA GLU A 1138 -5.91 -7.24 50.03
C GLU A 1138 -5.73 -6.87 48.54
N HIS A 1139 -6.28 -7.64 47.60
CA HIS A 1139 -6.02 -7.55 46.16
C HIS A 1139 -7.32 -7.78 45.34
N ASN A 1140 -8.33 -6.94 45.57
CA ASN A 1140 -9.65 -7.00 44.92
C ASN A 1140 -9.92 -5.81 43.98
N GLY A 1141 -8.88 -5.06 43.58
CA GLY A 1141 -8.98 -3.93 42.65
C GLY A 1141 -9.86 -2.75 43.12
N GLY A 1142 -10.24 -2.71 44.40
CA GLY A 1142 -11.16 -1.71 44.94
C GLY A 1142 -12.66 -2.04 44.76
N LEU A 1143 -13.00 -3.20 44.17
CA LEU A 1143 -14.37 -3.56 43.81
C LEU A 1143 -15.37 -3.51 44.97
N ASN A 1144 -14.93 -3.81 46.20
CA ASN A 1144 -15.76 -3.70 47.43
C ASN A 1144 -16.36 -2.29 47.69
N MET A 1145 -15.84 -1.23 47.04
CA MET A 1145 -16.37 0.12 47.15
C MET A 1145 -17.50 0.41 46.14
N SER A 1146 -17.62 -0.41 45.09
CA SER A 1146 -18.61 -0.25 44.01
C SER A 1146 -19.65 -1.37 44.02
N TRP A 1147 -19.22 -2.62 44.17
CA TRP A 1147 -20.05 -3.82 44.21
C TRP A 1147 -20.55 -4.02 45.65
N ALA A 1148 -21.65 -3.37 45.99
CA ALA A 1148 -22.18 -3.32 47.36
C ALA A 1148 -23.61 -3.89 47.46
N LEU A 1149 -23.91 -4.58 48.55
CA LEU A 1149 -25.21 -5.22 48.75
C LEU A 1149 -26.33 -4.16 48.90
N GLY A 1150 -27.26 -4.14 47.94
CA GLY A 1150 -28.33 -3.14 47.87
C GLY A 1150 -28.06 -1.94 46.94
N THR A 1151 -26.99 -1.98 46.13
CA THR A 1151 -26.79 -1.05 44.99
C THR A 1151 -27.01 -1.76 43.66
N ASP A 1152 -27.51 -1.04 42.65
CA ASP A 1152 -27.86 -1.60 41.33
C ASP A 1152 -26.64 -2.22 40.64
N CYS A 1153 -26.70 -3.52 40.35
CA CYS A 1153 -25.61 -4.27 39.74
C CYS A 1153 -25.22 -3.79 38.34
N CYS A 1154 -26.07 -3.02 37.65
CA CYS A 1154 -25.76 -2.38 36.37
C CYS A 1154 -25.03 -1.03 36.51
N SER A 1155 -24.88 -0.54 37.74
CA SER A 1155 -24.07 0.64 38.07
C SER A 1155 -22.69 0.28 38.64
N TRP A 1156 -22.39 -1.01 38.74
CA TRP A 1156 -21.15 -1.52 39.30
C TRP A 1156 -19.99 -1.37 38.31
N GLU A 1157 -18.81 -1.05 38.83
CA GLU A 1157 -17.62 -0.83 38.03
C GLU A 1157 -17.27 -2.09 37.22
N GLY A 1158 -17.13 -1.93 35.91
CA GLY A 1158 -16.84 -3.01 34.98
C GLY A 1158 -18.03 -3.88 34.57
N THR A 1159 -19.27 -3.57 34.97
CA THR A 1159 -20.47 -4.27 34.50
C THR A 1159 -21.20 -3.48 33.40
N ASN A 1160 -21.90 -4.19 32.51
CA ASN A 1160 -22.83 -3.59 31.56
C ASN A 1160 -24.08 -4.47 31.41
N CYS A 1161 -25.24 -3.83 31.21
CA CYS A 1161 -26.55 -4.46 31.18
C CYS A 1161 -27.34 -4.02 29.95
N ARG A 1162 -28.21 -4.90 29.43
CA ARG A 1162 -29.07 -4.57 28.28
C ARG A 1162 -30.50 -5.04 28.49
N GLY A 1163 -31.35 -4.12 28.94
CA GLY A 1163 -32.75 -4.34 29.30
C GLY A 1163 -32.95 -4.97 30.70
N GLU A 1164 -34.03 -4.57 31.38
CA GLU A 1164 -34.50 -5.11 32.67
C GLU A 1164 -33.40 -5.53 33.66
N ASN A 1165 -32.46 -4.61 33.93
CA ASN A 1165 -31.33 -4.77 34.85
C ASN A 1165 -30.57 -6.12 34.80
N THR A 1166 -30.51 -6.76 33.63
CA THR A 1166 -29.78 -8.02 33.49
C THR A 1166 -28.35 -7.80 32.98
N VAL A 1167 -27.36 -8.22 33.77
CA VAL A 1167 -25.93 -8.16 33.42
C VAL A 1167 -25.67 -9.01 32.17
N ARG A 1168 -25.03 -8.39 31.17
CA ARG A 1168 -24.65 -9.00 29.88
C ARG A 1168 -23.15 -8.98 29.63
N ASP A 1169 -22.44 -8.00 30.16
CA ASP A 1169 -21.00 -7.88 29.98
C ASP A 1169 -20.34 -7.59 31.32
N ILE A 1170 -19.21 -8.24 31.60
CA ILE A 1170 -18.32 -7.91 32.72
C ILE A 1170 -16.91 -7.77 32.15
N SER A 1171 -16.32 -6.58 32.28
CA SER A 1171 -14.98 -6.25 31.77
C SER A 1171 -14.16 -5.55 32.86
N LEU A 1172 -13.17 -6.26 33.38
CA LEU A 1172 -12.29 -5.85 34.49
C LEU A 1172 -10.79 -6.10 34.19
N PRO A 1173 -10.26 -5.74 33.00
CA PRO A 1173 -8.86 -5.97 32.69
C PRO A 1173 -7.92 -5.07 33.53
N SER A 1174 -6.72 -5.56 33.83
CA SER A 1174 -5.64 -4.80 34.51
C SER A 1174 -6.03 -4.19 35.87
N LYS A 1175 -6.95 -4.84 36.61
CA LYS A 1175 -7.47 -4.36 37.90
C LYS A 1175 -6.67 -4.84 39.12
N GLY A 1176 -5.65 -5.67 38.94
CA GLY A 1176 -4.86 -6.24 40.03
C GLY A 1176 -5.64 -7.23 40.90
N LEU A 1177 -6.64 -7.90 40.33
CA LEU A 1177 -7.45 -8.89 41.05
C LEU A 1177 -6.63 -10.16 41.29
N ALA A 1178 -6.60 -10.69 42.51
CA ALA A 1178 -5.94 -11.95 42.84
C ALA A 1178 -6.89 -12.89 43.62
N GLY A 1179 -6.98 -14.16 43.23
CA GLY A 1179 -7.90 -15.14 43.82
C GLY A 1179 -8.44 -16.11 42.77
N SER A 1180 -9.45 -16.90 43.12
CA SER A 1180 -10.09 -17.86 42.21
C SER A 1180 -11.33 -17.30 41.53
N ILE A 1181 -11.58 -17.72 40.28
CA ILE A 1181 -12.82 -17.38 39.57
C ILE A 1181 -13.98 -18.18 40.19
N SER A 1182 -14.86 -17.48 40.89
CA SER A 1182 -15.98 -18.10 41.61
C SER A 1182 -16.99 -18.76 40.65
N PRO A 1183 -17.42 -20.02 40.91
CA PRO A 1183 -18.46 -20.68 40.10
C PRO A 1183 -19.79 -19.94 40.06
N SER A 1184 -20.05 -19.07 41.04
CA SER A 1184 -21.28 -18.27 41.15
C SER A 1184 -21.59 -17.40 39.93
N LEU A 1185 -20.58 -17.04 39.11
CA LEU A 1185 -20.81 -16.37 37.82
C LEU A 1185 -21.73 -17.17 36.87
N SER A 1186 -21.87 -18.50 37.04
CA SER A 1186 -22.80 -19.33 36.26
C SER A 1186 -24.27 -18.97 36.39
N ASN A 1187 -24.66 -18.34 37.50
CA ASN A 1187 -26.03 -17.91 37.73
C ASN A 1187 -26.41 -16.67 36.88
N LEU A 1188 -25.43 -16.02 36.23
CA LEU A 1188 -25.65 -14.93 35.28
C LEU A 1188 -25.99 -15.47 33.88
N ALA A 1189 -27.10 -16.19 33.77
CA ALA A 1189 -27.52 -16.96 32.56
C ALA A 1189 -27.79 -16.14 31.27
N LYS A 1190 -27.47 -14.84 31.24
CA LYS A 1190 -27.49 -13.98 30.04
C LYS A 1190 -26.19 -13.19 29.83
N LEU A 1191 -25.11 -13.55 30.54
CA LEU A 1191 -23.78 -12.97 30.38
C LEU A 1191 -23.22 -13.42 29.01
N LEU A 1192 -22.99 -12.47 28.11
CA LEU A 1192 -22.45 -12.69 26.77
C LEU A 1192 -20.93 -12.47 26.73
N HIS A 1193 -20.39 -11.50 27.47
CA HIS A 1193 -18.96 -11.19 27.40
C HIS A 1193 -18.35 -11.11 28.80
N LEU A 1194 -17.24 -11.82 29.02
CA LEU A 1194 -16.47 -11.80 30.26
C LEU A 1194 -15.00 -11.55 29.94
N ASN A 1195 -14.48 -10.39 30.35
CA ASN A 1195 -13.08 -10.03 30.26
C ASN A 1195 -12.51 -9.79 31.67
N LEU A 1196 -11.51 -10.59 32.05
CA LEU A 1196 -10.75 -10.50 33.31
C LEU A 1196 -9.23 -10.45 33.05
N SER A 1197 -8.78 -10.04 31.86
CA SER A 1197 -7.38 -10.19 31.46
C SER A 1197 -6.39 -9.30 32.22
N HIS A 1198 -5.11 -9.65 32.20
CA HIS A 1198 -4.03 -8.93 32.90
C HIS A 1198 -4.28 -8.76 34.41
N ASN A 1199 -4.74 -9.82 35.08
CA ASN A 1199 -4.91 -9.87 36.52
C ASN A 1199 -4.06 -11.02 37.11
N SER A 1200 -4.09 -11.19 38.43
CA SER A 1200 -3.33 -12.23 39.17
C SER A 1200 -4.23 -13.38 39.63
N LEU A 1201 -5.29 -13.71 38.88
CA LEU A 1201 -6.25 -14.77 39.21
C LEU A 1201 -5.60 -16.16 39.03
N SER A 1202 -5.93 -17.11 39.90
CA SER A 1202 -5.31 -18.45 39.95
C SER A 1202 -6.34 -19.56 40.21
N GLY A 1203 -5.98 -20.81 39.92
CA GLY A 1203 -6.91 -21.96 39.90
C GLY A 1203 -7.48 -22.25 38.51
N GLY A 1204 -8.26 -23.32 38.40
CA GLY A 1204 -8.93 -23.71 37.16
C GLY A 1204 -10.19 -22.88 36.88
N LEU A 1205 -10.63 -22.84 35.62
CA LEU A 1205 -11.95 -22.31 35.27
C LEU A 1205 -13.04 -23.23 35.87
N PRO A 1206 -14.12 -22.68 36.46
CA PRO A 1206 -15.24 -23.48 36.93
C PRO A 1206 -16.02 -24.10 35.76
N MET A 1207 -15.80 -25.39 35.50
CA MET A 1207 -16.34 -26.13 34.35
C MET A 1207 -17.79 -26.63 34.56
N ASP A 1208 -18.69 -25.78 35.06
CA ASP A 1208 -20.13 -26.04 35.01
C ASP A 1208 -20.67 -25.63 33.64
N SER A 1209 -21.33 -26.56 32.93
CA SER A 1209 -21.76 -26.38 31.52
C SER A 1209 -22.76 -25.24 31.29
N LEU A 1210 -23.40 -24.76 32.36
CA LEU A 1210 -24.29 -23.60 32.32
C LEU A 1210 -23.54 -22.27 32.20
N LEU A 1211 -22.32 -22.18 32.74
CA LEU A 1211 -21.52 -20.94 32.85
C LEU A 1211 -21.15 -20.36 31.48
N PHE A 1212 -20.85 -21.24 30.51
CA PHE A 1212 -20.44 -20.87 29.16
C PHE A 1212 -21.55 -21.08 28.11
N SER A 1213 -22.79 -21.35 28.54
CA SER A 1213 -23.92 -21.59 27.63
C SER A 1213 -24.49 -20.33 26.97
N SER A 1214 -24.19 -19.16 27.54
CA SER A 1214 -24.61 -17.84 27.05
C SER A 1214 -23.43 -16.93 26.67
N ILE A 1215 -22.23 -17.17 27.19
CA ILE A 1215 -21.04 -16.40 26.85
C ILE A 1215 -20.68 -16.61 25.37
N ALA A 1216 -20.43 -15.52 24.65
CA ALA A 1216 -19.93 -15.46 23.28
C ALA A 1216 -18.44 -15.05 23.22
N VAL A 1217 -17.94 -14.29 24.22
CA VAL A 1217 -16.52 -13.90 24.33
C VAL A 1217 -16.02 -14.08 25.76
N LEU A 1218 -14.92 -14.82 25.92
CA LEU A 1218 -14.24 -15.05 27.20
C LEU A 1218 -12.75 -14.69 27.08
N ASP A 1219 -12.35 -13.57 27.67
CA ASP A 1219 -10.95 -13.18 27.79
C ASP A 1219 -10.48 -13.31 29.24
N VAL A 1220 -9.64 -14.31 29.49
CA VAL A 1220 -8.94 -14.51 30.77
C VAL A 1220 -7.42 -14.52 30.58
N SER A 1221 -6.95 -13.92 29.48
CA SER A 1221 -5.54 -13.83 29.13
C SER A 1221 -4.69 -13.16 30.23
N PHE A 1222 -3.40 -13.47 30.28
CA PHE A 1222 -2.45 -12.89 31.23
C PHE A 1222 -2.90 -12.99 32.72
N ASN A 1223 -3.35 -14.17 33.13
CA ASN A 1223 -3.63 -14.56 34.52
C ASN A 1223 -2.85 -15.84 34.90
N HIS A 1224 -2.81 -16.20 36.19
CA HIS A 1224 -2.11 -17.38 36.71
C HIS A 1224 -2.98 -18.66 36.81
N LEU A 1225 -3.98 -18.80 35.95
CA LEU A 1225 -4.93 -19.92 35.96
C LEU A 1225 -4.27 -21.26 35.58
N ASP A 1226 -4.76 -22.35 36.17
CA ASP A 1226 -4.24 -23.72 36.01
C ASP A 1226 -5.34 -24.78 36.06
N GLY A 1227 -5.58 -25.47 34.93
CA GLY A 1227 -6.51 -26.58 34.81
C GLY A 1227 -6.67 -27.05 33.35
N PRO A 1228 -7.26 -28.25 33.11
CA PRO A 1228 -7.51 -28.76 31.76
C PRO A 1228 -8.72 -28.07 31.10
N LEU A 1229 -8.56 -27.68 29.83
CA LEU A 1229 -9.65 -27.24 28.97
C LEU A 1229 -10.28 -28.46 28.27
N HIS A 1230 -11.57 -28.69 28.49
CA HIS A 1230 -12.39 -29.59 27.67
C HIS A 1230 -13.23 -28.77 26.69
N GLU A 1231 -13.41 -29.29 25.48
CA GLU A 1231 -14.18 -28.63 24.41
C GLU A 1231 -15.63 -28.34 24.83
N LEU A 1232 -16.02 -27.06 24.74
CA LEU A 1232 -17.36 -26.60 25.05
C LEU A 1232 -18.27 -26.81 23.83
N GLN A 1233 -19.02 -27.92 23.81
CA GLN A 1233 -20.09 -28.11 22.82
C GLN A 1233 -21.32 -27.27 23.21
N SER A 1234 -21.67 -26.26 22.39
CA SER A 1234 -22.91 -25.49 22.59
C SER A 1234 -24.13 -26.34 22.23
N SER A 1235 -25.13 -26.39 23.10
CA SER A 1235 -26.31 -27.25 22.95
C SER A 1235 -27.56 -26.55 22.38
N ASN A 1236 -27.43 -25.35 21.81
CA ASN A 1236 -28.57 -24.51 21.44
C ASN A 1236 -28.48 -24.02 19.97
N PRO A 1237 -29.27 -24.58 19.03
CA PRO A 1237 -29.10 -24.40 17.57
C PRO A 1237 -29.60 -23.05 17.01
N SER A 1238 -29.71 -22.02 17.85
CA SER A 1238 -30.22 -20.68 17.49
C SER A 1238 -29.22 -19.54 17.73
N LEU A 1239 -28.00 -19.85 18.17
CA LEU A 1239 -26.88 -18.91 18.29
C LEU A 1239 -25.81 -19.26 17.25
N SER A 1240 -25.73 -18.45 16.19
CA SER A 1240 -24.80 -18.64 15.06
C SER A 1240 -23.52 -17.81 15.22
N LEU A 1241 -22.87 -17.90 16.39
CA LEU A 1241 -21.58 -17.26 16.68
C LEU A 1241 -20.71 -18.24 17.48
N PRO A 1242 -19.47 -18.53 17.04
CA PRO A 1242 -18.54 -19.35 17.82
C PRO A 1242 -18.01 -18.58 19.03
N LEU A 1243 -17.86 -19.26 20.17
CA LEU A 1243 -17.25 -18.70 21.38
C LEU A 1243 -15.81 -18.26 21.10
N GLN A 1244 -15.53 -16.95 21.15
CA GLN A 1244 -14.15 -16.45 21.11
C GLN A 1244 -13.53 -16.53 22.51
N MET A 1245 -12.54 -17.41 22.69
CA MET A 1245 -11.81 -17.56 23.95
C MET A 1245 -10.35 -17.13 23.81
N GLN A 1246 -9.89 -16.23 24.67
CA GLN A 1246 -8.48 -15.83 24.78
C GLN A 1246 -7.90 -16.31 26.12
N TYR A 1247 -6.92 -17.21 26.02
CA TYR A 1247 -6.24 -17.84 27.16
C TYR A 1247 -4.76 -18.09 26.84
N PHE A 1248 -3.87 -17.77 27.77
CA PHE A 1248 -2.43 -18.08 27.66
C PHE A 1248 -1.99 -18.93 28.85
N PRO A 1249 -1.54 -20.18 28.65
CA PRO A 1249 -1.02 -21.00 29.74
C PRO A 1249 0.28 -20.43 30.32
N LYS A 1250 0.56 -20.73 31.60
CA LYS A 1250 1.74 -20.26 32.37
C LYS A 1250 3.09 -20.38 31.64
N SER A 1251 3.25 -21.31 30.70
CA SER A 1251 4.46 -21.50 29.90
C SER A 1251 4.80 -20.35 28.94
N ARG A 1252 3.86 -19.44 28.61
CA ARG A 1252 4.11 -18.25 27.75
C ARG A 1252 4.36 -16.93 28.52
N GLN A 1253 4.38 -16.91 29.86
CA GLN A 1253 4.35 -15.66 30.65
C GLN A 1253 5.72 -15.08 31.10
N LEU A 1254 6.85 -15.67 30.71
CA LEU A 1254 8.17 -15.33 31.28
C LEU A 1254 8.98 -14.23 30.55
N PHE A 1255 8.40 -13.54 29.56
CA PHE A 1255 9.12 -12.52 28.78
C PHE A 1255 8.34 -11.20 28.60
N HIS A 1256 8.24 -10.40 29.67
CA HIS A 1256 8.48 -8.95 29.55
C HIS A 1256 8.82 -8.30 30.90
N VAL A 1257 9.74 -7.35 30.87
CA VAL A 1257 10.23 -6.62 32.06
C VAL A 1257 9.35 -5.39 32.32
N GLU A 1258 8.87 -5.24 33.55
CA GLU A 1258 8.16 -4.04 34.00
C GLU A 1258 9.10 -2.83 34.12
N SER A 1259 8.68 -1.69 33.59
CA SER A 1259 9.36 -0.41 33.78
C SER A 1259 9.02 0.19 35.15
N ALA A 1260 9.76 -0.21 36.18
CA ALA A 1260 9.59 0.34 37.53
C ALA A 1260 10.06 1.81 37.62
N GLN A 1261 9.13 2.74 37.85
CA GLN A 1261 9.44 4.02 38.49
C GLN A 1261 8.81 4.08 39.88
N GLY A 1262 9.68 4.28 40.87
CA GLY A 1262 9.32 4.33 42.28
C GLY A 1262 9.97 3.18 43.04
N TRP A 1263 10.91 3.53 43.91
CA TRP A 1263 11.15 3.02 45.27
C TRP A 1263 12.56 3.46 45.69
N THR A 1264 12.63 4.54 46.46
CA THR A 1264 13.88 5.03 47.06
C THR A 1264 14.18 4.30 48.37
N HIS A 1265 15.47 4.07 48.61
CA HIS A 1265 16.15 3.64 49.86
C HIS A 1265 16.36 2.15 50.16
N ASN A 1266 17.66 1.84 50.35
CA ASN A 1266 18.29 0.76 51.13
C ASN A 1266 17.99 -0.68 50.67
N VAL A 1267 18.97 -1.49 50.26
CA VAL A 1267 20.11 -1.97 51.08
C VAL A 1267 21.37 -2.25 50.22
N THR A 1268 22.54 -2.24 50.88
CA THR A 1268 23.92 -2.36 50.35
C THR A 1268 24.33 -3.79 49.91
N GLY A 1269 25.16 -3.94 48.87
CA GLY A 1269 25.81 -5.26 48.62
C GLY A 1269 26.61 -5.52 47.34
N ALA A 1270 27.51 -4.61 46.92
CA ALA A 1270 28.69 -4.86 46.05
C ALA A 1270 28.63 -5.82 44.83
N ILE A 1271 28.82 -5.25 43.62
CA ILE A 1271 29.82 -5.67 42.59
C ILE A 1271 30.10 -4.43 41.69
N PRO A 1272 31.31 -4.25 41.10
CA PRO A 1272 31.75 -2.91 40.68
C PRO A 1272 31.23 -2.44 39.31
N ASN A 1273 30.92 -1.15 39.22
CA ASN A 1273 30.81 -0.41 37.97
C ASN A 1273 32.21 -0.12 37.39
N GLU A 1274 32.48 -0.50 36.14
CA GLU A 1274 33.29 0.32 35.20
C GLU A 1274 32.78 0.11 33.77
N LEU A 1275 31.68 0.79 33.41
CA LEU A 1275 31.32 1.07 32.01
C LEU A 1275 30.33 2.24 31.96
N PHE A 1276 30.83 3.45 31.69
CA PHE A 1276 30.03 4.56 31.15
C PHE A 1276 30.95 5.62 30.50
N SER A 1277 31.42 5.33 29.28
CA SER A 1277 31.82 6.37 28.33
C SER A 1277 31.87 5.82 26.89
N TYR A 1278 30.76 5.95 26.17
CA TYR A 1278 30.61 6.61 24.86
C TYR A 1278 29.52 5.97 23.97
N THR A 1279 28.55 6.83 23.64
CA THR A 1279 27.50 6.73 22.60
C THR A 1279 26.67 5.45 22.56
#